data_AF-A0A3E0N4K0-F1
#
_entry.id   AF-A0A3E0N4K0-F1
#
_cell.length_a   1.000
_cell.length_b   1.000
_cell.length_c   1.000
_cell.angle_alpha   90.00
_cell.angle_beta   90.00
_cell.angle_gamma   90.00
#
_symmetry.space_group_name_H-M   'P 1'
#
loop_
_entity.id
_entity.type
_entity.pdbx_description
1 polymer ?
#
loop_
_entity_poly.entity_id
_entity_poly.type
_entity_poly.pdbx_seq_one_letter_code
_entity_poly.pdbx_strand_id
1 'polypeptide(L)'
;MAERRPLHQQFPFRSGLEAGGKPYDPPLLPYELSLIQAIGCSEEEYKEFVRYAMLRQRVRPAEYDHIPDVVATGVDPVTLFVVNLVVGVLLTAASVLLAPKPQSAETKIKGRKLADQIGPTRFNQTTSFDNVASLAELNQPIPIPFGKQGTGADGVPTGGLILAPALVWSRLYAYGKFQAYEGVYVAGEFGVDSPDLGGILLGTSALTASAQTDFAFYWSSQQAGNRPATLLHGTQGPGATGTIGREIFTAPQEQAQFGEGFSMVYTPSGDTSFGTSSPVHNGTAYRYNWEIISAPFSSTKGSENRDAGDEARAKRLKIAGSEADVLHISGPEAGQPGVGRAYSRHMGFIRHSGSNNGQDIANKTFVNVSENDTVVFEINHDNQAWKDLSKKEFDGTDVNLKDLINSAKQWRRRAKELMIVGSRWIIGGSTWVVDHVLESGGDGGLVQITFKCVSVIGSSQFGIAGTRNVREPLGGYEGGDFARLKHCGAAFYTPCRLHTATIRPVRRDAHVIELGIKSQVWNRASGLCNFNRLPSPAKLFRLDSKDIQLSTPQMTKYFQRSSCFIVHVRPVKEYGQPANPFVAIPRTYCVQGNAPVDQHNFLRIRPKQPGYFEYKIFPRSGDDVAVHMDDDEEIIVLDASQGVPYTVGAAIGEPLSNAYGTFQMTTQGRRVTVKEIRANPELFTDPSDAGSTITPSTLPNQIDVVNIYSNTRGPQLVRFAFLTELLGDARFKRNQTATADRTISVSGGRSITIRISAVSLEGREGIDISPKYRQANNEGKPRSVSNKWHWAANNFSVIAATGNWTAGEQFSLKVNVDNHFTDWVRRNDVAYDKVIYVFQVSSVSSIVGGALQTGERVFEQNSQLAEVSHYAELTKSNESGPEHVITHVNEFITNDTVPQYDGMSTIGLTVKSSGQVTAIDQLRVWSPTGIPVKRLIEGDNSPSNLFADLVFYLLTNKSQGVGNVVPSELIDEDSLRTTARFLRANRIFYDGVLEDSESFRGFLYDNASLQLCNFTIKNGRFGMQPALPFDSNHEISLEPIQVDQIFTAGNIIADSLQLQYIDASQRANIRALVTWRVTVQNDLPYQASALLHWSDLSVSDRATTEQAFDLSEFCTNREQALRTARFLMSTRRRITKTVSFKTVPDALSVQPGSYIRVITEASTYSSTANGAITDAGTLVSITSVEDGTYDALIYKPATPEVLEAKLTVSSNAITETQFHGAFFTLLSSSTDYSVYQIDSLNLEEDGLVSISAVEVPTDDQGVSIVAKDVLTESNFTVLE
;
A
#
# COMPACT_ATOMS: atom_id res chain seq x y z
N MET A 1 -67.45 -57.64 -2.79
CA MET A 1 -66.76 -56.40 -2.36
C MET A 1 -66.42 -55.59 -3.60
N ALA A 2 -67.35 -54.77 -4.13
CA ALA A 2 -67.18 -54.17 -5.47
C ALA A 2 -67.79 -52.76 -5.67
N GLU A 3 -68.58 -52.22 -4.73
CA GLU A 3 -69.48 -51.08 -5.01
C GLU A 3 -69.12 -49.74 -4.35
N ARG A 4 -67.89 -49.58 -3.82
CA ARG A 4 -67.27 -48.29 -3.40
C ARG A 4 -68.21 -47.22 -2.77
N ARG A 5 -69.15 -47.59 -1.90
CA ARG A 5 -70.03 -46.64 -1.20
C ARG A 5 -69.24 -45.87 -0.12
N PRO A 6 -69.30 -44.51 -0.07
CA PRO A 6 -68.47 -43.70 0.84
C PRO A 6 -68.91 -43.78 2.32
N LEU A 7 -70.08 -44.35 2.63
CA LEU A 7 -70.67 -44.43 3.97
C LEU A 7 -69.95 -45.35 4.98
N HIS A 8 -68.86 -46.03 4.61
CA HIS A 8 -68.32 -47.19 5.36
C HIS A 8 -66.79 -47.23 5.51
N GLN A 9 -66.13 -46.09 5.79
CA GLN A 9 -64.71 -46.08 6.20
C GLN A 9 -64.49 -45.22 7.47
N GLN A 10 -63.54 -45.65 8.32
CA GLN A 10 -63.24 -45.07 9.64
C GLN A 10 -61.84 -44.42 9.66
N PHE A 11 -61.57 -43.58 10.68
CA PHE A 11 -60.32 -42.80 10.78
C PHE A 11 -59.38 -43.28 11.88
N PRO A 12 -58.08 -43.12 11.62
CA PRO A 12 -57.12 -42.80 12.69
C PRO A 12 -56.18 -41.65 12.32
N PHE A 13 -56.02 -40.70 13.24
CA PHE A 13 -54.90 -39.76 13.31
C PHE A 13 -53.58 -40.52 13.64
N ARG A 14 -52.35 -40.01 13.44
CA ARG A 14 -51.82 -38.66 13.75
C ARG A 14 -50.42 -38.49 13.12
N SER A 15 -50.14 -37.42 12.38
CA SER A 15 -48.78 -36.84 12.23
C SER A 15 -48.87 -35.47 11.56
N GLY A 16 -48.38 -34.41 12.22
CA GLY A 16 -48.71 -33.01 11.92
C GLY A 16 -48.43 -32.52 10.50
N LEU A 17 -49.49 -32.40 9.69
CA LEU A 17 -49.72 -31.39 8.65
C LEU A 17 -51.16 -31.54 8.13
N GLU A 18 -52.12 -30.81 8.70
CA GLU A 18 -53.51 -30.78 8.20
C GLU A 18 -53.76 -29.54 7.34
N ALA A 19 -54.25 -29.77 6.12
CA ALA A 19 -55.00 -28.77 5.37
C ALA A 19 -56.47 -29.23 5.30
N GLY A 20 -57.40 -28.48 5.90
CA GLY A 20 -58.83 -28.78 5.78
C GLY A 20 -59.70 -28.12 6.83
N GLY A 21 -60.58 -27.21 6.38
CA GLY A 21 -61.78 -26.90 7.13
C GLY A 21 -62.74 -28.09 7.15
N LYS A 22 -63.51 -28.23 8.23
CA LYS A 22 -64.63 -29.18 8.33
C LYS A 22 -65.65 -28.92 7.21
N PRO A 23 -66.41 -29.92 6.74
CA PRO A 23 -67.65 -29.64 6.03
C PRO A 23 -68.57 -28.85 6.97
N TYR A 24 -68.91 -27.64 6.55
CA TYR A 24 -69.90 -26.79 7.20
C TYR A 24 -71.28 -27.40 6.95
N ASP A 25 -71.96 -27.89 8.00
CA ASP A 25 -73.41 -27.99 7.97
C ASP A 25 -73.94 -26.55 8.11
N PRO A 26 -74.59 -25.98 7.08
CA PRO A 26 -75.19 -24.67 7.23
C PRO A 26 -76.33 -24.76 8.25
N PRO A 27 -76.50 -23.77 9.15
CA PRO A 27 -77.80 -23.58 9.76
C PRO A 27 -78.77 -23.26 8.62
N LEU A 28 -79.78 -24.11 8.42
CA LEU A 28 -80.75 -23.97 7.33
C LEU A 28 -81.25 -22.53 7.30
N LEU A 29 -81.04 -21.86 6.18
CA LEU A 29 -81.46 -20.48 6.00
C LEU A 29 -83.00 -20.43 6.09
N PRO A 30 -83.62 -19.33 6.55
CA PRO A 30 -85.06 -19.30 6.81
C PRO A 30 -85.96 -19.70 5.62
N TYR A 31 -85.47 -19.55 4.38
CA TYR A 31 -86.17 -20.04 3.19
C TYR A 31 -86.02 -21.56 2.97
N GLU A 32 -84.89 -22.17 3.36
CA GLU A 32 -84.67 -23.63 3.26
C GLU A 32 -85.59 -24.39 4.22
N LEU A 33 -85.79 -23.87 5.43
CA LEU A 33 -86.83 -24.35 6.36
C LEU A 33 -88.23 -24.27 5.76
N SER A 34 -88.54 -23.20 5.00
CA SER A 34 -89.84 -23.06 4.32
C SER A 34 -89.99 -24.01 3.13
N LEU A 35 -88.91 -24.32 2.42
CA LEU A 35 -88.87 -25.31 1.34
C LEU A 35 -89.19 -26.73 1.85
N ILE A 36 -88.58 -27.11 2.96
CA ILE A 36 -88.80 -28.42 3.61
C ILE A 36 -90.26 -28.55 4.06
N GLN A 37 -90.81 -27.51 4.71
CA GLN A 37 -92.23 -27.48 5.11
C GLN A 37 -93.21 -27.48 3.92
N ALA A 38 -92.83 -26.93 2.77
CA ALA A 38 -93.69 -26.89 1.57
C ALA A 38 -93.75 -28.23 0.81
N ILE A 39 -92.73 -29.08 0.94
CA ILE A 39 -92.61 -30.36 0.21
C ILE A 39 -92.91 -31.57 1.12
N GLY A 40 -92.82 -31.42 2.45
CA GLY A 40 -93.23 -32.45 3.41
C GLY A 40 -92.20 -33.57 3.64
N CYS A 41 -90.95 -33.37 3.22
CA CYS A 41 -89.81 -34.21 3.61
C CYS A 41 -89.27 -33.81 5.00
N SER A 42 -88.40 -34.64 5.56
CA SER A 42 -87.66 -34.33 6.79
C SER A 42 -86.50 -33.34 6.54
N GLU A 43 -86.09 -32.62 7.59
CA GLU A 43 -84.84 -31.83 7.53
C GLU A 43 -83.62 -32.71 7.24
N GLU A 44 -83.64 -33.97 7.67
CA GLU A 44 -82.52 -34.90 7.49
C GLU A 44 -82.42 -35.39 6.04
N GLU A 45 -83.52 -35.66 5.33
CA GLU A 45 -83.50 -35.98 3.89
C GLU A 45 -83.01 -34.80 3.03
N TYR A 46 -83.43 -33.57 3.35
CA TYR A 46 -82.94 -32.38 2.65
C TYR A 46 -81.43 -32.17 2.87
N LYS A 47 -80.98 -32.30 4.13
CA LYS A 47 -79.55 -32.22 4.48
C LYS A 47 -78.75 -33.39 3.87
N GLU A 48 -79.34 -34.58 3.74
CA GLU A 48 -78.68 -35.73 3.10
C GLU A 48 -78.51 -35.51 1.59
N PHE A 49 -79.51 -34.95 0.89
CA PHE A 49 -79.36 -34.52 -0.51
C PHE A 49 -78.25 -33.47 -0.68
N VAL A 50 -78.27 -32.39 0.11
CA VAL A 50 -77.23 -31.34 0.07
C VAL A 50 -75.85 -31.91 0.40
N ARG A 51 -75.75 -32.81 1.39
CA ARG A 51 -74.52 -33.55 1.70
C ARG A 51 -74.08 -34.46 0.56
N TYR A 52 -74.98 -35.15 -0.14
CA TYR A 52 -74.61 -36.03 -1.24
C TYR A 52 -74.02 -35.25 -2.42
N ALA A 53 -74.55 -34.04 -2.68
CA ALA A 53 -73.96 -33.11 -3.64
C ALA A 53 -72.57 -32.62 -3.21
N MET A 54 -72.40 -32.18 -1.95
CA MET A 54 -71.11 -31.67 -1.45
C MET A 54 -70.03 -32.74 -1.26
N LEU A 55 -70.38 -33.90 -0.68
CA LEU A 55 -69.41 -34.94 -0.29
C LEU A 55 -68.89 -35.76 -1.48
N ARG A 56 -69.54 -35.69 -2.66
CA ARG A 56 -68.99 -36.27 -3.89
C ARG A 56 -67.69 -35.59 -4.36
N GLN A 57 -67.36 -34.39 -3.86
CA GLN A 57 -66.16 -33.64 -4.26
C GLN A 57 -65.00 -33.61 -3.22
N ARG A 58 -65.19 -33.98 -1.95
CA ARG A 58 -64.07 -34.07 -0.98
C ARG A 58 -64.28 -35.11 0.11
N VAL A 59 -63.30 -36.00 0.27
CA VAL A 59 -63.04 -36.77 1.50
C VAL A 59 -61.86 -36.11 2.24
N ARG A 60 -62.04 -35.73 3.51
CA ARG A 60 -60.98 -35.28 4.44
C ARG A 60 -61.34 -35.60 5.91
N PRO A 61 -60.37 -36.01 6.76
CA PRO A 61 -60.52 -36.12 8.23
C PRO A 61 -59.31 -35.57 9.02
N ALA A 62 -59.34 -34.45 9.77
CA ALA A 62 -60.29 -33.81 10.70
C ALA A 62 -60.29 -34.26 12.20
N GLU A 63 -59.37 -33.73 13.03
CA GLU A 63 -59.45 -33.67 14.52
C GLU A 63 -58.44 -32.66 15.13
N TYR A 64 -58.91 -31.49 15.59
CA TYR A 64 -58.84 -30.96 16.98
C TYR A 64 -58.98 -29.43 17.03
N ASP A 65 -60.16 -28.97 17.44
CA ASP A 65 -60.35 -27.64 18.05
C ASP A 65 -60.03 -27.68 19.55
N HIS A 66 -60.04 -26.49 20.17
CA HIS A 66 -60.15 -26.17 21.61
C HIS A 66 -58.87 -25.81 22.38
N ILE A 67 -58.60 -24.50 22.48
CA ILE A 67 -58.29 -23.73 23.71
C ILE A 67 -58.42 -22.21 23.40
N PRO A 68 -58.86 -21.30 24.32
CA PRO A 68 -59.39 -19.97 23.94
C PRO A 68 -58.67 -18.72 24.52
N ASP A 69 -58.97 -17.56 23.90
CA ASP A 69 -59.03 -16.14 24.36
C ASP A 69 -58.06 -15.51 25.41
N VAL A 70 -57.68 -14.23 25.18
CA VAL A 70 -58.15 -13.03 25.94
C VAL A 70 -57.51 -11.69 25.48
N VAL A 71 -58.28 -10.92 24.72
CA VAL A 71 -58.63 -9.46 24.81
C VAL A 71 -57.68 -8.39 25.45
N ALA A 72 -57.02 -7.61 24.57
CA ALA A 72 -57.04 -6.12 24.39
C ALA A 72 -56.41 -5.04 25.34
N THR A 73 -56.38 -3.80 24.79
CA THR A 73 -56.04 -2.45 25.34
C THR A 73 -54.55 -2.04 25.41
N GLY A 74 -54.14 -0.78 25.16
CA GLY A 74 -54.84 0.36 24.53
C GLY A 74 -54.19 1.76 24.78
N VAL A 75 -54.51 2.74 23.91
CA VAL A 75 -54.42 4.22 24.09
C VAL A 75 -53.04 4.94 24.05
N ASP A 76 -53.03 6.09 23.34
CA ASP A 76 -52.04 7.20 23.21
C ASP A 76 -52.87 8.52 23.43
N PRO A 77 -52.38 9.77 23.72
CA PRO A 77 -51.01 10.31 23.52
C PRO A 77 -50.44 11.35 24.55
N VAL A 78 -49.16 11.76 24.34
CA VAL A 78 -48.52 13.10 24.57
C VAL A 78 -48.53 13.79 25.97
N THR A 79 -47.39 14.41 26.38
CA THR A 79 -47.31 15.76 27.05
C THR A 79 -45.87 16.28 27.43
N LEU A 80 -45.55 17.52 27.03
CA LEU A 80 -44.59 18.57 27.54
C LEU A 80 -43.12 18.30 27.97
N PHE A 81 -42.17 19.11 27.44
CA PHE A 81 -41.23 20.10 28.09
C PHE A 81 -40.15 20.54 27.05
N VAL A 82 -39.55 21.75 26.89
CA VAL A 82 -39.44 23.08 27.57
C VAL A 82 -38.19 23.27 28.48
N VAL A 83 -37.33 24.32 28.47
CA VAL A 83 -36.85 25.34 27.47
C VAL A 83 -35.63 26.16 28.08
N ASN A 84 -35.02 27.13 27.36
CA ASN A 84 -34.11 28.23 27.83
C ASN A 84 -32.62 27.89 28.22
N LEU A 85 -31.59 28.79 28.26
CA LEU A 85 -31.37 30.17 27.74
C LEU A 85 -29.87 30.64 27.76
N VAL A 86 -29.29 30.94 26.58
CA VAL A 86 -28.51 32.15 26.13
C VAL A 86 -27.58 33.00 27.08
N VAL A 87 -26.30 33.17 26.65
CA VAL A 87 -25.31 34.31 26.78
C VAL A 87 -24.58 34.67 28.10
N GLY A 88 -23.27 34.97 27.96
CA GLY A 88 -22.43 35.78 28.87
C GLY A 88 -21.13 36.25 28.16
N VAL A 89 -20.63 37.48 28.38
CA VAL A 89 -19.64 38.16 27.49
C VAL A 89 -18.62 39.09 28.21
N LEU A 90 -17.34 38.96 27.81
CA LEU A 90 -16.19 39.93 27.91
C LEU A 90 -15.56 40.35 29.26
N LEU A 91 -14.41 41.02 29.10
CA LEU A 91 -13.55 41.76 30.06
C LEU A 91 -12.55 40.90 30.88
N THR A 92 -11.30 41.30 31.14
CA THR A 92 -10.60 42.59 30.85
C THR A 92 -9.11 42.35 30.52
N ALA A 93 -8.43 43.34 29.92
CA ALA A 93 -6.98 43.32 29.67
C ALA A 93 -6.21 44.33 30.55
N ALA A 94 -4.92 44.07 30.83
CA ALA A 94 -3.80 45.05 30.75
C ALA A 94 -2.55 44.61 31.56
N SER A 95 -1.37 44.59 30.92
CA SER A 95 -0.06 44.81 31.59
C SER A 95 1.13 45.00 30.60
N VAL A 96 0.94 45.73 29.49
CA VAL A 96 2.08 46.17 28.66
C VAL A 96 2.74 47.38 29.32
N LEU A 97 3.68 47.12 30.24
CA LEU A 97 4.51 48.16 30.88
C LEU A 97 5.75 47.51 31.52
N LEU A 98 6.92 47.63 30.87
CA LEU A 98 8.27 47.57 31.47
C LEU A 98 9.37 47.75 30.38
N ALA A 99 9.47 48.95 29.80
CA ALA A 99 10.69 49.39 29.13
C ALA A 99 11.70 49.90 30.17
N PRO A 100 13.03 49.79 29.93
CA PRO A 100 14.03 49.93 30.99
C PRO A 100 14.25 51.37 31.47
N LYS A 101 14.62 51.53 32.75
CA LYS A 101 15.07 52.81 33.31
C LYS A 101 16.50 53.17 32.86
N PRO A 102 16.84 54.46 32.76
CA PRO A 102 18.13 54.93 32.24
C PRO A 102 19.29 54.77 33.25
N GLN A 103 20.51 54.99 32.72
CA GLN A 103 21.79 54.80 33.39
C GLN A 103 22.04 55.76 34.58
N SER A 104 22.88 55.30 35.52
CA SER A 104 23.44 56.10 36.61
C SER A 104 24.97 56.03 36.60
N ALA A 105 25.64 57.18 36.66
CA ALA A 105 27.07 57.42 36.96
C ALA A 105 28.15 56.62 36.18
N GLU A 106 29.09 57.34 35.56
CA GLU A 106 30.24 56.73 34.88
C GLU A 106 31.27 56.14 35.87
N THR A 107 31.53 54.84 35.78
CA THR A 107 32.88 54.28 35.96
C THR A 107 33.36 53.82 34.59
N LYS A 108 34.53 54.30 34.12
CA LYS A 108 34.95 54.19 32.69
C LYS A 108 35.51 52.83 32.25
N ILE A 109 34.84 51.76 32.66
CA ILE A 109 35.00 50.43 32.07
C ILE A 109 34.27 50.40 30.73
N LYS A 110 34.93 49.95 29.65
CA LYS A 110 34.39 49.97 28.30
C LYS A 110 33.78 48.63 27.92
N GLY A 111 32.46 48.51 28.01
CA GLY A 111 31.73 47.35 27.51
C GLY A 111 31.85 47.20 25.99
N ARG A 112 32.18 46.00 25.51
CA ARG A 112 32.26 45.67 24.08
C ARG A 112 31.58 44.33 23.81
N LYS A 113 30.50 44.36 23.04
CA LYS A 113 29.83 43.13 22.58
C LYS A 113 30.62 42.42 21.47
N LEU A 114 30.64 41.09 21.52
CA LEU A 114 31.11 40.20 20.45
C LEU A 114 29.94 39.68 19.60
N ALA A 115 30.23 39.16 18.41
CA ALA A 115 29.21 38.76 17.45
C ALA A 115 28.60 37.39 17.77
N ASP A 116 27.27 37.35 17.97
CA ASP A 116 26.50 36.11 18.09
C ASP A 116 26.37 35.40 16.73
N GLN A 117 26.00 34.12 16.74
CA GLN A 117 25.72 33.33 15.54
C GLN A 117 24.33 32.70 15.62
N ILE A 118 23.39 33.23 14.84
CA ILE A 118 22.00 32.78 14.81
C ILE A 118 21.75 32.07 13.47
N GLY A 119 21.20 30.85 13.52
CA GLY A 119 20.82 30.08 12.35
C GLY A 119 19.37 30.33 11.90
N PRO A 120 18.96 29.80 10.73
CA PRO A 120 17.57 29.87 10.29
C PRO A 120 16.64 29.12 11.25
N THR A 121 15.46 29.69 11.50
CA THR A 121 14.41 29.12 12.37
C THR A 121 13.23 28.55 11.59
N ARG A 122 13.26 28.66 10.26
CA ARG A 122 12.28 28.05 9.33
C ARG A 122 13.06 27.23 8.30
N PHE A 123 12.56 26.04 8.03
CA PHE A 123 13.08 25.13 7.01
C PHE A 123 11.97 24.81 6.02
N ASN A 124 12.32 24.55 4.75
CA ASN A 124 11.34 24.12 3.77
C ASN A 124 10.87 22.70 4.10
N GLN A 125 9.56 22.45 4.00
CA GLN A 125 9.00 21.12 4.17
C GLN A 125 9.45 20.19 3.03
N THR A 126 9.66 18.94 3.40
CA THR A 126 10.04 17.82 2.53
C THR A 126 8.84 16.91 2.36
N THR A 127 8.66 16.32 1.18
CA THR A 127 7.45 15.57 0.81
C THR A 127 7.74 14.09 0.58
N SER A 128 6.77 13.24 0.89
CA SER A 128 6.88 11.79 0.77
C SER A 128 5.57 11.17 0.33
N PHE A 129 5.60 9.87 -0.01
CA PHE A 129 4.39 9.06 -0.08
C PHE A 129 4.26 8.21 1.17
N ASP A 130 3.10 8.23 1.81
CA ASP A 130 2.83 7.47 3.03
C ASP A 130 2.47 6.01 2.74
N ASN A 131 1.85 5.74 1.58
CA ASN A 131 1.50 4.39 1.10
C ASN A 131 1.60 4.27 -0.44
N VAL A 132 1.59 3.02 -0.91
CA VAL A 132 1.56 2.62 -2.32
C VAL A 132 0.51 1.52 -2.56
N ALA A 133 -0.19 1.58 -3.69
CA ALA A 133 -1.13 0.54 -4.12
C ALA A 133 -0.46 -0.83 -4.35
N SER A 134 -1.21 -1.90 -4.09
CA SER A 134 -0.81 -3.29 -4.35
C SER A 134 -0.86 -3.65 -5.83
N LEU A 135 -0.08 -4.66 -6.22
CA LEU A 135 -0.14 -5.25 -7.57
C LEU A 135 -1.38 -6.13 -7.77
N ALA A 136 -1.76 -6.31 -9.04
CA ALA A 136 -2.73 -7.26 -9.54
C ALA A 136 -2.33 -8.72 -9.24
N GLU A 137 -3.31 -9.60 -9.11
CA GLU A 137 -3.08 -11.03 -8.86
C GLU A 137 -2.93 -11.85 -10.17
N LEU A 138 -2.24 -12.99 -10.08
CA LEU A 138 -2.07 -13.88 -11.23
C LEU A 138 -3.40 -14.58 -11.55
N ASN A 139 -3.82 -14.50 -12.81
CA ASN A 139 -5.14 -14.92 -13.31
C ASN A 139 -6.32 -14.06 -12.82
N GLN A 140 -6.07 -12.84 -12.32
CA GLN A 140 -7.13 -11.83 -12.21
C GLN A 140 -7.74 -11.59 -13.61
N PRO A 141 -9.08 -11.56 -13.76
CA PRO A 141 -9.73 -11.25 -15.02
C PRO A 141 -9.34 -9.87 -15.56
N ILE A 142 -9.44 -9.68 -16.88
CA ILE A 142 -9.28 -8.37 -17.52
C ILE A 142 -10.68 -7.73 -17.59
N PRO A 143 -10.90 -6.56 -16.98
CA PRO A 143 -12.17 -5.85 -17.09
C PRO A 143 -12.58 -5.59 -18.54
N ILE A 144 -13.89 -5.71 -18.83
CA ILE A 144 -14.50 -5.33 -20.11
C ILE A 144 -15.35 -4.07 -19.89
N PRO A 145 -14.83 -2.86 -20.15
CA PRO A 145 -15.61 -1.63 -19.99
C PRO A 145 -16.60 -1.48 -21.16
N PHE A 146 -17.90 -1.61 -20.90
CA PHE A 146 -18.96 -1.47 -21.91
C PHE A 146 -19.92 -0.34 -21.55
N GLY A 147 -20.04 0.65 -22.42
CA GLY A 147 -20.90 1.80 -22.19
C GLY A 147 -20.54 3.00 -23.06
N LYS A 148 -21.35 4.05 -22.97
CA LYS A 148 -21.22 5.26 -23.77
C LYS A 148 -21.98 6.43 -23.15
N GLN A 149 -21.28 7.55 -22.97
CA GLN A 149 -21.91 8.81 -22.57
C GLN A 149 -23.01 9.22 -23.55
N GLY A 150 -24.17 9.59 -23.02
CA GLY A 150 -25.35 9.99 -23.77
C GLY A 150 -26.30 10.82 -22.91
N THR A 151 -27.60 10.70 -23.18
CA THR A 151 -28.65 11.43 -22.45
C THR A 151 -29.79 10.49 -22.08
N GLY A 152 -30.21 10.51 -20.81
CA GLY A 152 -31.31 9.72 -20.27
C GLY A 152 -32.68 10.11 -20.85
N ALA A 153 -33.73 9.42 -20.43
CA ALA A 153 -35.10 9.74 -20.84
C ALA A 153 -35.61 11.07 -20.23
N ASP A 154 -35.08 11.43 -19.06
CA ASP A 154 -35.25 12.69 -18.34
C ASP A 154 -34.52 13.90 -18.96
N GLY A 155 -33.61 13.68 -19.91
CA GLY A 155 -32.77 14.73 -20.49
C GLY A 155 -31.46 15.00 -19.74
N VAL A 156 -31.15 14.22 -18.68
CA VAL A 156 -29.93 14.34 -17.89
C VAL A 156 -28.77 13.59 -18.61
N PRO A 157 -27.50 14.05 -18.53
CA PRO A 157 -26.36 13.27 -19.01
C PRO A 157 -26.31 11.90 -18.32
N THR A 158 -26.09 10.85 -19.10
CA THR A 158 -26.06 9.45 -18.62
C THR A 158 -24.84 8.74 -19.20
N GLY A 159 -24.43 7.63 -18.59
CA GLY A 159 -23.30 6.82 -19.04
C GLY A 159 -21.95 7.46 -18.71
N GLY A 160 -20.92 7.03 -19.45
CA GLY A 160 -19.52 7.22 -19.04
C GLY A 160 -19.12 6.21 -17.96
N LEU A 161 -17.86 5.77 -18.01
CA LEU A 161 -17.33 4.68 -17.20
C LEU A 161 -16.23 5.20 -16.28
N ILE A 162 -16.15 4.67 -15.06
CA ILE A 162 -15.05 4.94 -14.14
C ILE A 162 -14.33 3.63 -13.89
N LEU A 163 -13.12 3.55 -14.45
CA LEU A 163 -12.26 2.40 -14.40
C LEU A 163 -11.43 2.45 -13.11
N ALA A 164 -11.10 1.28 -12.56
CA ALA A 164 -10.22 1.11 -11.42
C ALA A 164 -8.98 0.28 -11.83
N PRO A 165 -8.00 0.88 -12.53
CA PRO A 165 -6.96 0.14 -13.24
C PRO A 165 -6.10 -0.72 -12.31
N ALA A 166 -5.88 -1.98 -12.70
CA ALA A 166 -5.09 -2.94 -11.93
C ALA A 166 -3.59 -2.67 -12.14
N LEU A 167 -2.84 -2.47 -11.05
CA LEU A 167 -1.41 -2.14 -11.08
C LEU A 167 -0.56 -3.38 -11.43
N VAL A 168 0.27 -3.31 -12.46
CA VAL A 168 1.02 -4.47 -13.00
C VAL A 168 2.56 -4.31 -12.95
N TRP A 169 3.05 -3.11 -12.67
CA TRP A 169 4.48 -2.81 -12.44
C TRP A 169 4.57 -1.55 -11.59
N SER A 170 5.44 -1.49 -10.58
CA SER A 170 5.53 -0.31 -9.71
C SER A 170 6.91 -0.08 -9.11
N ARG A 171 7.27 1.19 -8.91
CA ARG A 171 8.58 1.61 -8.38
C ARG A 171 8.53 2.97 -7.69
N LEU A 172 9.28 3.14 -6.60
CA LEU A 172 9.42 4.42 -5.90
C LEU A 172 10.90 4.85 -5.85
N TYR A 173 11.13 6.16 -5.96
CA TYR A 173 12.42 6.82 -6.12
C TYR A 173 12.64 7.84 -5.00
N ALA A 174 13.88 7.99 -4.54
CA ALA A 174 14.27 8.92 -3.48
C ALA A 174 15.22 10.01 -4.04
N TYR A 175 14.94 11.29 -3.73
CA TYR A 175 15.65 12.45 -4.28
C TYR A 175 16.09 13.47 -3.21
N GLY A 176 16.41 13.00 -2.01
CA GLY A 176 16.79 13.81 -0.86
C GLY A 176 15.61 14.54 -0.23
N LYS A 177 15.04 15.54 -0.91
CA LYS A 177 13.97 16.41 -0.37
C LYS A 177 12.55 15.95 -0.69
N PHE A 178 12.41 15.02 -1.64
CA PHE A 178 11.13 14.49 -2.09
C PHE A 178 11.29 13.05 -2.60
N GLN A 179 10.16 12.40 -2.85
CA GLN A 179 10.05 11.10 -3.52
C GLN A 179 9.32 11.22 -4.87
N ALA A 180 9.52 10.23 -5.74
CA ALA A 180 8.70 10.08 -6.95
C ALA A 180 8.27 8.63 -7.13
N TYR A 181 7.10 8.43 -7.70
CA TYR A 181 6.50 7.14 -8.00
C TYR A 181 6.43 6.94 -9.51
N GLU A 182 6.55 5.68 -9.95
CA GLU A 182 6.17 5.21 -11.28
C GLU A 182 5.33 3.94 -11.15
N GLY A 183 4.25 3.86 -11.93
CA GLY A 183 3.38 2.69 -12.01
C GLY A 183 2.89 2.46 -13.43
N VAL A 184 2.73 1.20 -13.81
CA VAL A 184 1.99 0.78 -15.01
C VAL A 184 0.73 0.04 -14.55
N TYR A 185 -0.40 0.35 -15.16
CA TYR A 185 -1.70 -0.22 -14.84
C TYR A 185 -2.41 -0.72 -16.11
N VAL A 186 -3.25 -1.74 -15.97
CA VAL A 186 -4.19 -2.20 -17.00
C VAL A 186 -5.59 -1.70 -16.64
N ALA A 187 -6.24 -0.99 -17.56
CA ALA A 187 -7.55 -0.38 -17.37
C ALA A 187 -8.72 -1.24 -17.92
N GLY A 188 -8.42 -2.32 -18.63
CA GLY A 188 -9.39 -3.23 -19.26
C GLY A 188 -8.92 -3.68 -20.65
N GLU A 189 -9.82 -4.26 -21.44
CA GLU A 189 -9.58 -4.55 -22.87
C GLU A 189 -9.32 -3.27 -23.70
N PHE A 190 -8.66 -3.41 -24.85
CA PHE A 190 -8.31 -2.30 -25.74
C PHE A 190 -9.50 -1.61 -26.41
N GLY A 191 -9.29 -0.38 -26.87
CA GLY A 191 -10.24 0.40 -27.65
C GLY A 191 -11.05 1.41 -26.84
N VAL A 192 -10.84 1.48 -25.52
CA VAL A 192 -11.34 2.54 -24.65
C VAL A 192 -10.70 3.89 -25.03
N ASP A 193 -11.49 4.97 -25.00
CA ASP A 193 -11.03 6.34 -25.24
C ASP A 193 -10.01 6.83 -24.19
N SER A 194 -9.16 7.78 -24.57
CA SER A 194 -8.18 8.38 -23.66
C SER A 194 -8.82 9.38 -22.68
N PRO A 195 -8.49 9.35 -21.38
CA PRO A 195 -9.13 10.19 -20.37
C PRO A 195 -8.71 11.66 -20.42
N ASP A 196 -9.66 12.55 -20.10
CA ASP A 196 -9.39 13.95 -19.76
C ASP A 196 -8.54 14.06 -18.48
N LEU A 197 -7.71 15.10 -18.37
CA LEU A 197 -6.91 15.34 -17.16
C LEU A 197 -7.75 15.52 -15.89
N GLY A 198 -8.99 16.01 -16.02
CA GLY A 198 -9.94 16.12 -14.90
C GLY A 198 -10.38 14.75 -14.37
N GLY A 199 -10.58 13.78 -15.26
CA GLY A 199 -11.07 12.44 -14.92
C GLY A 199 -10.01 11.48 -14.39
N ILE A 200 -8.76 11.94 -14.21
CA ILE A 200 -7.66 11.14 -13.66
C ILE A 200 -7.53 11.47 -12.17
N LEU A 201 -7.88 10.51 -11.32
CA LEU A 201 -8.01 10.69 -9.88
C LEU A 201 -7.06 9.76 -9.11
N LEU A 202 -6.37 10.28 -8.10
CA LEU A 202 -5.61 9.52 -7.12
C LEU A 202 -6.39 9.55 -5.79
N GLY A 203 -7.03 8.44 -5.43
CA GLY A 203 -8.02 8.43 -4.35
C GLY A 203 -9.20 9.35 -4.70
N THR A 204 -9.31 10.47 -3.99
CA THR A 204 -10.31 11.54 -4.25
C THR A 204 -9.70 12.80 -4.88
N SER A 205 -8.38 12.86 -5.09
CA SER A 205 -7.70 14.05 -5.61
C SER A 205 -7.49 13.96 -7.12
N ALA A 206 -8.09 14.88 -7.88
CA ALA A 206 -7.88 15.00 -9.31
C ALA A 206 -6.46 15.47 -9.65
N LEU A 207 -5.86 14.91 -10.71
CA LEU A 207 -4.50 15.22 -11.13
C LEU A 207 -4.33 16.68 -11.62
N THR A 208 -5.45 17.35 -11.96
CA THR A 208 -5.54 18.81 -12.20
C THR A 208 -5.10 19.67 -11.01
N ALA A 209 -5.13 19.15 -9.77
CA ALA A 209 -4.63 19.85 -8.59
C ALA A 209 -3.08 19.87 -8.50
N SER A 210 -2.40 19.07 -9.32
CA SER A 210 -0.93 19.02 -9.40
C SER A 210 -0.39 19.87 -10.54
N ALA A 211 0.82 20.41 -10.38
CA ALA A 211 1.51 21.09 -11.47
C ALA A 211 1.91 20.09 -12.57
N GLN A 212 1.85 20.50 -13.85
CA GLN A 212 2.26 19.66 -14.99
C GLN A 212 3.73 19.24 -14.96
N THR A 213 4.56 19.87 -14.12
CA THR A 213 5.96 19.52 -13.85
C THR A 213 6.13 18.46 -12.76
N ASP A 214 5.06 18.10 -12.04
CA ASP A 214 5.07 17.11 -10.96
C ASP A 214 4.53 15.74 -11.40
N PHE A 215 3.98 15.62 -12.62
CA PHE A 215 3.50 14.35 -13.15
C PHE A 215 3.72 14.17 -14.66
N ALA A 216 3.65 12.92 -15.12
CA ALA A 216 3.57 12.52 -16.51
C ALA A 216 2.62 11.31 -16.61
N PHE A 217 1.58 11.42 -17.43
CA PHE A 217 0.55 10.40 -17.62
C PHE A 217 0.57 9.91 -19.07
N TYR A 218 0.56 8.60 -19.24
CA TYR A 218 0.70 7.87 -20.49
C TYR A 218 -0.51 7.00 -20.74
N TRP A 219 -0.95 6.89 -21.98
CA TRP A 219 -2.09 6.06 -22.39
C TRP A 219 -1.74 5.25 -23.62
N SER A 220 -2.15 3.98 -23.65
CA SER A 220 -2.18 3.17 -24.87
C SER A 220 -3.43 2.29 -24.89
N SER A 221 -4.05 2.18 -26.06
CA SER A 221 -5.33 1.48 -26.26
C SER A 221 -5.39 1.00 -27.71
N GLN A 222 -4.71 -0.12 -27.98
CA GLN A 222 -4.50 -0.68 -29.33
C GLN A 222 -4.60 -2.20 -29.33
N GLN A 223 -4.85 -2.80 -30.49
CA GLN A 223 -4.93 -4.27 -30.63
C GLN A 223 -3.55 -4.97 -30.57
N ALA A 224 -2.45 -4.23 -30.75
CA ALA A 224 -1.08 -4.70 -30.60
C ALA A 224 -0.55 -4.43 -29.18
N GLY A 225 0.77 -4.37 -28.99
CA GLY A 225 1.40 -4.09 -27.70
C GLY A 225 1.12 -2.68 -27.17
N ASN A 226 0.66 -2.60 -25.93
CA ASN A 226 0.33 -1.41 -25.16
C ASN A 226 1.29 -1.20 -23.97
N ARG A 227 2.60 -1.40 -24.13
CA ARG A 227 3.57 -0.91 -23.13
C ARG A 227 3.51 0.62 -23.11
N PRO A 228 3.21 1.31 -21.98
CA PRO A 228 2.99 2.75 -22.00
C PRO A 228 4.21 3.54 -22.48
N ALA A 229 4.04 4.26 -23.59
CA ALA A 229 5.09 5.06 -24.22
C ALA A 229 4.60 6.44 -24.69
N THR A 230 3.33 6.56 -25.06
CA THR A 230 2.72 7.82 -25.52
C THR A 230 2.32 8.69 -24.33
N LEU A 231 3.01 9.81 -24.14
CA LEU A 231 2.62 10.83 -23.15
C LEU A 231 1.30 11.50 -23.59
N LEU A 232 0.31 11.51 -22.71
CA LEU A 232 -0.99 12.16 -22.91
C LEU A 232 -1.09 13.48 -22.13
N HIS A 233 -0.71 13.49 -20.85
CA HIS A 233 -0.76 14.68 -19.99
C HIS A 233 0.52 14.83 -19.14
N GLY A 234 0.81 16.06 -18.69
CA GLY A 234 1.99 16.34 -17.85
C GLY A 234 3.25 16.61 -18.67
N THR A 235 4.44 16.30 -18.14
CA THR A 235 5.73 16.61 -18.82
C THR A 235 6.77 15.50 -18.73
N GLN A 236 7.46 15.24 -19.84
CA GLN A 236 8.59 14.33 -19.96
C GLN A 236 9.83 15.05 -20.51
N GLY A 237 11.01 14.70 -20.01
CA GLY A 237 12.29 15.20 -20.53
C GLY A 237 13.31 15.51 -19.43
N PRO A 238 14.53 15.96 -19.78
CA PRO A 238 15.54 16.34 -18.80
C PRO A 238 15.13 17.58 -18.00
N GLY A 239 15.58 17.67 -16.75
CA GLY A 239 15.32 18.81 -15.86
C GLY A 239 14.06 18.64 -15.00
N ALA A 240 13.38 19.75 -14.70
CA ALA A 240 12.22 19.80 -13.80
C ALA A 240 10.90 19.44 -14.53
N THR A 241 10.81 18.21 -15.02
CA THR A 241 9.63 17.61 -15.64
C THR A 241 9.03 16.53 -14.71
N GLY A 242 7.83 16.04 -15.01
CA GLY A 242 7.23 14.91 -14.28
C GLY A 242 8.11 13.65 -14.28
N THR A 243 8.82 13.36 -15.38
CA THR A 243 9.79 12.26 -15.41
C THR A 243 11.14 12.59 -14.78
N ILE A 244 11.47 13.85 -14.50
CA ILE A 244 12.74 14.28 -13.87
C ILE A 244 13.98 13.75 -14.62
N GLY A 245 13.88 13.64 -15.95
CA GLY A 245 14.93 13.08 -16.82
C GLY A 245 15.10 11.56 -16.75
N ARG A 246 14.18 10.80 -16.11
CA ARG A 246 14.22 9.33 -16.09
C ARG A 246 13.81 8.71 -17.43
N GLU A 247 14.36 7.52 -17.68
CA GLU A 247 13.86 6.56 -18.67
C GLU A 247 12.69 5.79 -18.05
N ILE A 248 11.51 5.93 -18.64
CA ILE A 248 10.23 5.54 -18.04
C ILE A 248 10.04 4.02 -17.93
N PHE A 249 9.46 3.57 -16.82
CA PHE A 249 9.09 2.17 -16.58
C PHE A 249 10.27 1.18 -16.71
N THR A 250 11.45 1.62 -16.24
CA THR A 250 12.70 0.83 -16.22
C THR A 250 13.07 0.34 -14.82
N ALA A 251 13.54 -0.91 -14.76
CA ALA A 251 13.94 -1.60 -13.54
C ALA A 251 15.43 -2.01 -13.61
N PRO A 252 16.17 -1.99 -12.48
CA PRO A 252 17.47 -2.63 -12.37
C PRO A 252 17.41 -4.14 -12.63
N GLN A 253 18.25 -4.65 -13.53
CA GLN A 253 18.32 -6.07 -13.86
C GLN A 253 19.53 -6.75 -13.16
N GLU A 254 19.66 -8.07 -13.29
CA GLU A 254 20.82 -8.82 -12.78
C GLU A 254 22.16 -8.35 -13.39
N GLN A 255 22.16 -8.08 -14.70
CA GLN A 255 23.37 -7.77 -15.48
C GLN A 255 23.44 -6.29 -15.89
N ALA A 256 22.34 -5.67 -16.29
CA ALA A 256 22.27 -4.24 -16.67
C ALA A 256 21.97 -3.31 -15.47
N GLN A 257 22.38 -2.03 -15.55
CA GLN A 257 22.08 -1.04 -14.50
C GLN A 257 20.57 -0.72 -14.42
N PHE A 258 19.93 -0.62 -15.59
CA PHE A 258 18.49 -0.50 -15.83
C PHE A 258 18.14 -1.23 -17.13
N GLY A 259 16.86 -1.54 -17.31
CA GLY A 259 16.28 -2.15 -18.50
C GLY A 259 14.82 -2.51 -18.26
N GLU A 260 14.23 -3.33 -19.13
CA GLU A 260 12.80 -3.67 -19.13
C GLU A 260 12.43 -4.80 -18.15
N GLY A 261 13.12 -4.85 -17.00
CA GLY A 261 12.84 -5.78 -15.92
C GLY A 261 11.51 -5.49 -15.20
N PHE A 262 11.03 -6.47 -14.45
CA PHE A 262 9.90 -6.32 -13.56
C PHE A 262 10.29 -5.52 -12.31
N SER A 263 9.37 -4.74 -11.78
CA SER A 263 9.50 -3.97 -10.54
C SER A 263 8.23 -4.06 -9.72
N MET A 264 8.40 -4.27 -8.42
CA MET A 264 7.35 -4.15 -7.40
C MET A 264 7.86 -3.21 -6.30
N VAL A 265 7.06 -2.25 -5.87
CA VAL A 265 7.28 -1.52 -4.61
C VAL A 265 6.26 -1.92 -3.55
N TYR A 266 6.70 -2.01 -2.30
CA TYR A 266 5.81 -2.15 -1.14
C TYR A 266 6.34 -1.40 0.10
N THR A 267 5.44 -1.05 1.00
CA THR A 267 5.76 -0.53 2.34
C THR A 267 5.97 -1.72 3.30
N PRO A 268 7.17 -1.92 3.88
CA PRO A 268 7.40 -3.01 4.83
C PRO A 268 6.65 -2.83 6.16
N SER A 269 5.93 -3.87 6.61
CA SER A 269 4.97 -3.85 7.72
C SER A 269 5.52 -4.22 9.11
N GLY A 270 6.84 -4.20 9.30
CA GLY A 270 7.51 -4.56 10.56
C GLY A 270 8.34 -3.42 11.17
N ASP A 271 9.28 -3.76 12.07
CA ASP A 271 10.24 -2.79 12.60
C ASP A 271 11.18 -2.28 11.49
N THR A 272 10.86 -1.10 10.95
CA THR A 272 11.60 -0.43 9.87
C THR A 272 12.55 0.67 10.35
N SER A 273 12.45 1.06 11.62
CA SER A 273 13.34 2.07 12.21
C SER A 273 14.69 1.50 12.63
N PHE A 274 15.76 2.26 12.45
CA PHE A 274 17.12 1.85 12.80
C PHE A 274 18.02 3.04 13.16
N GLY A 275 19.05 2.77 13.97
CA GLY A 275 19.95 3.81 14.49
C GLY A 275 20.34 3.56 15.95
N THR A 276 21.19 4.42 16.47
CA THR A 276 21.34 4.61 17.92
C THR A 276 20.20 5.50 18.43
N SER A 277 19.78 5.36 19.69
CA SER A 277 18.94 6.37 20.35
C SER A 277 19.18 6.48 21.84
N SER A 278 18.60 7.52 22.46
CA SER A 278 18.47 7.67 23.92
C SER A 278 19.81 7.46 24.67
N PRO A 279 20.87 8.19 24.28
CA PRO A 279 22.23 7.94 24.73
C PRO A 279 22.45 8.33 26.19
N VAL A 280 23.35 7.61 26.88
CA VAL A 280 23.69 7.83 28.30
C VAL A 280 25.20 7.99 28.48
N HIS A 281 25.65 9.05 29.17
CA HIS A 281 27.08 9.36 29.34
C HIS A 281 27.84 8.28 30.13
N ASN A 282 28.88 7.69 29.54
CA ASN A 282 29.82 6.79 30.21
C ASN A 282 31.05 7.57 30.72
N GLY A 283 30.94 8.20 31.90
CA GLY A 283 32.03 9.01 32.47
C GLY A 283 32.41 10.27 31.67
N THR A 284 31.73 10.55 30.56
CA THR A 284 31.87 11.78 29.79
C THR A 284 31.54 12.98 30.68
N ALA A 285 32.54 13.80 30.95
CA ALA A 285 32.44 14.92 31.88
C ALA A 285 31.43 15.98 31.43
N TYR A 286 30.73 16.62 32.38
CA TYR A 286 29.98 17.84 32.11
C TYR A 286 30.93 19.05 32.07
N ARG A 287 30.64 20.00 31.19
CA ARG A 287 31.22 21.34 31.20
C ARG A 287 30.08 22.35 31.19
N TYR A 288 30.19 23.39 32.00
CA TYR A 288 29.33 24.55 31.87
C TYR A 288 29.51 25.18 30.48
N ASN A 289 28.46 25.86 30.00
CA ASN A 289 28.60 26.76 28.86
C ASN A 289 29.76 27.74 29.11
N TRP A 290 30.63 27.94 28.13
CA TRP A 290 31.86 28.69 28.34
C TRP A 290 31.58 30.20 28.27
N GLU A 291 31.99 30.95 29.29
CA GLU A 291 31.70 32.38 29.42
C GLU A 291 32.98 33.22 29.55
N ILE A 292 33.01 34.43 28.96
CA ILE A 292 34.13 35.36 29.15
C ILE A 292 33.97 36.04 30.52
N ILE A 293 34.79 35.65 31.49
CA ILE A 293 34.82 36.30 32.80
C ILE A 293 35.88 37.42 32.76
N SER A 294 35.50 38.59 32.25
CA SER A 294 36.37 39.78 32.26
C SER A 294 36.74 40.21 33.69
N ALA A 295 38.00 40.56 33.89
CA ALA A 295 38.55 41.02 35.16
C ALA A 295 39.31 42.36 34.98
N PRO A 296 38.59 43.49 34.80
CA PRO A 296 39.21 44.81 34.62
C PRO A 296 40.18 45.13 35.75
N PHE A 297 41.36 45.67 35.40
CA PHE A 297 42.40 45.97 36.38
C PHE A 297 41.93 47.02 37.39
N SER A 298 41.16 48.01 36.96
CA SER A 298 40.55 49.04 37.82
C SER A 298 39.59 48.50 38.89
N SER A 299 38.97 47.34 38.67
CA SER A 299 37.94 46.77 39.56
C SER A 299 38.32 45.45 40.24
N THR A 300 39.53 44.92 39.99
CA THR A 300 39.98 43.61 40.53
C THR A 300 41.43 43.61 41.03
N LYS A 301 42.09 44.77 41.04
CA LYS A 301 43.49 44.95 41.48
C LYS A 301 43.56 45.93 42.65
N GLY A 302 44.51 45.70 43.56
CA GLY A 302 44.63 46.44 44.82
C GLY A 302 43.86 45.77 45.97
N SER A 303 44.23 46.08 47.21
CA SER A 303 43.63 45.48 48.42
C SER A 303 42.16 45.85 48.64
N GLU A 304 41.75 47.02 48.16
CA GLU A 304 40.38 47.54 48.26
C GLU A 304 39.40 46.80 47.33
N ASN A 305 39.90 46.19 46.25
CA ASN A 305 39.14 45.41 45.27
C ASN A 305 39.26 43.89 45.51
N ARG A 306 39.67 43.45 46.71
CA ARG A 306 40.01 42.04 46.97
C ARG A 306 38.87 41.10 46.61
N ASP A 307 37.69 41.35 47.17
CA ASP A 307 36.53 40.44 47.09
C ASP A 307 36.04 40.30 45.64
N ALA A 308 36.02 41.41 44.88
CA ALA A 308 35.73 41.40 43.44
C ALA A 308 36.80 40.64 42.63
N GLY A 309 38.06 40.67 43.07
CA GLY A 309 39.14 39.85 42.53
C GLY A 309 38.97 38.35 42.83
N ASP A 310 38.66 37.98 44.08
CA ASP A 310 38.43 36.60 44.52
C ASP A 310 37.18 35.99 43.84
N GLU A 311 36.09 36.75 43.72
CA GLU A 311 34.88 36.37 42.96
C GLU A 311 35.17 36.16 41.46
N ALA A 312 36.01 37.01 40.85
CA ALA A 312 36.42 36.83 39.45
C ALA A 312 37.31 35.59 39.25
N ARG A 313 38.20 35.28 40.21
CA ARG A 313 38.99 34.04 40.21
C ARG A 313 38.09 32.81 40.31
N ALA A 314 37.16 32.79 41.27
CA ALA A 314 36.23 31.70 41.48
C ALA A 314 35.36 31.43 40.24
N LYS A 315 34.87 32.49 39.57
CA LYS A 315 34.12 32.37 38.31
C LYS A 315 34.98 31.77 37.17
N ARG A 316 36.22 32.23 36.99
CA ARG A 316 37.15 31.65 36.00
C ARG A 316 37.50 30.19 36.30
N LEU A 317 37.71 29.85 37.57
CA LEU A 317 37.98 28.48 38.03
C LEU A 317 36.78 27.54 37.77
N LYS A 318 35.54 28.01 38.01
CA LYS A 318 34.32 27.24 37.72
C LYS A 318 34.13 27.00 36.22
N ILE A 319 34.37 28.02 35.38
CA ILE A 319 34.14 27.95 33.94
C ILE A 319 35.28 27.22 33.23
N ALA A 320 36.53 27.69 33.33
CA ALA A 320 37.62 27.27 32.46
C ALA A 320 38.62 26.27 33.08
N GLY A 321 38.89 26.35 34.39
CA GLY A 321 39.87 25.50 35.10
C GLY A 321 40.85 26.28 35.99
N SER A 322 41.76 25.56 36.65
CA SER A 322 42.81 26.14 37.51
C SER A 322 43.78 27.02 36.74
N GLU A 323 44.11 26.68 35.50
CA GLU A 323 44.94 27.54 34.61
C GLU A 323 44.28 28.90 34.26
N ALA A 324 43.08 29.18 34.76
CA ALA A 324 42.38 30.46 34.63
C ALA A 324 42.14 31.18 35.97
N ASP A 325 42.53 30.60 37.11
CA ASP A 325 42.29 31.19 38.44
C ASP A 325 43.26 32.35 38.80
N VAL A 326 44.27 32.59 37.97
CA VAL A 326 45.25 33.66 38.17
C VAL A 326 44.80 34.96 37.51
N LEU A 327 44.97 36.09 38.20
CA LEU A 327 44.75 37.44 37.65
C LEU A 327 46.06 38.25 37.68
N HIS A 328 46.13 39.28 36.83
CA HIS A 328 47.16 40.34 36.85
C HIS A 328 48.62 39.91 36.58
N ILE A 329 48.90 38.64 36.30
CA ILE A 329 50.24 38.15 35.90
C ILE A 329 50.49 38.34 34.39
N SER A 330 51.77 38.42 34.01
CA SER A 330 52.19 38.57 32.61
C SER A 330 52.25 37.21 31.88
N GLY A 331 51.10 36.64 31.55
CA GLY A 331 51.02 35.37 30.81
C GLY A 331 49.63 35.08 30.21
N PRO A 332 49.48 34.07 29.33
CA PRO A 332 48.20 33.67 28.74
C PRO A 332 47.21 33.08 29.74
N GLU A 333 47.68 32.63 30.91
CA GLU A 333 46.89 32.02 32.00
C GLU A 333 45.90 33.04 32.59
N ALA A 334 46.38 34.28 32.80
CA ALA A 334 45.53 35.43 33.17
C ALA A 334 44.53 35.86 32.08
N GLY A 335 44.50 35.14 30.94
CA GLY A 335 43.58 35.31 29.83
C GLY A 335 42.49 34.23 29.72
N GLN A 336 42.30 33.38 30.73
CA GLN A 336 41.29 32.30 30.72
C GLN A 336 41.51 31.28 29.57
N PRO A 337 42.60 30.48 29.60
CA PRO A 337 42.97 29.58 28.51
C PRO A 337 42.06 28.35 28.37
N GLY A 338 41.64 27.74 29.48
CA GLY A 338 41.02 26.41 29.50
C GLY A 338 39.70 26.27 28.73
N VAL A 339 39.47 25.08 28.16
CA VAL A 339 38.33 24.76 27.26
C VAL A 339 37.07 24.24 27.99
N GLY A 340 36.89 24.67 29.24
CA GLY A 340 35.77 24.29 30.09
C GLY A 340 36.15 23.24 31.14
N ARG A 341 36.07 23.54 32.44
CA ARG A 341 36.44 22.61 33.52
C ARG A 341 35.53 21.38 33.49
N ALA A 342 36.13 20.20 33.51
CA ALA A 342 35.43 18.94 33.42
C ALA A 342 34.95 18.49 34.82
N TYR A 343 33.65 18.64 35.07
CA TYR A 343 32.97 18.04 36.22
C TYR A 343 32.58 16.59 35.90
N SER A 344 32.57 15.71 36.90
CA SER A 344 32.02 14.36 36.69
C SER A 344 30.52 14.43 36.36
N ARG A 345 29.91 13.31 35.96
CA ARG A 345 28.45 13.12 35.97
C ARG A 345 27.98 12.15 37.06
N HIS A 346 28.92 11.62 37.86
CA HIS A 346 28.68 10.57 38.86
C HIS A 346 27.98 9.32 38.29
N MET A 347 28.27 8.99 37.03
CA MET A 347 27.82 7.76 36.37
C MET A 347 28.75 7.28 35.25
N GLY A 348 28.86 5.97 35.05
CA GLY A 348 29.72 5.34 34.04
C GLY A 348 30.06 3.87 34.33
N PHE A 349 30.72 3.19 33.39
CA PHE A 349 31.22 1.82 33.62
C PHE A 349 32.43 1.81 34.55
N ILE A 350 32.42 0.88 35.52
CA ILE A 350 33.46 0.76 36.55
C ILE A 350 34.10 -0.62 36.66
N ARG A 351 33.47 -1.68 36.12
CA ARG A 351 33.82 -3.08 36.41
C ARG A 351 33.44 -3.99 35.24
N HIS A 352 34.23 -5.04 35.00
CA HIS A 352 34.05 -6.02 33.92
C HIS A 352 34.52 -7.41 34.38
N SER A 353 33.76 -8.47 34.04
CA SER A 353 34.01 -9.87 34.44
C SER A 353 35.42 -10.37 34.09
N GLY A 354 35.82 -10.25 32.82
CA GLY A 354 37.08 -10.80 32.32
C GLY A 354 38.35 -10.04 32.73
N SER A 355 38.27 -9.07 33.65
CA SER A 355 39.40 -8.19 34.00
C SER A 355 39.42 -7.84 35.49
N ASN A 356 40.60 -7.52 36.03
CA ASN A 356 40.77 -7.06 37.42
C ASN A 356 40.11 -8.00 38.46
N ASN A 357 40.10 -9.31 38.20
CA ASN A 357 39.41 -10.34 39.01
C ASN A 357 37.93 -10.02 39.29
N GLY A 358 37.24 -9.39 38.33
CA GLY A 358 35.86 -8.96 38.47
C GLY A 358 35.65 -7.84 39.50
N GLN A 359 36.69 -7.08 39.86
CA GLN A 359 36.63 -5.97 40.83
C GLN A 359 36.57 -4.60 40.14
N ASP A 360 36.12 -3.59 40.89
CA ASP A 360 36.10 -2.18 40.50
C ASP A 360 37.47 -1.69 39.98
N ILE A 361 37.49 -1.12 38.78
CA ILE A 361 38.68 -0.57 38.13
C ILE A 361 38.78 0.93 38.45
N ALA A 362 39.91 1.37 39.01
CA ALA A 362 40.08 2.75 39.45
C ALA A 362 40.20 3.76 38.29
N ASN A 363 41.14 3.52 37.36
CA ASN A 363 41.42 4.42 36.24
C ASN A 363 40.59 4.05 35.00
N LYS A 364 40.48 4.98 34.06
CA LYS A 364 39.93 4.73 32.72
C LYS A 364 40.80 3.69 32.01
N THR A 365 40.18 2.58 31.60
CA THR A 365 40.85 1.40 31.05
C THR A 365 40.08 0.86 29.84
N PHE A 366 40.81 0.41 28.83
CA PHE A 366 40.23 -0.37 27.73
C PHE A 366 40.41 -1.86 28.05
N VAL A 367 39.36 -2.65 27.85
CA VAL A 367 39.35 -4.12 27.96
C VAL A 367 38.88 -4.71 26.64
N ASN A 368 39.07 -6.02 26.44
CA ASN A 368 38.38 -6.75 25.38
C ASN A 368 37.21 -7.54 25.99
N VAL A 369 36.08 -7.61 25.30
CA VAL A 369 34.86 -8.30 25.73
C VAL A 369 34.51 -9.46 24.80
N SER A 370 33.86 -10.49 25.35
CA SER A 370 33.34 -11.66 24.64
C SER A 370 31.84 -11.84 24.89
N GLU A 371 31.17 -12.71 24.13
CA GLU A 371 29.78 -13.07 24.42
C GLU A 371 29.64 -13.68 25.82
N ASN A 372 28.62 -13.26 26.56
CA ASN A 372 28.38 -13.54 27.98
C ASN A 372 29.30 -12.85 29.01
N ASP A 373 30.30 -12.05 28.62
CA ASP A 373 30.94 -11.14 29.58
C ASP A 373 29.92 -10.16 30.17
N THR A 374 30.18 -9.69 31.39
CA THR A 374 29.34 -8.71 32.08
C THR A 374 30.14 -7.46 32.44
N VAL A 375 29.52 -6.29 32.29
CA VAL A 375 30.05 -5.00 32.72
C VAL A 375 29.05 -4.31 33.64
N VAL A 376 29.54 -3.55 34.61
CA VAL A 376 28.67 -2.84 35.56
C VAL A 376 28.79 -1.34 35.38
N PHE A 377 27.66 -0.73 35.04
CA PHE A 377 27.46 0.71 35.02
C PHE A 377 27.00 1.14 36.41
N GLU A 378 27.67 2.11 37.00
CA GLU A 378 27.29 2.69 38.28
C GLU A 378 26.63 4.04 38.07
N ILE A 379 25.58 4.31 38.85
CA ILE A 379 24.98 5.62 39.06
C ILE A 379 25.09 5.91 40.56
N ASN A 380 25.96 6.86 40.91
CA ASN A 380 26.17 7.28 42.29
C ASN A 380 25.31 8.53 42.56
N HIS A 381 24.33 8.46 43.47
CA HIS A 381 23.50 9.62 43.80
C HIS A 381 24.12 10.54 44.87
N ASP A 382 25.25 10.19 45.49
CA ASP A 382 25.96 11.10 46.38
C ASP A 382 26.46 12.36 45.63
N ASN A 383 26.54 13.45 46.37
CA ASN A 383 26.99 14.77 45.92
C ASN A 383 27.97 15.39 46.92
N GLN A 384 28.37 14.69 47.98
CA GLN A 384 29.24 15.22 49.03
C GLN A 384 30.58 15.69 48.47
N ALA A 385 31.17 14.92 47.55
CA ALA A 385 32.37 15.30 46.81
C ALA A 385 32.27 16.68 46.11
N TRP A 386 31.09 17.06 45.59
CA TRP A 386 30.87 18.40 45.02
C TRP A 386 30.66 19.49 46.08
N LYS A 387 30.04 19.17 47.21
CA LYS A 387 29.92 20.12 48.34
C LYS A 387 31.30 20.44 48.91
N ASP A 388 32.13 19.41 49.09
CA ASP A 388 33.48 19.53 49.63
C ASP A 388 34.40 20.27 48.66
N LEU A 389 34.31 19.99 47.34
CA LEU A 389 35.00 20.78 46.32
C LEU A 389 34.55 22.24 46.33
N SER A 390 33.23 22.50 46.35
CA SER A 390 32.67 23.85 46.36
C SER A 390 33.07 24.62 47.63
N LYS A 391 33.22 23.95 48.77
CA LYS A 391 33.71 24.55 50.01
C LYS A 391 35.24 24.72 50.02
N LYS A 392 35.99 23.86 49.33
CA LYS A 392 37.46 24.01 49.22
C LYS A 392 37.84 25.19 48.33
N GLU A 393 37.08 25.44 47.26
CA GLU A 393 37.54 26.29 46.14
C GLU A 393 36.76 27.59 45.96
N PHE A 394 35.58 27.73 46.57
CA PHE A 394 34.70 28.91 46.41
C PHE A 394 34.21 29.50 47.75
N ASP A 395 34.80 29.13 48.89
CA ASP A 395 34.42 29.69 50.19
C ASP A 395 34.70 31.20 50.24
N GLY A 396 33.77 31.97 50.81
CA GLY A 396 33.79 33.43 50.78
C GLY A 396 33.43 34.09 49.44
N THR A 397 32.92 33.33 48.45
CA THR A 397 32.45 33.85 47.15
C THR A 397 30.98 33.45 46.89
N ASP A 398 30.30 34.11 45.95
CA ASP A 398 28.93 33.72 45.54
C ASP A 398 28.93 32.42 44.69
N VAL A 399 30.10 32.05 44.16
CA VAL A 399 30.28 30.90 43.27
C VAL A 399 30.03 29.58 44.00
N ASN A 400 29.25 28.70 43.39
CA ASN A 400 28.93 27.39 43.96
C ASN A 400 28.50 26.39 42.86
N LEU A 401 28.29 25.13 43.24
CA LEU A 401 27.93 24.02 42.33
C LEU A 401 26.49 23.50 42.52
N LYS A 402 25.57 24.28 43.11
CA LYS A 402 24.17 23.86 43.35
C LYS A 402 23.41 23.59 42.04
N ASP A 403 23.75 24.33 40.99
CA ASP A 403 23.29 24.17 39.61
C ASP A 403 23.72 22.84 39.01
N LEU A 404 25.01 22.50 39.03
CA LEU A 404 25.51 21.17 38.63
C LEU A 404 24.82 20.04 39.40
N ILE A 405 24.69 20.17 40.73
CA ILE A 405 24.03 19.15 41.56
C ILE A 405 22.59 18.91 41.11
N ASN A 406 21.86 19.96 40.72
CA ASN A 406 20.48 19.84 40.25
C ASN A 406 20.38 19.23 38.85
N SER A 407 21.21 19.66 37.90
CA SER A 407 21.27 19.07 36.56
C SER A 407 21.71 17.60 36.59
N ALA A 408 22.71 17.27 37.42
CA ALA A 408 23.19 15.91 37.59
C ALA A 408 22.17 14.95 38.22
N LYS A 409 21.22 15.44 39.03
CA LYS A 409 20.08 14.61 39.49
C LYS A 409 19.19 14.20 38.30
N GLN A 410 18.92 15.12 37.37
CA GLN A 410 18.10 14.85 36.19
C GLN A 410 18.75 13.84 35.24
N TRP A 411 20.06 13.99 34.95
CA TRP A 411 20.78 13.06 34.08
C TRP A 411 20.86 11.64 34.68
N ARG A 412 21.21 11.52 35.96
CA ARG A 412 21.26 10.23 36.68
C ARG A 412 19.88 9.56 36.75
N ARG A 413 18.82 10.35 36.93
CA ARG A 413 17.43 9.87 36.86
C ARG A 413 17.07 9.35 35.46
N ARG A 414 17.33 10.11 34.39
CA ARG A 414 17.11 9.67 32.98
C ARG A 414 17.86 8.36 32.69
N ALA A 415 19.10 8.23 33.15
CA ALA A 415 19.88 7.01 32.99
C ALA A 415 19.21 5.79 33.68
N LYS A 416 18.82 5.94 34.95
CA LYS A 416 18.10 4.90 35.72
C LYS A 416 16.78 4.51 35.04
N GLU A 417 15.97 5.48 34.61
CA GLU A 417 14.67 5.24 33.97
C GLU A 417 14.80 4.56 32.59
N LEU A 418 15.91 4.76 31.87
CA LEU A 418 16.18 4.09 30.59
C LEU A 418 16.75 2.68 30.75
N MET A 419 17.57 2.42 31.78
CA MET A 419 18.36 1.18 31.93
C MET A 419 17.65 0.08 32.73
N ILE A 420 16.40 -0.23 32.33
CA ILE A 420 15.59 -1.31 32.93
C ILE A 420 16.05 -2.71 32.48
N VAL A 421 15.78 -3.73 33.29
CA VAL A 421 16.07 -5.15 32.97
C VAL A 421 15.44 -5.56 31.63
N GLY A 422 16.18 -6.32 30.83
CA GLY A 422 15.78 -6.75 29.48
C GLY A 422 15.98 -5.69 28.39
N SER A 423 16.32 -4.44 28.73
CA SER A 423 16.59 -3.41 27.71
C SER A 423 17.86 -3.71 26.91
N ARG A 424 17.80 -3.47 25.59
CA ARG A 424 18.89 -3.73 24.63
C ARG A 424 19.66 -2.46 24.27
N TRP A 425 20.98 -2.59 24.20
CA TRP A 425 21.91 -1.48 24.01
C TRP A 425 23.03 -1.86 23.02
N ILE A 426 23.60 -0.84 22.38
CA ILE A 426 24.84 -0.90 21.60
C ILE A 426 25.89 -0.01 22.29
N ILE A 427 27.13 -0.51 22.35
CA ILE A 427 28.28 0.16 22.96
C ILE A 427 29.52 -0.25 22.17
N GLY A 428 30.17 0.69 21.48
CA GLY A 428 31.17 0.36 20.46
C GLY A 428 30.67 -0.70 19.46
N GLY A 429 31.57 -1.59 19.05
CA GLY A 429 31.24 -2.73 18.18
C GLY A 429 30.47 -3.88 18.86
N SER A 430 29.79 -3.68 19.99
CA SER A 430 29.19 -4.75 20.81
C SER A 430 27.76 -4.46 21.27
N THR A 431 26.96 -5.52 21.44
CA THR A 431 25.55 -5.43 21.87
C THR A 431 25.34 -6.04 23.24
N TRP A 432 24.47 -5.42 24.03
CA TRP A 432 24.30 -5.72 25.45
C TRP A 432 22.82 -5.76 25.84
N VAL A 433 22.51 -6.54 26.86
CA VAL A 433 21.22 -6.53 27.56
C VAL A 433 21.44 -6.19 29.03
N VAL A 434 20.56 -5.39 29.64
CA VAL A 434 20.57 -5.22 31.11
C VAL A 434 20.05 -6.51 31.75
N ASP A 435 20.91 -7.17 32.50
CA ASP A 435 20.68 -8.47 33.14
C ASP A 435 19.99 -8.30 34.50
N HIS A 436 20.51 -7.41 35.35
CA HIS A 436 19.91 -7.06 36.64
C HIS A 436 20.34 -5.65 37.11
N VAL A 437 19.59 -5.11 38.07
CA VAL A 437 19.87 -3.83 38.74
C VAL A 437 19.91 -4.06 40.24
N LEU A 438 20.92 -3.50 40.91
CA LEU A 438 21.08 -3.49 42.37
C LEU A 438 21.03 -2.04 42.87
N GLU A 439 20.27 -1.81 43.94
CA GLU A 439 20.17 -0.50 44.58
C GLU A 439 20.51 -0.61 46.07
N SER A 440 21.34 0.30 46.58
CA SER A 440 21.78 0.31 47.97
C SER A 440 21.70 1.72 48.55
N GLY A 441 20.97 1.90 49.66
CA GLY A 441 20.85 3.19 50.37
C GLY A 441 19.65 4.07 50.03
N GLY A 442 18.68 3.59 49.26
CA GLY A 442 17.44 4.32 48.94
C GLY A 442 17.66 5.51 47.99
N ASP A 443 16.84 6.57 48.10
CA ASP A 443 16.85 7.72 47.18
C ASP A 443 18.17 8.53 47.15
N GLY A 444 19.02 8.40 48.18
CA GLY A 444 20.37 8.96 48.21
C GLY A 444 21.48 7.97 47.82
N GLY A 445 21.10 6.80 47.33
CA GLY A 445 21.95 5.60 47.27
C GLY A 445 22.84 5.46 46.04
N LEU A 446 23.38 4.25 45.92
CA LEU A 446 24.23 3.81 44.82
C LEU A 446 23.49 2.72 44.05
N VAL A 447 23.38 2.91 42.73
CA VAL A 447 22.70 1.99 41.81
C VAL A 447 23.76 1.37 40.88
N GLN A 448 23.79 0.05 40.81
CA GLN A 448 24.66 -0.71 39.90
C GLN A 448 23.81 -1.53 38.93
N ILE A 449 24.05 -1.33 37.65
CA ILE A 449 23.30 -1.92 36.54
C ILE A 449 24.27 -2.86 35.82
N THR A 450 23.97 -4.15 35.85
CA THR A 450 24.78 -5.17 35.19
C THR A 450 24.29 -5.37 33.77
N PHE A 451 25.15 -5.11 32.81
CA PHE A 451 24.96 -5.41 31.40
C PHE A 451 25.64 -6.74 31.07
N LYS A 452 24.99 -7.58 30.28
CA LYS A 452 25.56 -8.82 29.73
C LYS A 452 25.75 -8.70 28.22
N CYS A 453 26.91 -9.07 27.71
CA CYS A 453 27.23 -9.02 26.29
C CYS A 453 26.44 -10.12 25.55
N VAL A 454 25.66 -9.69 24.55
CA VAL A 454 24.81 -10.56 23.72
C VAL A 454 25.53 -10.95 22.43
N SER A 455 26.27 -10.02 21.81
CA SER A 455 27.14 -10.30 20.67
C SER A 455 28.23 -9.25 20.48
N VAL A 456 29.35 -9.64 19.87
CA VAL A 456 30.36 -8.72 19.34
C VAL A 456 30.27 -8.72 17.81
N ILE A 457 30.21 -7.55 17.21
CA ILE A 457 29.85 -7.33 15.80
C ILE A 457 30.94 -6.54 15.05
N GLY A 458 31.55 -5.57 15.72
CA GLY A 458 32.71 -4.81 15.25
C GLY A 458 33.94 -5.10 16.11
N SER A 459 34.58 -4.04 16.60
CA SER A 459 35.67 -4.15 17.59
C SER A 459 35.19 -4.83 18.87
N SER A 460 36.04 -5.72 19.43
CA SER A 460 35.84 -6.31 20.76
C SER A 460 36.41 -5.45 21.89
N GLN A 461 37.04 -4.31 21.60
CA GLN A 461 37.53 -3.40 22.63
C GLN A 461 36.36 -2.62 23.26
N PHE A 462 36.43 -2.38 24.56
CA PHE A 462 35.41 -1.71 25.37
C PHE A 462 36.05 -0.75 26.38
N GLY A 463 35.51 0.47 26.51
CA GLY A 463 36.04 1.50 27.40
C GLY A 463 35.31 1.62 28.74
N ILE A 464 36.03 1.34 29.82
CA ILE A 464 35.58 1.49 31.21
C ILE A 464 36.07 2.85 31.71
N ALA A 465 35.16 3.71 32.18
CA ALA A 465 35.48 5.05 32.68
C ALA A 465 36.24 5.02 34.01
N GLY A 466 35.96 4.02 34.85
CA GLY A 466 36.64 3.75 36.11
C GLY A 466 36.11 4.58 37.29
N THR A 467 36.23 4.03 38.50
CA THR A 467 35.64 4.62 39.71
C THR A 467 36.20 6.00 40.04
N ARG A 468 37.42 6.33 39.61
CA ARG A 468 37.97 7.68 39.77
C ARG A 468 37.27 8.73 38.91
N ASN A 469 36.73 8.36 37.75
CA ASN A 469 35.89 9.26 36.97
C ASN A 469 34.47 9.35 37.59
N VAL A 470 33.93 8.21 38.02
CA VAL A 470 32.53 8.07 38.49
C VAL A 470 32.30 8.52 39.95
N ARG A 471 33.33 8.57 40.80
CA ARG A 471 33.21 8.88 42.24
C ARG A 471 33.97 10.15 42.69
N GLU A 472 35.01 10.59 41.97
CA GLU A 472 35.65 11.90 42.22
C GLU A 472 34.85 13.04 41.55
N PRO A 473 34.84 14.28 42.09
CA PRO A 473 33.91 15.33 41.64
C PRO A 473 34.22 15.89 40.23
N LEU A 474 35.40 15.59 39.69
CA LEU A 474 35.94 16.17 38.46
C LEU A 474 36.28 15.07 37.45
N GLY A 475 36.00 15.29 36.18
CA GLY A 475 36.12 14.33 35.08
C GLY A 475 37.48 14.32 34.36
N GLY A 476 38.54 14.82 34.99
CA GLY A 476 39.92 14.69 34.49
C GLY A 476 40.40 15.77 33.50
N TYR A 477 39.86 16.99 33.56
CA TYR A 477 40.40 18.16 32.87
C TYR A 477 40.12 19.44 33.66
N GLU A 478 41.16 20.23 33.92
CA GLU A 478 41.10 21.40 34.81
C GLU A 478 41.80 22.62 34.19
N GLY A 479 41.74 22.78 32.87
CA GLY A 479 42.31 23.93 32.15
C GLY A 479 43.66 23.65 31.50
N GLY A 480 44.51 22.83 32.14
CA GLY A 480 45.77 22.33 31.62
C GLY A 480 45.60 21.11 30.71
N ASP A 481 46.43 20.08 30.87
CA ASP A 481 46.34 18.85 30.06
C ASP A 481 45.14 17.95 30.41
N PHE A 482 44.68 17.15 29.42
CA PHE A 482 43.69 16.10 29.64
C PHE A 482 44.32 14.90 30.38
N ALA A 483 43.81 14.58 31.57
CA ALA A 483 44.35 13.52 32.41
C ALA A 483 44.12 12.13 31.78
N ARG A 484 45.15 11.58 31.11
CA ARG A 484 45.12 10.34 30.31
C ARG A 484 44.34 9.18 30.95
N LEU A 485 44.52 8.99 32.26
CA LEU A 485 43.94 7.90 33.07
C LEU A 485 42.53 8.17 33.62
N LYS A 486 41.91 9.32 33.30
CA LYS A 486 40.64 9.75 33.92
C LYS A 486 39.69 10.47 32.95
N HIS A 487 40.22 11.21 31.98
CA HIS A 487 39.41 11.94 31.01
C HIS A 487 38.71 11.01 30.01
N CYS A 488 37.37 11.09 29.97
CA CYS A 488 36.53 10.46 28.96
C CYS A 488 35.90 11.55 28.08
N GLY A 489 36.10 11.45 26.77
CA GLY A 489 35.57 12.41 25.78
C GLY A 489 34.11 12.16 25.40
N ALA A 490 33.60 12.95 24.46
CA ALA A 490 32.22 12.86 23.97
C ALA A 490 31.89 11.55 23.22
N ALA A 491 32.88 10.93 22.58
CA ALA A 491 32.75 9.65 21.87
C ALA A 491 33.48 8.51 22.61
N PHE A 492 33.21 8.33 23.91
CA PHE A 492 33.79 7.26 24.73
C PHE A 492 32.71 6.27 25.16
N TYR A 493 32.56 5.16 24.41
CA TYR A 493 31.75 3.98 24.77
C TYR A 493 30.42 4.31 25.43
N THR A 494 29.57 5.01 24.68
CA THR A 494 28.32 5.60 25.19
C THR A 494 27.17 4.62 24.98
N PRO A 495 26.54 4.07 26.04
CA PRO A 495 25.33 3.27 25.89
C PRO A 495 24.25 4.02 25.13
N CYS A 496 23.88 3.47 23.98
CA CYS A 496 22.72 3.88 23.20
C CYS A 496 21.74 2.71 23.07
N ARG A 497 20.44 2.98 23.03
CA ARG A 497 19.45 1.97 22.66
C ARG A 497 19.67 1.54 21.21
N LEU A 498 19.57 0.24 20.97
CA LEU A 498 19.83 -0.40 19.69
C LEU A 498 18.53 -0.59 18.90
N HIS A 499 18.43 0.05 17.74
CA HIS A 499 17.33 -0.15 16.77
C HIS A 499 17.89 -0.73 15.47
N THR A 500 17.29 -1.81 14.96
CA THR A 500 17.73 -2.51 13.74
C THR A 500 16.56 -2.90 12.87
N ALA A 501 16.51 -2.40 11.63
CA ALA A 501 15.52 -2.82 10.66
C ALA A 501 15.94 -4.14 9.99
N THR A 502 15.00 -5.07 9.82
CA THR A 502 15.25 -6.36 9.13
C THR A 502 14.27 -6.53 7.98
N ILE A 503 14.80 -6.65 6.76
CA ILE A 503 14.02 -6.83 5.53
C ILE A 503 14.28 -8.24 5.00
N ARG A 504 13.23 -9.04 4.93
CA ARG A 504 13.18 -10.24 4.09
C ARG A 504 12.39 -9.88 2.84
N PRO A 505 12.93 -10.14 1.63
CA PRO A 505 12.19 -9.91 0.40
C PRO A 505 10.94 -10.79 0.33
N VAL A 506 9.84 -10.25 -0.20
CA VAL A 506 8.59 -10.98 -0.42
C VAL A 506 8.82 -12.01 -1.53
N ARG A 507 9.47 -11.61 -2.62
CA ARG A 507 9.83 -12.49 -3.73
C ARG A 507 11.11 -13.27 -3.46
N ARG A 508 11.07 -14.59 -3.70
CA ARG A 508 12.24 -15.48 -3.59
C ARG A 508 13.20 -15.35 -4.78
N ASP A 509 12.67 -14.86 -5.89
CA ASP A 509 13.28 -14.67 -7.19
C ASP A 509 13.80 -13.24 -7.44
N ALA A 510 13.75 -12.35 -6.44
CA ALA A 510 14.25 -10.98 -6.54
C ALA A 510 15.78 -10.94 -6.82
N HIS A 511 16.17 -10.52 -8.03
CA HIS A 511 17.57 -10.38 -8.46
C HIS A 511 18.24 -9.13 -7.89
N VAL A 512 17.46 -8.07 -7.65
CA VAL A 512 17.93 -6.79 -7.10
C VAL A 512 16.87 -6.25 -6.14
N ILE A 513 17.31 -5.64 -5.04
CA ILE A 513 16.46 -5.02 -4.02
C ILE A 513 16.94 -3.59 -3.80
N GLU A 514 16.04 -2.63 -3.57
CA GLU A 514 16.37 -1.23 -3.28
C GLU A 514 15.58 -0.73 -2.08
N LEU A 515 16.32 -0.38 -1.02
CA LEU A 515 15.78 0.04 0.28
C LEU A 515 15.70 1.57 0.32
N GLY A 516 14.50 2.12 0.44
CA GLY A 516 14.27 3.56 0.56
C GLY A 516 14.37 4.06 2.00
N ILE A 517 15.40 4.84 2.31
CA ILE A 517 15.73 5.26 3.67
C ILE A 517 15.35 6.73 3.88
N LYS A 518 14.43 7.01 4.80
CA LYS A 518 14.14 8.36 5.30
C LYS A 518 14.95 8.61 6.58
N SER A 519 15.55 9.79 6.72
CA SER A 519 16.43 10.12 7.86
C SER A 519 16.25 11.54 8.38
N GLN A 520 16.39 11.75 9.68
CA GLN A 520 16.59 13.09 10.27
C GLN A 520 17.85 13.10 11.14
N VAL A 521 18.88 13.81 10.69
CA VAL A 521 20.19 13.88 11.34
C VAL A 521 20.59 15.34 11.53
N TRP A 522 20.92 15.77 12.76
CA TRP A 522 21.36 17.13 13.07
C TRP A 522 21.96 17.26 14.49
N ASN A 523 22.86 18.23 14.66
CA ASN A 523 23.19 18.81 15.96
C ASN A 523 22.46 20.17 16.10
N ARG A 524 22.04 20.55 17.32
CA ARG A 524 21.42 21.86 17.60
C ARG A 524 22.10 22.53 18.79
N ALA A 525 22.63 23.73 18.58
CA ALA A 525 23.03 24.65 19.64
C ALA A 525 21.86 25.56 20.04
N SER A 526 21.69 25.82 21.35
CA SER A 526 20.64 26.68 21.90
C SER A 526 21.18 27.57 23.02
N GLY A 527 21.85 28.67 22.65
CA GLY A 527 22.51 29.57 23.61
C GLY A 527 23.93 29.15 24.01
N LEU A 528 24.47 28.10 23.39
CA LEU A 528 25.87 27.66 23.56
C LEU A 528 26.83 28.80 23.19
N CYS A 529 28.02 28.84 23.80
CA CYS A 529 29.04 29.81 23.45
C CYS A 529 29.43 29.72 21.96
N ASN A 530 29.54 30.87 21.29
CA ASN A 530 30.11 30.98 19.95
C ASN A 530 31.64 30.92 20.03
N PHE A 531 32.17 29.70 20.12
CA PHE A 531 33.61 29.43 20.26
C PHE A 531 34.42 30.07 19.13
N ASN A 532 33.90 30.14 17.90
CA ASN A 532 34.56 30.77 16.75
C ASN A 532 34.83 32.28 16.91
N ARG A 533 34.16 32.96 17.85
CA ARG A 533 34.33 34.41 18.11
C ARG A 533 35.03 34.74 19.42
N LEU A 534 35.48 33.73 20.17
CA LEU A 534 36.28 33.92 21.38
C LEU A 534 37.69 34.43 21.04
N PRO A 535 38.16 35.55 21.64
CA PRO A 535 39.54 35.98 21.51
C PRO A 535 40.52 35.00 22.16
N SER A 536 41.75 34.95 21.65
CA SER A 536 42.85 34.19 22.25
C SER A 536 43.14 34.64 23.70
N PRO A 537 43.70 33.78 24.57
CA PRO A 537 43.87 34.12 25.99
C PRO A 537 44.77 35.35 26.19
N ALA A 538 45.90 35.42 25.49
CA ALA A 538 46.78 36.60 25.50
C ALA A 538 46.10 37.88 24.98
N LYS A 539 44.99 37.78 24.23
CA LYS A 539 44.18 38.91 23.76
C LYS A 539 43.08 39.29 24.77
N LEU A 540 42.52 38.34 25.52
CA LEU A 540 41.61 38.60 26.65
C LEU A 540 42.34 39.37 27.76
N PHE A 541 43.53 38.90 28.19
CA PHE A 541 44.37 39.59 29.17
C PHE A 541 44.74 41.03 28.76
N ARG A 542 44.98 41.27 27.46
CA ARG A 542 45.23 42.61 26.87
C ARG A 542 44.01 43.53 26.79
N LEU A 543 42.82 43.03 27.15
CA LEU A 543 41.57 43.80 27.25
C LEU A 543 41.20 44.07 28.71
N ASP A 544 41.39 43.08 29.59
CA ASP A 544 41.31 43.25 31.05
C ASP A 544 42.26 44.36 31.55
N SER A 545 43.52 44.34 31.07
CA SER A 545 44.55 45.37 31.34
C SER A 545 44.32 46.72 30.63
N LYS A 546 43.19 46.88 29.92
CA LYS A 546 42.72 48.13 29.31
C LYS A 546 41.32 48.53 29.78
N ASP A 547 40.81 47.87 30.82
CA ASP A 547 39.48 48.04 31.39
C ASP A 547 38.35 47.91 30.35
N ILE A 548 38.49 46.92 29.46
CA ILE A 548 37.48 46.56 28.45
C ILE A 548 36.79 45.27 28.87
N GLN A 549 35.52 45.36 29.24
CA GLN A 549 34.68 44.17 29.49
C GLN A 549 34.12 43.63 28.17
N LEU A 550 34.10 42.31 28.03
CA LEU A 550 33.47 41.62 26.90
C LEU A 550 32.21 40.88 27.34
N SER A 551 31.20 40.83 26.47
CA SER A 551 30.11 39.86 26.62
C SER A 551 30.48 38.55 25.91
N THR A 552 30.20 37.41 26.53
CA THR A 552 30.19 36.10 25.86
C THR A 552 29.30 36.15 24.61
N PRO A 553 29.80 35.81 23.41
CA PRO A 553 28.96 35.68 22.22
C PRO A 553 28.23 34.34 22.24
N GLN A 554 26.96 34.31 21.83
CA GLN A 554 26.14 33.09 21.83
C GLN A 554 25.89 32.53 20.44
N MET A 555 25.58 31.24 20.37
CA MET A 555 25.28 30.47 19.18
C MET A 555 23.95 29.73 19.35
N THR A 556 23.01 29.99 18.44
CA THR A 556 21.70 29.32 18.38
C THR A 556 21.42 28.95 16.94
N LYS A 557 21.79 27.72 16.55
CA LYS A 557 21.69 27.21 15.18
C LYS A 557 21.61 25.68 15.19
N TYR A 558 21.13 25.11 14.09
CA TYR A 558 21.45 23.73 13.75
C TYR A 558 22.77 23.67 12.97
N PHE A 559 23.50 22.57 13.11
CA PHE A 559 24.78 22.30 12.46
C PHE A 559 25.00 20.78 12.28
N GLN A 560 26.11 20.39 11.64
CA GLN A 560 26.25 19.06 11.04
C GLN A 560 26.39 17.93 12.09
N ARG A 561 25.65 16.85 11.88
CA ARG A 561 25.82 15.54 12.53
C ARG A 561 25.96 14.47 11.44
N SER A 562 26.60 13.37 11.78
CA SER A 562 26.84 12.17 10.97
C SER A 562 26.29 10.97 11.73
N SER A 563 25.37 10.21 11.13
CA SER A 563 24.88 8.94 11.68
C SER A 563 25.23 7.80 10.74
N CYS A 564 25.80 6.71 11.29
CA CYS A 564 26.45 5.65 10.54
C CYS A 564 25.78 4.28 10.73
N PHE A 565 25.80 3.46 9.68
CA PHE A 565 25.25 2.10 9.69
C PHE A 565 25.93 1.19 8.66
N ILE A 566 25.70 -0.11 8.78
CA ILE A 566 26.21 -1.15 7.90
C ILE A 566 25.09 -2.14 7.57
N VAL A 567 25.11 -2.72 6.36
CA VAL A 567 24.15 -3.76 5.97
C VAL A 567 24.74 -5.13 6.29
N HIS A 568 24.02 -5.92 7.07
CA HIS A 568 24.27 -7.35 7.25
C HIS A 568 23.33 -8.16 6.37
N VAL A 569 23.78 -9.36 5.98
CA VAL A 569 23.05 -10.31 5.15
C VAL A 569 23.21 -11.73 5.68
N ARG A 570 22.21 -12.57 5.44
CA ARG A 570 22.30 -14.02 5.60
C ARG A 570 21.41 -14.75 4.58
N PRO A 571 21.72 -16.01 4.21
CA PRO A 571 20.75 -16.86 3.53
C PRO A 571 19.52 -17.07 4.42
N VAL A 572 18.33 -17.04 3.83
CA VAL A 572 17.09 -17.33 4.55
C VAL A 572 17.11 -18.78 5.05
N LYS A 573 16.64 -18.98 6.29
CA LYS A 573 16.62 -20.27 6.98
C LYS A 573 15.78 -21.30 6.19
N GLU A 574 16.40 -22.41 5.80
CA GLU A 574 15.68 -23.58 5.25
C GLU A 574 14.87 -24.32 6.33
N TYR A 575 13.86 -25.06 5.91
CA TYR A 575 13.04 -25.86 6.84
C TYR A 575 13.88 -26.96 7.51
N GLY A 576 13.73 -27.14 8.82
CA GLY A 576 14.50 -28.11 9.62
C GLY A 576 15.92 -27.69 10.00
N GLN A 577 16.56 -26.75 9.28
CA GLN A 577 17.95 -26.33 9.54
C GLN A 577 18.07 -25.23 10.61
N PRO A 578 19.22 -25.05 11.28
CA PRO A 578 19.49 -23.86 12.09
C PRO A 578 19.56 -22.60 11.21
N ALA A 579 19.27 -21.43 11.80
CA ALA A 579 19.35 -20.17 11.07
C ALA A 579 20.80 -19.67 11.00
N ASN A 580 21.25 -19.26 9.80
CA ASN A 580 22.55 -18.65 9.60
C ASN A 580 22.72 -17.35 10.43
N PRO A 581 23.94 -17.04 10.91
CA PRO A 581 24.26 -15.74 11.50
C PRO A 581 24.21 -14.61 10.46
N PHE A 582 24.08 -13.36 10.92
CA PHE A 582 24.09 -12.17 10.07
C PHE A 582 25.52 -11.66 9.85
N VAL A 583 26.04 -11.77 8.64
CA VAL A 583 27.41 -11.34 8.28
C VAL A 583 27.35 -9.98 7.59
N ALA A 584 28.26 -9.06 7.95
CA ALA A 584 28.35 -7.73 7.34
C ALA A 584 28.68 -7.81 5.83
N ILE A 585 28.07 -6.95 5.03
CA ILE A 585 28.60 -6.54 3.72
C ILE A 585 29.60 -5.41 4.03
N PRO A 586 30.89 -5.53 3.70
CA PRO A 586 31.96 -4.70 4.27
C PRO A 586 32.02 -3.27 3.70
N ARG A 587 31.03 -2.44 4.04
CA ARG A 587 31.06 -0.97 3.87
C ARG A 587 30.19 -0.28 4.92
N THR A 588 30.74 0.75 5.56
CA THR A 588 29.96 1.67 6.39
C THR A 588 29.34 2.76 5.51
N TYR A 589 28.04 2.98 5.70
CA TYR A 589 27.25 4.05 5.10
C TYR A 589 26.92 5.10 6.16
N CYS A 590 26.70 6.33 5.74
CA CYS A 590 26.41 7.45 6.63
C CYS A 590 25.32 8.35 6.02
N VAL A 591 24.50 8.98 6.85
CA VAL A 591 23.70 10.15 6.46
C VAL A 591 24.18 11.34 7.28
N GLN A 592 24.42 12.46 6.60
CA GLN A 592 24.81 13.71 7.23
C GLN A 592 23.68 14.73 7.15
N GLY A 593 23.50 15.53 8.19
CA GLY A 593 22.47 16.56 8.18
C GLY A 593 22.71 17.67 9.19
N ASN A 594 22.11 18.82 8.94
CA ASN A 594 22.30 20.06 9.68
C ASN A 594 20.97 20.80 9.96
N ALA A 595 19.83 20.11 9.83
CA ALA A 595 18.49 20.64 10.02
C ALA A 595 17.48 19.50 10.32
N PRO A 596 16.37 19.77 11.02
CA PRO A 596 15.29 18.82 11.27
C PRO A 596 14.34 18.73 10.06
N VAL A 597 14.83 18.13 8.98
CA VAL A 597 14.09 17.87 7.73
C VAL A 597 14.32 16.43 7.28
N ASP A 598 13.33 15.82 6.64
CA ASP A 598 13.46 14.45 6.16
C ASP A 598 14.40 14.37 4.96
N GLN A 599 15.35 13.44 5.01
CA GLN A 599 16.25 13.11 3.92
C GLN A 599 15.93 11.72 3.36
N HIS A 600 15.42 11.69 2.13
CA HIS A 600 15.08 10.49 1.39
C HIS A 600 16.27 10.04 0.54
N ASN A 601 16.96 9.00 1.00
CA ASN A 601 18.05 8.32 0.29
C ASN A 601 17.61 6.89 -0.10
N PHE A 602 18.45 6.18 -0.86
CA PHE A 602 18.21 4.76 -1.17
C PHE A 602 19.50 3.95 -1.10
N LEU A 603 19.38 2.64 -0.88
CA LEU A 603 20.49 1.70 -0.97
C LEU A 603 20.05 0.44 -1.74
N ARG A 604 20.63 0.26 -2.93
CA ARG A 604 20.37 -0.89 -3.82
C ARG A 604 21.38 -2.00 -3.58
N ILE A 605 20.89 -3.23 -3.53
CA ILE A 605 21.63 -4.45 -3.24
C ILE A 605 21.33 -5.45 -4.37
N ARG A 606 22.38 -5.90 -5.05
CA ARG A 606 22.31 -6.95 -6.08
C ARG A 606 23.29 -8.07 -5.71
N PRO A 607 22.84 -9.24 -5.25
CA PRO A 607 23.68 -10.43 -5.17
C PRO A 607 24.32 -10.74 -6.54
N LYS A 608 25.55 -11.25 -6.55
CA LYS A 608 26.24 -11.76 -7.75
C LYS A 608 26.37 -13.29 -7.72
N GLN A 609 25.49 -13.93 -6.95
CA GLN A 609 25.29 -15.37 -6.84
C GLN A 609 23.78 -15.62 -6.61
N PRO A 610 23.20 -16.72 -7.12
CA PRO A 610 21.85 -17.13 -6.77
C PRO A 610 21.70 -17.36 -5.26
N GLY A 611 20.58 -16.94 -4.69
CA GLY A 611 20.24 -17.20 -3.28
C GLY A 611 19.14 -16.28 -2.76
N TYR A 612 18.30 -16.82 -1.87
CA TYR A 612 17.28 -16.03 -1.18
C TYR A 612 17.87 -15.52 0.15
N PHE A 613 18.01 -14.20 0.25
CA PHE A 613 18.76 -13.54 1.34
C PHE A 613 17.85 -12.65 2.20
N GLU A 614 18.13 -12.61 3.50
CA GLU A 614 17.52 -11.69 4.47
C GLU A 614 18.56 -10.64 4.89
N TYR A 615 18.15 -9.38 4.89
CA TYR A 615 19.01 -8.22 5.14
C TYR A 615 18.65 -7.56 6.47
N LYS A 616 19.66 -7.05 7.16
CA LYS A 616 19.49 -6.27 8.40
C LYS A 616 20.34 -5.03 8.33
N ILE A 617 19.74 -3.86 8.55
CA ILE A 617 20.50 -2.63 8.74
C ILE A 617 20.88 -2.53 10.21
N PHE A 618 22.18 -2.39 10.47
CA PHE A 618 22.75 -2.37 11.79
C PHE A 618 23.50 -1.04 12.04
N PRO A 619 23.22 -0.30 13.13
CA PRO A 619 23.89 0.98 13.39
C PRO A 619 25.36 0.76 13.78
N ARG A 620 26.22 1.70 13.38
CA ARG A 620 27.62 1.83 13.80
C ARG A 620 27.67 3.05 14.71
N SER A 621 27.81 2.84 16.02
CA SER A 621 27.73 3.95 16.98
C SER A 621 28.87 4.95 16.80
N GLY A 622 28.64 6.21 17.20
CA GLY A 622 29.62 7.28 17.03
C GLY A 622 31.01 7.00 17.62
N ASP A 623 31.08 6.20 18.69
CA ASP A 623 32.32 5.73 19.31
C ASP A 623 32.97 4.55 18.58
N ASP A 624 32.22 3.60 18.02
CA ASP A 624 32.76 2.52 17.17
C ASP A 624 33.45 3.12 15.92
N VAL A 625 32.79 4.08 15.28
CA VAL A 625 33.36 4.83 14.14
C VAL A 625 34.54 5.69 14.56
N ALA A 626 34.43 6.45 15.66
CA ALA A 626 35.47 7.42 16.02
C ALA A 626 36.71 6.81 16.69
N VAL A 627 36.63 5.61 17.29
CA VAL A 627 37.72 4.97 18.05
C VAL A 627 38.34 3.78 17.31
N HIS A 628 37.63 3.12 16.38
CA HIS A 628 38.10 1.86 15.76
C HIS A 628 38.21 1.84 14.25
N MET A 629 37.66 2.82 13.54
CA MET A 629 37.92 2.99 12.12
C MET A 629 39.15 3.89 11.94
N ASP A 630 40.01 3.55 10.99
CA ASP A 630 41.18 4.38 10.66
C ASP A 630 40.72 5.73 10.11
N ASP A 631 41.44 6.81 10.43
CA ASP A 631 41.12 8.17 9.98
C ASP A 631 40.90 8.26 8.46
N ASP A 632 41.71 7.53 7.70
CA ASP A 632 41.71 7.52 6.24
C ASP A 632 40.85 6.36 5.67
N GLU A 633 40.09 5.62 6.50
CA GLU A 633 39.13 4.61 6.04
C GLU A 633 37.96 5.30 5.31
N GLU A 634 37.58 4.73 4.16
CA GLU A 634 36.55 5.31 3.29
C GLU A 634 35.14 4.84 3.69
N ILE A 635 34.21 5.79 3.77
CA ILE A 635 32.78 5.55 3.96
C ILE A 635 31.98 6.26 2.85
N ILE A 636 30.71 5.86 2.69
CA ILE A 636 29.80 6.49 1.71
C ILE A 636 28.74 7.30 2.48
N VAL A 637 28.77 8.63 2.32
CA VAL A 637 27.69 9.52 2.76
C VAL A 637 26.61 9.53 1.68
N LEU A 638 25.39 9.12 2.05
CA LEU A 638 24.24 9.10 1.15
C LEU A 638 23.74 10.52 0.90
N ASP A 639 23.60 10.89 -0.38
CA ASP A 639 22.95 12.11 -0.83
C ASP A 639 22.32 11.89 -2.22
N ALA A 640 21.05 11.49 -2.22
CA ALA A 640 20.28 11.29 -3.43
C ALA A 640 19.86 12.60 -4.14
N SER A 641 20.10 13.78 -3.55
CA SER A 641 19.82 15.06 -4.22
C SER A 641 20.82 15.39 -5.33
N GLN A 642 22.02 14.80 -5.29
CA GLN A 642 22.98 14.83 -6.41
C GLN A 642 22.47 14.10 -7.67
N GLY A 643 21.45 13.24 -7.52
CA GLY A 643 20.86 12.44 -8.60
C GLY A 643 19.75 13.13 -9.40
N VAL A 644 19.70 14.48 -9.44
CA VAL A 644 18.64 15.25 -10.11
C VAL A 644 19.23 16.17 -11.20
N PRO A 645 18.89 15.98 -12.50
CA PRO A 645 18.16 14.83 -13.07
C PRO A 645 18.99 13.53 -12.99
N TYR A 646 18.33 12.38 -13.16
CA TYR A 646 18.98 11.08 -12.96
C TYR A 646 20.07 10.79 -14.00
N THR A 647 21.32 11.13 -13.67
CA THR A 647 22.46 10.98 -14.58
C THR A 647 23.04 9.56 -14.45
N VAL A 648 22.86 8.76 -15.50
CA VAL A 648 23.47 7.42 -15.60
C VAL A 648 24.99 7.56 -15.52
N GLY A 649 25.60 6.89 -14.54
CA GLY A 649 27.03 6.99 -14.24
C GLY A 649 27.39 7.82 -12.98
N ALA A 650 26.48 8.62 -12.43
CA ALA A 650 26.74 9.35 -11.17
C ALA A 650 26.66 8.46 -9.90
N ALA A 651 25.96 7.32 -9.99
CA ALA A 651 25.73 6.44 -8.86
C ALA A 651 27.01 5.73 -8.39
N ILE A 652 27.27 5.76 -7.08
CA ILE A 652 28.35 5.01 -6.44
C ILE A 652 27.94 3.54 -6.40
N GLY A 653 28.56 2.72 -7.27
CA GLY A 653 28.41 1.27 -7.28
C GLY A 653 29.72 0.55 -6.96
N GLU A 654 29.69 -0.44 -6.09
CA GLU A 654 30.84 -1.29 -5.76
C GLU A 654 30.47 -2.75 -5.43
N PRO A 655 31.25 -3.75 -5.86
CA PRO A 655 31.10 -5.14 -5.47
C PRO A 655 31.81 -5.40 -4.14
N LEU A 656 31.08 -5.92 -3.14
CA LEU A 656 31.60 -6.20 -1.81
C LEU A 656 31.37 -7.68 -1.45
N SER A 657 32.42 -8.40 -1.09
CA SER A 657 32.37 -9.84 -0.81
C SER A 657 32.37 -10.15 0.69
N ASN A 658 31.61 -11.17 1.10
CA ASN A 658 31.65 -11.76 2.43
C ASN A 658 31.46 -13.30 2.37
N ALA A 659 31.25 -13.94 3.52
CA ALA A 659 31.08 -15.40 3.62
C ALA A 659 29.88 -15.98 2.83
N TYR A 660 28.94 -15.14 2.39
CA TYR A 660 27.75 -15.53 1.63
C TYR A 660 27.78 -15.10 0.15
N GLY A 661 28.94 -14.68 -0.34
CA GLY A 661 29.17 -14.31 -1.74
C GLY A 661 29.48 -12.83 -1.93
N THR A 662 29.19 -12.29 -3.12
CA THR A 662 29.48 -10.91 -3.50
C THR A 662 28.20 -10.13 -3.74
N PHE A 663 28.09 -8.96 -3.12
CA PHE A 663 26.92 -8.09 -3.20
C PHE A 663 27.36 -6.80 -3.88
N GLN A 664 26.83 -6.55 -5.07
CA GLN A 664 26.96 -5.28 -5.77
C GLN A 664 26.04 -4.27 -5.08
N MET A 665 26.63 -3.40 -4.26
CA MET A 665 25.92 -2.28 -3.65
C MET A 665 25.85 -1.12 -4.66
N THR A 666 24.80 -0.30 -4.60
CA THR A 666 24.66 0.89 -5.44
C THR A 666 23.81 1.97 -4.75
N THR A 667 24.26 3.22 -4.78
CA THR A 667 23.56 4.37 -4.17
C THR A 667 23.95 5.69 -4.86
N GLN A 668 23.40 6.82 -4.40
CA GLN A 668 23.80 8.18 -4.78
C GLN A 668 24.36 8.91 -3.55
N GLY A 669 25.42 9.69 -3.71
CA GLY A 669 26.07 10.39 -2.61
C GLY A 669 27.55 10.69 -2.87
N ARG A 670 28.36 10.72 -1.80
CA ARG A 670 29.80 11.02 -1.86
C ARG A 670 30.64 10.05 -1.03
N ARG A 671 31.81 9.66 -1.56
CA ARG A 671 32.86 8.95 -0.81
C ARG A 671 33.62 9.97 0.05
N VAL A 672 33.87 9.66 1.33
CA VAL A 672 34.63 10.50 2.28
C VAL A 672 35.43 9.62 3.23
N THR A 673 36.44 10.18 3.88
CA THR A 673 37.19 9.54 4.96
C THR A 673 36.50 9.72 6.33
N VAL A 674 36.76 8.81 7.28
CA VAL A 674 36.31 8.92 8.69
C VAL A 674 36.74 10.23 9.34
N LYS A 675 37.92 10.73 8.98
CA LYS A 675 38.50 12.01 9.43
C LYS A 675 37.60 13.22 9.10
N GLU A 676 36.99 13.25 7.92
CA GLU A 676 36.13 14.35 7.45
C GLU A 676 34.78 14.43 8.16
N ILE A 677 34.32 13.31 8.72
CA ILE A 677 33.00 13.19 9.37
C ILE A 677 33.04 13.33 10.89
N ARG A 678 34.20 13.64 11.50
CA ARG A 678 34.38 13.75 12.97
C ARG A 678 34.05 15.12 13.55
N ALA A 679 34.62 16.21 13.01
CA ALA A 679 34.69 17.51 13.68
C ALA A 679 33.67 18.53 13.14
N ASN A 680 33.16 19.42 13.99
CA ASN A 680 32.35 20.57 13.56
C ASN A 680 33.10 21.88 13.81
N PRO A 681 33.19 22.81 12.85
CA PRO A 681 33.98 24.02 12.99
C PRO A 681 33.48 24.90 14.13
N GLU A 682 32.17 24.86 14.43
CA GLU A 682 31.52 25.58 15.52
C GLU A 682 32.19 25.39 16.89
N LEU A 683 32.91 24.29 17.12
CA LEU A 683 33.44 23.90 18.45
C LEU A 683 34.95 24.16 18.62
N PHE A 684 35.50 25.08 17.81
CA PHE A 684 36.90 25.51 17.83
C PHE A 684 37.02 27.04 17.96
N THR A 685 38.05 27.56 18.66
CA THR A 685 38.43 28.98 18.50
C THR A 685 39.32 29.17 17.28
N ASP A 686 39.02 30.21 16.49
CA ASP A 686 39.74 30.54 15.25
C ASP A 686 39.98 29.30 14.38
N PRO A 687 38.90 28.65 13.89
CA PRO A 687 39.04 27.47 13.03
C PRO A 687 39.77 27.89 11.75
N SER A 688 41.04 27.52 11.67
CA SER A 688 41.76 27.61 10.42
C SER A 688 41.17 26.52 9.53
N ASP A 689 40.49 26.92 8.46
CA ASP A 689 40.45 26.07 7.27
C ASP A 689 41.90 25.74 6.93
N ALA A 690 42.30 24.47 7.07
CA ALA A 690 43.61 24.03 6.61
C ALA A 690 43.59 24.10 5.08
N GLY A 691 43.90 25.29 4.56
CA GLY A 691 43.79 25.72 3.17
C GLY A 691 44.76 25.05 2.21
N SER A 692 44.76 23.71 2.23
CA SER A 692 44.85 22.99 0.97
C SER A 692 43.67 23.44 0.12
N THR A 693 43.92 24.32 -0.84
CA THR A 693 43.00 24.52 -1.97
C THR A 693 42.97 23.20 -2.71
N ILE A 694 42.07 22.30 -2.32
CA ILE A 694 42.00 20.95 -2.90
C ILE A 694 41.39 21.06 -4.29
N THR A 695 42.24 21.38 -5.26
CA THR A 695 42.04 21.00 -6.66
C THR A 695 41.69 19.51 -6.63
N PRO A 696 40.44 19.11 -6.92
CA PRO A 696 39.92 17.80 -6.54
C PRO A 696 40.83 16.71 -7.09
N SER A 697 41.33 15.84 -6.21
CA SER A 697 42.38 14.90 -6.59
C SER A 697 41.78 13.81 -7.47
N THR A 698 42.08 13.93 -8.77
CA THR A 698 41.72 12.97 -9.80
C THR A 698 42.62 11.74 -9.67
N LEU A 699 42.15 10.74 -8.92
CA LEU A 699 42.86 9.48 -8.76
C LEU A 699 42.48 8.50 -9.88
N PRO A 700 43.41 7.73 -10.44
CA PRO A 700 43.12 6.71 -11.44
C PRO A 700 42.34 5.55 -10.80
N ASN A 701 41.16 5.24 -11.32
CA ASN A 701 40.35 4.10 -10.88
C ASN A 701 40.35 2.94 -11.89
N GLN A 702 40.73 3.17 -13.15
CA GLN A 702 40.96 2.13 -14.16
C GLN A 702 42.27 2.38 -14.92
N ILE A 703 42.95 1.29 -15.29
CA ILE A 703 44.19 1.31 -16.07
C ILE A 703 44.19 0.21 -17.14
N ASP A 704 44.79 0.49 -18.29
CA ASP A 704 45.00 -0.47 -19.38
C ASP A 704 46.50 -0.65 -19.67
N VAL A 705 46.89 -1.82 -20.21
CA VAL A 705 48.27 -2.09 -20.65
C VAL A 705 48.43 -1.62 -22.09
N VAL A 706 49.34 -0.67 -22.32
CA VAL A 706 49.62 -0.12 -23.66
C VAL A 706 50.81 -0.79 -24.32
N ASN A 707 51.86 -1.13 -23.56
CA ASN A 707 53.08 -1.72 -24.13
C ASN A 707 53.84 -2.61 -23.13
N ILE A 708 54.59 -3.60 -23.64
CA ILE A 708 55.40 -4.54 -22.86
C ILE A 708 56.71 -4.77 -23.61
N TYR A 709 57.85 -4.45 -23.00
CA TYR A 709 59.18 -4.66 -23.62
C TYR A 709 60.29 -4.91 -22.59
N SER A 710 61.39 -5.51 -23.05
CA SER A 710 62.62 -5.67 -22.27
C SER A 710 63.58 -4.49 -22.47
N ASN A 711 64.53 -4.30 -21.55
CA ASN A 711 65.53 -3.23 -21.65
C ASN A 711 66.46 -3.33 -22.87
N THR A 712 66.65 -4.54 -23.43
CA THR A 712 67.43 -4.77 -24.67
C THR A 712 66.54 -4.86 -25.92
N ARG A 713 65.23 -4.60 -25.79
CA ARG A 713 64.19 -4.73 -26.82
C ARG A 713 63.97 -6.13 -27.40
N GLY A 714 64.62 -7.18 -26.88
CA GLY A 714 64.27 -8.57 -27.19
C GLY A 714 62.82 -8.87 -26.79
N PRO A 715 61.89 -9.17 -27.72
CA PRO A 715 60.46 -9.28 -27.43
C PRO A 715 60.03 -10.66 -26.89
N GLN A 716 60.96 -11.61 -26.85
CA GLN A 716 60.69 -13.03 -26.62
C GLN A 716 60.51 -13.33 -25.13
N LEU A 717 59.41 -14.01 -24.79
CA LEU A 717 59.07 -14.49 -23.44
C LEU A 717 58.92 -13.43 -22.33
N VAL A 718 58.99 -12.14 -22.66
CA VAL A 718 59.00 -10.97 -21.76
C VAL A 718 57.84 -10.99 -20.73
N ARG A 719 56.60 -11.19 -21.19
CA ARG A 719 55.41 -11.33 -20.32
C ARG A 719 55.52 -12.48 -19.32
N PHE A 720 56.13 -13.59 -19.72
CA PHE A 720 56.23 -14.79 -18.88
C PHE A 720 57.34 -14.67 -17.84
N ALA A 721 58.50 -14.10 -18.22
CA ALA A 721 59.56 -13.77 -17.26
C ALA A 721 59.04 -12.82 -16.16
N PHE A 722 58.30 -11.77 -16.56
CA PHE A 722 57.69 -10.78 -15.65
C PHE A 722 56.65 -11.40 -14.70
N LEU A 723 55.70 -12.17 -15.21
CA LEU A 723 54.67 -12.80 -14.35
C LEU A 723 55.28 -13.87 -13.43
N THR A 724 56.31 -14.59 -13.87
CA THR A 724 57.04 -15.59 -13.05
C THR A 724 57.78 -14.94 -11.90
N GLU A 725 58.42 -13.79 -12.14
CA GLU A 725 59.12 -13.02 -11.11
C GLU A 725 58.16 -12.47 -10.03
N LEU A 726 56.98 -11.99 -10.45
CA LEU A 726 56.05 -11.31 -9.56
C LEU A 726 55.12 -12.25 -8.80
N LEU A 727 54.68 -13.34 -9.44
CA LEU A 727 53.67 -14.27 -8.92
C LEU A 727 54.27 -15.62 -8.47
N GLY A 728 55.57 -15.82 -8.70
CA GLY A 728 56.22 -17.12 -8.62
C GLY A 728 55.96 -17.99 -9.85
N ASP A 729 56.52 -19.19 -9.85
CA ASP A 729 56.43 -20.10 -10.99
C ASP A 729 55.06 -20.82 -11.07
N ALA A 730 54.37 -20.62 -12.20
CA ALA A 730 53.07 -21.21 -12.53
C ALA A 730 53.04 -22.75 -12.34
N ARG A 731 54.17 -23.44 -12.60
CA ARG A 731 54.31 -24.90 -12.54
C ARG A 731 53.98 -25.49 -11.15
N PHE A 732 54.13 -24.69 -10.09
CA PHE A 732 53.85 -25.08 -8.70
C PHE A 732 52.49 -24.58 -8.17
N LYS A 733 51.81 -23.67 -8.89
CA LYS A 733 50.54 -23.04 -8.48
C LYS A 733 49.37 -23.46 -9.37
N ARG A 734 49.35 -24.72 -9.82
CA ARG A 734 48.42 -25.25 -10.84
C ARG A 734 46.95 -25.02 -10.46
N ASN A 735 46.15 -24.46 -11.38
CA ASN A 735 44.75 -24.06 -11.19
C ASN A 735 44.51 -23.05 -10.04
N GLN A 736 45.55 -22.36 -9.57
CA GLN A 736 45.44 -21.31 -8.55
C GLN A 736 45.62 -19.93 -9.17
N THR A 737 44.87 -18.96 -8.64
CA THR A 737 45.14 -17.53 -8.87
C THR A 737 46.26 -17.09 -7.95
N ALA A 738 47.26 -16.40 -8.50
CA ALA A 738 48.27 -15.69 -7.71
C ALA A 738 48.10 -14.18 -7.88
N THR A 739 48.37 -13.44 -6.81
CA THR A 739 48.31 -11.97 -6.74
C THR A 739 49.65 -11.42 -6.26
N ALA A 740 50.02 -10.24 -6.75
CA ALA A 740 51.12 -9.43 -6.23
C ALA A 740 50.83 -7.94 -6.41
N ASP A 741 51.05 -7.17 -5.36
CA ASP A 741 50.81 -5.73 -5.36
C ASP A 741 52.14 -4.99 -5.59
N ARG A 742 52.12 -3.93 -6.42
CA ARG A 742 53.32 -3.16 -6.75
C ARG A 742 53.03 -1.66 -6.79
N THR A 743 53.70 -0.93 -5.89
CA THR A 743 53.72 0.55 -5.88
C THR A 743 54.77 1.07 -6.85
N ILE A 744 54.37 2.02 -7.69
CA ILE A 744 55.16 2.64 -8.74
C ILE A 744 55.23 4.14 -8.44
N SER A 745 56.43 4.65 -8.17
CA SER A 745 56.64 6.10 -7.98
C SER A 745 56.82 6.79 -9.32
N VAL A 746 56.14 7.93 -9.49
CA VAL A 746 56.12 8.77 -10.70
C VAL A 746 56.67 10.17 -10.35
N SER A 747 57.02 10.95 -11.37
CA SER A 747 57.48 12.33 -11.20
C SER A 747 56.48 13.18 -10.41
N GLY A 748 57.01 14.11 -9.60
CA GLY A 748 56.22 14.98 -8.71
C GLY A 748 55.87 14.36 -7.36
N GLY A 749 56.50 13.24 -6.96
CA GLY A 749 56.22 12.57 -5.68
C GLY A 749 54.94 11.75 -5.67
N ARG A 750 54.29 11.59 -6.84
CA ARG A 750 53.09 10.78 -7.05
C ARG A 750 53.43 9.29 -7.02
N SER A 751 52.46 8.47 -6.65
CA SER A 751 52.58 7.02 -6.68
C SER A 751 51.27 6.35 -7.09
N ILE A 752 51.37 5.15 -7.65
CA ILE A 752 50.23 4.27 -7.91
C ILE A 752 50.57 2.84 -7.51
N THR A 753 49.72 2.22 -6.70
CA THR A 753 49.82 0.82 -6.31
C THR A 753 48.82 0.02 -7.13
N ILE A 754 49.33 -0.92 -7.93
CA ILE A 754 48.53 -1.80 -8.78
C ILE A 754 48.55 -3.23 -8.24
N ARG A 755 47.41 -3.92 -8.31
CA ARG A 755 47.31 -5.37 -8.10
C ARG A 755 47.50 -6.06 -9.45
N ILE A 756 48.41 -7.01 -9.46
CA ILE A 756 48.70 -7.87 -10.61
C ILE A 756 48.19 -9.25 -10.22
N SER A 757 47.25 -9.81 -10.98
CA SER A 757 46.72 -11.15 -10.72
C SER A 757 46.72 -12.00 -11.99
N ALA A 758 47.00 -13.30 -11.88
CA ALA A 758 46.92 -14.25 -12.98
C ALA A 758 46.57 -15.65 -12.47
N VAL A 759 45.99 -16.49 -13.33
CA VAL A 759 45.60 -17.88 -13.03
C VAL A 759 46.58 -18.83 -13.71
N SER A 760 47.11 -19.82 -12.98
CA SER A 760 47.97 -20.85 -13.59
C SER A 760 47.12 -21.90 -14.28
N LEU A 761 47.21 -22.00 -15.61
CA LEU A 761 46.47 -22.97 -16.42
C LEU A 761 47.44 -23.79 -17.30
N GLU A 762 47.03 -25.00 -17.68
CA GLU A 762 47.78 -25.81 -18.63
C GLU A 762 47.52 -25.35 -20.07
N GLY A 763 48.55 -24.84 -20.75
CA GLY A 763 48.43 -24.27 -22.10
C GLY A 763 48.57 -25.29 -23.23
N ARG A 764 47.77 -25.14 -24.28
CA ARG A 764 47.93 -25.88 -25.55
C ARG A 764 49.02 -25.21 -26.38
N GLU A 765 49.95 -26.02 -26.87
CA GLU A 765 51.08 -25.54 -27.67
C GLU A 765 50.62 -25.11 -29.08
N GLY A 766 51.05 -23.92 -29.50
CA GLY A 766 50.60 -23.28 -30.73
C GLY A 766 49.30 -22.46 -30.59
N ILE A 767 48.63 -22.51 -29.44
CA ILE A 767 47.42 -21.73 -29.15
C ILE A 767 47.66 -20.81 -27.94
N ASP A 768 47.78 -21.39 -26.74
CA ASP A 768 47.90 -20.64 -25.48
C ASP A 768 49.38 -20.37 -25.13
N ILE A 769 50.28 -21.28 -25.53
CA ILE A 769 51.74 -21.18 -25.33
C ILE A 769 52.53 -21.49 -26.59
N SER A 770 53.68 -20.83 -26.79
CA SER A 770 54.54 -21.06 -27.96
C SER A 770 55.54 -22.22 -27.76
N PRO A 771 56.09 -22.81 -28.83
CA PRO A 771 57.17 -23.80 -28.71
C PRO A 771 58.42 -23.24 -28.01
N LYS A 772 58.74 -21.95 -28.18
CA LYS A 772 59.80 -21.26 -27.40
C LYS A 772 59.48 -21.24 -25.91
N TYR A 773 58.23 -20.91 -25.54
CA TYR A 773 57.80 -20.97 -24.13
C TYR A 773 57.97 -22.37 -23.55
N ARG A 774 57.50 -23.40 -24.25
CA ARG A 774 57.65 -24.80 -23.81
C ARG A 774 59.11 -25.21 -23.64
N GLN A 775 60.01 -24.77 -24.53
CA GLN A 775 61.45 -25.05 -24.43
C GLN A 775 62.06 -24.40 -23.19
N ALA A 776 61.82 -23.10 -22.97
CA ALA A 776 62.30 -22.39 -21.78
C ALA A 776 61.72 -22.97 -20.48
N ASN A 777 60.42 -23.27 -20.46
CA ASN A 777 59.72 -23.83 -19.29
C ASN A 777 60.13 -25.27 -18.93
N ASN A 778 60.97 -25.92 -19.74
CA ASN A 778 61.48 -27.28 -19.53
C ASN A 778 63.01 -27.39 -19.73
N GLU A 779 63.74 -26.28 -19.72
CA GLU A 779 65.18 -26.30 -19.89
C GLU A 779 65.88 -27.14 -18.80
N GLY A 780 66.89 -27.92 -19.19
CA GLY A 780 67.59 -28.83 -18.29
C GLY A 780 66.80 -30.09 -17.87
N LYS A 781 65.63 -30.37 -18.48
CA LYS A 781 64.86 -31.60 -18.24
C LYS A 781 64.94 -32.59 -19.42
N PRO A 782 64.79 -33.92 -19.17
CA PRO A 782 64.69 -34.91 -20.24
C PRO A 782 63.49 -34.65 -21.16
N ARG A 783 63.58 -35.01 -22.44
CA ARG A 783 62.51 -34.83 -23.45
C ARG A 783 61.16 -35.50 -23.09
N SER A 784 61.15 -36.43 -22.14
CA SER A 784 59.94 -37.08 -21.62
C SER A 784 59.14 -36.22 -20.64
N VAL A 785 59.70 -35.11 -20.13
CA VAL A 785 59.03 -34.18 -19.19
C VAL A 785 58.65 -32.90 -19.94
N SER A 786 57.36 -32.72 -20.18
CA SER A 786 56.81 -31.57 -20.92
C SER A 786 55.79 -30.82 -20.08
N ASN A 787 56.26 -29.81 -19.34
CA ASN A 787 55.42 -28.95 -18.51
C ASN A 787 54.89 -27.77 -19.33
N LYS A 788 53.55 -27.64 -19.35
CA LYS A 788 52.78 -26.65 -20.11
C LYS A 788 52.06 -25.62 -19.25
N TRP A 789 52.26 -25.64 -17.93
CA TRP A 789 51.60 -24.72 -16.99
C TRP A 789 52.14 -23.30 -17.12
N HIS A 790 51.25 -22.34 -17.28
CA HIS A 790 51.56 -20.93 -17.58
C HIS A 790 50.59 -19.96 -16.90
N TRP A 791 51.01 -18.71 -16.73
CA TRP A 791 50.16 -17.62 -16.20
C TRP A 791 49.23 -17.07 -17.29
N ALA A 792 47.95 -17.42 -17.18
CA ALA A 792 46.84 -16.98 -18.01
C ALA A 792 45.98 -15.92 -17.29
N ALA A 793 45.01 -15.34 -18.02
CA ALA A 793 44.00 -14.40 -17.47
C ALA A 793 44.59 -13.29 -16.57
N ASN A 794 45.65 -12.61 -17.04
CA ASN A 794 46.32 -11.59 -16.24
C ASN A 794 45.49 -10.29 -16.18
N ASN A 795 45.08 -9.91 -14.97
CA ASN A 795 44.34 -8.68 -14.69
C ASN A 795 45.24 -7.66 -13.95
N PHE A 796 44.95 -6.39 -14.15
CA PHE A 796 45.64 -5.24 -13.55
C PHE A 796 44.59 -4.26 -13.03
N SER A 797 44.61 -3.97 -11.72
CA SER A 797 43.69 -3.00 -11.12
C SER A 797 44.41 -2.05 -10.18
N VAL A 798 43.88 -0.84 -9.99
CA VAL A 798 44.42 0.13 -9.03
C VAL A 798 43.93 -0.22 -7.62
N ILE A 799 44.84 -0.21 -6.65
CA ILE A 799 44.54 -0.40 -5.22
C ILE A 799 44.56 0.95 -4.48
N ALA A 800 45.55 1.78 -4.81
CA ALA A 800 45.74 3.10 -4.22
C ALA A 800 46.53 3.99 -5.19
N ALA A 801 46.35 5.31 -5.11
CA ALA A 801 47.12 6.29 -5.87
C ALA A 801 47.28 7.59 -5.07
N THR A 802 48.29 8.38 -5.40
CA THR A 802 48.56 9.68 -4.76
C THR A 802 48.85 10.78 -5.78
N GLY A 803 48.50 12.01 -5.42
CA GLY A 803 48.52 13.19 -6.30
C GLY A 803 47.51 13.11 -7.44
N ASN A 804 47.54 14.09 -8.35
CA ASN A 804 46.55 14.21 -9.42
C ASN A 804 47.03 13.48 -10.69
N TRP A 805 46.09 12.85 -11.40
CA TRP A 805 46.30 12.11 -12.64
C TRP A 805 45.24 12.49 -13.68
N THR A 806 45.50 12.24 -14.95
CA THR A 806 44.51 12.46 -16.03
C THR A 806 44.26 11.18 -16.83
N ALA A 807 43.04 11.02 -17.34
CA ALA A 807 42.76 9.98 -18.33
C ALA A 807 43.65 10.21 -19.57
N GLY A 808 44.27 9.15 -20.07
CA GLY A 808 45.33 9.20 -21.09
C GLY A 808 46.76 9.33 -20.54
N GLU A 809 46.98 9.60 -19.25
CA GLU A 809 48.33 9.64 -18.67
C GLU A 809 48.96 8.25 -18.61
N GLN A 810 50.25 8.15 -18.98
CA GLN A 810 51.00 6.89 -19.00
C GLN A 810 52.07 6.81 -17.91
N PHE A 811 52.22 5.63 -17.31
CA PHE A 811 53.25 5.30 -16.32
C PHE A 811 53.88 3.93 -16.63
N SER A 812 54.95 3.55 -15.93
CA SER A 812 55.63 2.27 -16.22
C SER A 812 56.15 1.54 -14.99
N LEU A 813 55.79 0.26 -14.88
CA LEU A 813 56.37 -0.67 -13.92
C LEU A 813 57.62 -1.32 -14.53
N LYS A 814 58.76 -1.16 -13.86
CA LYS A 814 60.05 -1.74 -14.25
C LYS A 814 60.43 -2.81 -13.23
N VAL A 815 60.67 -4.03 -13.70
CA VAL A 815 60.96 -5.20 -12.86
C VAL A 815 62.25 -5.84 -13.35
N ASN A 816 63.23 -5.98 -12.46
CA ASN A 816 64.39 -6.84 -12.70
C ASN A 816 63.90 -8.29 -12.72
N VAL A 817 64.39 -9.11 -13.65
CA VAL A 817 63.96 -10.49 -13.84
C VAL A 817 65.17 -11.42 -13.90
N ASP A 818 65.19 -12.48 -13.08
CA ASP A 818 66.21 -13.52 -13.14
C ASP A 818 65.60 -14.89 -12.79
N ASN A 819 65.05 -15.55 -13.80
CA ASN A 819 64.36 -16.82 -13.70
C ASN A 819 64.57 -17.68 -14.96
N HIS A 820 64.03 -18.90 -14.99
CA HIS A 820 64.33 -19.87 -16.06
C HIS A 820 63.92 -19.39 -17.47
N PHE A 821 63.02 -18.41 -17.60
CA PHE A 821 62.73 -17.78 -18.88
C PHE A 821 63.84 -16.83 -19.34
N THR A 822 64.43 -16.04 -18.43
CA THR A 822 65.58 -15.18 -18.77
C THR A 822 66.85 -15.99 -19.01
N ASP A 823 67.07 -17.09 -18.27
CA ASP A 823 68.19 -18.01 -18.50
C ASP A 823 68.15 -18.69 -19.88
N TRP A 824 66.96 -19.07 -20.34
CA TRP A 824 66.79 -19.61 -21.69
C TRP A 824 67.07 -18.54 -22.74
N VAL A 825 66.47 -17.34 -22.60
CA VAL A 825 66.69 -16.21 -23.51
C VAL A 825 68.18 -15.83 -23.56
N ARG A 826 68.85 -15.73 -22.42
CA ARG A 826 70.28 -15.41 -22.26
C ARG A 826 71.23 -16.35 -23.02
N ARG A 827 70.76 -17.55 -23.37
CA ARG A 827 71.51 -18.57 -24.13
C ARG A 827 71.06 -18.74 -25.59
N ASN A 828 69.85 -18.31 -25.95
CA ASN A 828 69.21 -18.67 -27.23
C ASN A 828 68.66 -17.46 -28.03
N ASP A 829 68.66 -16.25 -27.48
CA ASP A 829 68.04 -15.06 -28.08
C ASP A 829 68.69 -13.77 -27.52
N VAL A 830 68.10 -12.60 -27.75
CA VAL A 830 68.61 -11.32 -27.19
C VAL A 830 68.37 -11.27 -25.68
N ALA A 831 69.43 -11.49 -24.89
CA ALA A 831 69.43 -11.46 -23.43
C ALA A 831 68.81 -10.18 -22.83
N TYR A 832 68.07 -10.32 -21.72
CA TYR A 832 67.61 -9.21 -20.89
C TYR A 832 67.59 -9.58 -19.39
N ASP A 833 67.74 -8.58 -18.54
CA ASP A 833 67.67 -8.64 -17.07
C ASP A 833 66.49 -7.83 -16.50
N LYS A 834 65.71 -7.14 -17.37
CA LYS A 834 64.70 -6.18 -16.96
C LYS A 834 63.54 -6.07 -17.94
N VAL A 835 62.33 -6.18 -17.41
CA VAL A 835 61.06 -6.02 -18.15
C VAL A 835 60.36 -4.74 -17.73
N ILE A 836 59.72 -4.09 -18.69
CA ILE A 836 58.99 -2.83 -18.55
C ILE A 836 57.57 -3.03 -19.08
N TYR A 837 56.57 -2.84 -18.23
CA TYR A 837 55.17 -2.68 -18.61
C TYR A 837 54.85 -1.19 -18.62
N VAL A 838 54.19 -0.72 -19.68
CA VAL A 838 53.63 0.62 -19.80
C VAL A 838 52.11 0.53 -19.65
N PHE A 839 51.58 1.28 -18.70
CA PHE A 839 50.15 1.39 -18.41
C PHE A 839 49.66 2.78 -18.79
N GLN A 840 48.37 2.90 -19.10
CA GLN A 840 47.67 4.16 -19.27
C GLN A 840 46.48 4.23 -18.31
N VAL A 841 46.21 5.41 -17.76
CA VAL A 841 44.99 5.70 -16.99
C VAL A 841 43.80 5.80 -17.94
N SER A 842 42.81 4.93 -17.75
CA SER A 842 41.62 4.84 -18.62
C SER A 842 40.51 5.76 -18.13
N SER A 843 40.37 5.91 -16.81
CA SER A 843 39.42 6.80 -16.14
C SER A 843 39.96 7.25 -14.79
N VAL A 844 39.40 8.34 -14.25
CA VAL A 844 39.75 8.91 -12.95
C VAL A 844 38.50 9.18 -12.11
N SER A 845 38.61 9.05 -10.80
CA SER A 845 37.63 9.49 -9.81
C SER A 845 38.10 10.77 -9.10
N SER A 846 37.18 11.71 -8.88
CA SER A 846 37.46 12.97 -8.18
C SER A 846 37.21 12.81 -6.68
N ILE A 847 38.25 12.92 -5.85
CA ILE A 847 38.06 13.06 -4.40
C ILE A 847 37.94 14.55 -4.06
N VAL A 848 36.78 14.92 -3.51
CA VAL A 848 36.55 16.24 -2.90
C VAL A 848 36.82 16.10 -1.40
N GLY A 849 38.09 16.21 -1.01
CA GLY A 849 38.48 16.14 0.39
C GLY A 849 37.98 17.34 1.18
N GLY A 850 37.42 17.09 2.37
CA GLY A 850 37.22 18.13 3.38
C GLY A 850 38.55 18.69 3.90
N ALA A 851 38.59 20.00 4.17
CA ALA A 851 39.73 20.62 4.84
C ALA A 851 39.85 20.11 6.29
N LEU A 852 41.09 19.92 6.77
CA LEU A 852 41.34 19.63 8.17
C LEU A 852 40.96 20.85 9.02
N GLN A 853 40.20 20.63 10.08
CA GLN A 853 39.82 21.68 11.01
C GLN A 853 40.71 21.64 12.25
N THR A 854 41.62 22.62 12.30
CA THR A 854 42.42 22.94 13.48
C THR A 854 42.04 24.32 14.00
N GLY A 855 42.18 24.54 15.31
CA GLY A 855 41.96 25.83 15.94
C GLY A 855 42.77 25.94 17.22
N GLU A 856 42.98 27.16 17.71
CA GLU A 856 43.81 27.45 18.90
C GLU A 856 43.34 26.67 20.15
N ARG A 857 42.02 26.40 20.24
CA ARG A 857 41.38 25.62 21.30
C ARG A 857 40.26 24.75 20.73
N VAL A 858 40.14 23.53 21.26
CA VAL A 858 39.15 22.53 20.86
C VAL A 858 38.19 22.27 22.03
N PHE A 859 36.92 22.64 21.89
CA PHE A 859 35.94 22.53 22.98
C PHE A 859 35.27 21.16 23.04
N GLU A 860 35.08 20.49 21.90
CA GLU A 860 34.60 19.11 21.83
C GLU A 860 35.12 18.42 20.55
N GLN A 861 35.72 17.24 20.71
CA GLN A 861 36.18 16.40 19.59
C GLN A 861 35.07 15.42 19.17
N ASN A 862 35.13 14.96 17.91
CA ASN A 862 34.23 13.97 17.32
C ASN A 862 32.74 14.36 17.34
N SER A 863 32.40 15.65 17.50
CA SER A 863 31.04 16.14 17.73
C SER A 863 30.02 15.87 16.61
N GLN A 864 30.47 15.61 15.37
CA GLN A 864 29.58 15.12 14.30
C GLN A 864 29.10 13.69 14.58
N LEU A 865 29.94 12.82 15.17
CA LEU A 865 29.63 11.40 15.42
C LEU A 865 29.16 11.15 16.87
N ALA A 866 29.74 11.87 17.83
CA ALA A 866 29.52 11.67 19.25
C ALA A 866 28.03 11.68 19.61
N GLU A 867 27.60 10.67 20.36
CA GLU A 867 26.20 10.45 20.73
C GLU A 867 25.79 11.31 21.94
N VAL A 868 26.76 11.82 22.70
CA VAL A 868 26.56 12.79 23.78
C VAL A 868 27.45 14.03 23.57
N SER A 869 27.16 15.10 24.30
CA SER A 869 28.03 16.27 24.43
C SER A 869 28.50 16.48 25.87
N HIS A 870 29.61 17.20 26.02
CA HIS A 870 30.03 17.79 27.29
C HIS A 870 29.04 18.85 27.81
N TYR A 871 28.40 19.61 26.90
CA TYR A 871 27.52 20.74 27.19
C TYR A 871 26.04 20.30 27.33
N ALA A 872 25.19 21.15 27.90
CA ALA A 872 23.73 20.92 27.98
C ALA A 872 22.95 21.67 26.89
N GLU A 873 23.59 22.68 26.30
CA GLU A 873 23.08 23.59 25.29
C GLU A 873 23.21 23.04 23.86
N LEU A 874 23.71 21.80 23.73
CA LEU A 874 23.89 21.05 22.49
C LEU A 874 23.02 19.78 22.51
N THR A 875 21.94 19.79 21.74
CA THR A 875 20.99 18.66 21.58
C THR A 875 21.27 17.89 20.29
N LYS A 876 21.05 16.57 20.31
CA LYS A 876 21.32 15.66 19.17
C LYS A 876 20.04 14.97 18.69
N SER A 877 19.92 14.71 17.39
CA SER A 877 18.73 14.08 16.78
C SER A 877 18.41 12.69 17.33
N ASN A 878 19.39 11.91 17.79
CA ASN A 878 19.17 10.59 18.37
C ASN A 878 18.69 10.60 19.84
N GLU A 879 18.53 11.76 20.50
CA GLU A 879 18.17 11.79 21.92
C GLU A 879 16.75 11.27 22.23
N SER A 880 15.83 11.39 21.27
CA SER A 880 14.41 11.03 21.41
C SER A 880 14.00 9.75 20.66
N GLY A 881 14.79 9.27 19.70
CA GLY A 881 14.45 8.10 18.88
C GLY A 881 15.54 7.78 17.85
N PRO A 882 15.39 6.68 17.08
CA PRO A 882 16.30 6.34 16.00
C PRO A 882 16.21 7.36 14.84
N GLU A 883 17.33 7.62 14.19
CA GLU A 883 17.46 8.68 13.17
C GLU A 883 17.02 8.26 11.75
N HIS A 884 16.76 6.98 11.51
CA HIS A 884 16.45 6.42 10.19
C HIS A 884 15.24 5.48 10.19
N VAL A 885 14.51 5.44 9.08
CA VAL A 885 13.38 4.54 8.82
C VAL A 885 13.41 4.04 7.37
N ILE A 886 13.20 2.74 7.15
CA ILE A 886 12.93 2.19 5.81
C ILE A 886 11.46 2.51 5.44
N THR A 887 11.27 3.33 4.41
CA THR A 887 9.94 3.76 3.94
C THR A 887 9.34 2.83 2.89
N HIS A 888 10.17 2.27 2.01
CA HIS A 888 9.73 1.37 0.95
C HIS A 888 10.85 0.40 0.59
N VAL A 889 10.45 -0.72 -0.03
CA VAL A 889 11.35 -1.67 -0.66
C VAL A 889 10.89 -1.84 -2.11
N ASN A 890 11.78 -1.58 -3.07
CA ASN A 890 11.59 -2.03 -4.45
C ASN A 890 12.25 -3.41 -4.61
N GLU A 891 11.56 -4.37 -5.23
CA GLU A 891 12.09 -5.67 -5.66
C GLU A 891 12.06 -5.76 -7.18
N PHE A 892 13.18 -6.20 -7.78
CA PHE A 892 13.35 -6.23 -9.23
C PHE A 892 13.82 -7.58 -9.75
N ILE A 893 13.36 -7.93 -10.95
CA ILE A 893 13.62 -9.22 -11.61
C ILE A 893 13.95 -8.96 -13.09
N THR A 894 14.87 -9.75 -13.63
CA THR A 894 15.16 -9.76 -15.08
C THR A 894 14.04 -10.53 -15.78
N ASN A 895 13.32 -9.91 -16.71
CA ASN A 895 12.37 -10.63 -17.58
C ASN A 895 13.10 -11.14 -18.83
N ASP A 896 12.80 -12.36 -19.28
CA ASP A 896 13.28 -12.88 -20.58
C ASP A 896 12.59 -12.19 -21.76
N THR A 897 11.34 -11.75 -21.58
CA THR A 897 10.55 -11.00 -22.57
C THR A 897 9.89 -9.79 -21.93
N VAL A 898 9.80 -8.70 -22.70
CA VAL A 898 9.22 -7.43 -22.23
C VAL A 898 7.69 -7.54 -22.22
N PRO A 899 6.99 -7.30 -21.09
CA PRO A 899 5.53 -7.25 -21.08
C PRO A 899 5.00 -6.17 -22.03
N GLN A 900 4.20 -6.61 -23.00
CA GLN A 900 3.58 -5.76 -24.01
C GLN A 900 2.12 -5.41 -23.72
N TYR A 901 1.37 -6.20 -22.93
CA TYR A 901 -0.06 -5.96 -22.68
C TYR A 901 -0.88 -5.89 -23.99
N ASP A 902 -0.69 -6.88 -24.85
CA ASP A 902 -1.38 -6.97 -26.14
C ASP A 902 -2.90 -7.04 -25.95
N GLY A 903 -3.65 -6.20 -26.68
CA GLY A 903 -5.12 -6.15 -26.58
C GLY A 903 -5.68 -5.57 -25.27
N MET A 904 -4.88 -4.80 -24.51
CA MET A 904 -5.31 -4.17 -23.25
C MET A 904 -5.21 -2.64 -23.32
N SER A 905 -6.16 -1.92 -22.72
CA SER A 905 -5.99 -0.49 -22.43
C SER A 905 -5.04 -0.33 -21.24
N THR A 906 -3.99 0.48 -21.37
CA THR A 906 -2.96 0.64 -20.33
C THR A 906 -2.66 2.09 -20.00
N ILE A 907 -2.25 2.29 -18.75
CA ILE A 907 -1.83 3.58 -18.20
C ILE A 907 -0.40 3.45 -17.70
N GLY A 908 0.42 4.43 -18.04
CA GLY A 908 1.65 4.72 -17.32
C GLY A 908 1.46 5.98 -16.48
N LEU A 909 1.82 5.96 -15.20
CA LEU A 909 1.83 7.14 -14.35
C LEU A 909 3.22 7.34 -13.76
N THR A 910 3.73 8.55 -13.88
CA THR A 910 4.83 9.08 -13.09
C THR A 910 4.33 10.26 -12.28
N VAL A 911 4.56 10.30 -10.97
CA VAL A 911 4.15 11.42 -10.11
C VAL A 911 5.16 11.68 -8.99
N LYS A 912 5.36 12.95 -8.64
CA LYS A 912 6.27 13.44 -7.61
C LYS A 912 5.49 13.80 -6.35
N SER A 913 5.99 13.40 -5.18
CA SER A 913 5.34 13.70 -3.90
C SER A 913 5.31 15.21 -3.66
N SER A 914 4.14 15.74 -3.33
CA SER A 914 3.91 17.18 -3.17
C SER A 914 3.04 17.45 -1.94
N GLY A 915 2.79 18.72 -1.62
CA GLY A 915 1.79 19.08 -0.59
C GLY A 915 0.34 18.80 -1.01
N GLN A 916 0.10 18.36 -2.25
CA GLN A 916 -1.22 17.97 -2.78
C GLN A 916 -1.34 16.45 -3.02
N VAL A 917 -0.21 15.74 -3.14
CA VAL A 917 -0.16 14.28 -3.36
C VAL A 917 0.83 13.66 -2.38
N THR A 918 0.31 13.17 -1.27
CA THR A 918 1.07 12.55 -0.16
C THR A 918 0.85 11.03 -0.06
N ALA A 919 0.01 10.44 -0.91
CA ALA A 919 -0.20 9.00 -1.01
C ALA A 919 -0.38 8.59 -2.48
N ILE A 920 -0.03 7.34 -2.79
CA ILE A 920 -0.39 6.69 -4.07
C ILE A 920 -1.50 5.69 -3.76
N ASP A 921 -2.70 6.23 -3.56
CA ASP A 921 -3.94 5.48 -3.39
C ASP A 921 -4.39 4.85 -4.72
N GLN A 922 -5.55 4.19 -4.72
CA GLN A 922 -6.13 3.61 -5.93
C GLN A 922 -6.32 4.68 -7.01
N LEU A 923 -5.70 4.45 -8.18
CA LEU A 923 -5.93 5.21 -9.39
C LEU A 923 -7.35 4.95 -9.89
N ARG A 924 -8.08 6.00 -10.25
CA ARG A 924 -9.39 5.94 -10.89
C ARG A 924 -9.41 6.83 -12.12
N VAL A 925 -10.06 6.36 -13.19
CA VAL A 925 -10.02 6.99 -14.51
C VAL A 925 -11.42 7.04 -15.12
N TRP A 926 -11.94 8.25 -15.34
CA TRP A 926 -13.18 8.47 -16.09
C TRP A 926 -12.93 8.40 -17.59
N SER A 927 -13.80 7.68 -18.32
CA SER A 927 -13.83 7.60 -19.78
C SER A 927 -15.24 7.92 -20.30
N PRO A 928 -15.40 8.67 -21.41
CA PRO A 928 -16.69 8.88 -22.05
C PRO A 928 -17.25 7.62 -22.70
N THR A 929 -16.42 6.63 -23.02
CA THR A 929 -16.81 5.41 -23.74
C THR A 929 -16.11 4.15 -23.22
N GLY A 930 -16.76 3.01 -23.43
CA GLY A 930 -16.16 1.68 -23.34
C GLY A 930 -15.56 1.20 -24.65
N ILE A 931 -15.31 -0.10 -24.74
CA ILE A 931 -14.73 -0.76 -25.91
C ILE A 931 -15.61 -0.65 -27.18
N PRO A 932 -15.01 -0.70 -28.39
CA PRO A 932 -15.76 -0.66 -29.63
C PRO A 932 -16.29 -2.04 -30.02
N VAL A 933 -17.62 -2.14 -30.15
CA VAL A 933 -18.33 -3.38 -30.51
C VAL A 933 -18.99 -3.27 -31.88
N LYS A 934 -19.37 -4.40 -32.51
CA LYS A 934 -20.24 -4.38 -33.69
C LYS A 934 -21.63 -3.88 -33.28
N ARG A 935 -22.00 -2.68 -33.70
CA ARG A 935 -23.30 -2.08 -33.39
C ARG A 935 -24.36 -2.64 -34.33
N LEU A 936 -25.39 -3.30 -33.81
CA LEU A 936 -26.35 -4.06 -34.61
C LEU A 936 -27.24 -3.18 -35.48
N ILE A 937 -27.45 -1.92 -35.09
CA ILE A 937 -28.26 -0.97 -35.87
C ILE A 937 -27.45 -0.39 -37.03
N GLU A 938 -26.27 0.17 -36.75
CA GLU A 938 -25.42 0.83 -37.75
C GLU A 938 -24.58 -0.13 -38.61
N GLY A 939 -24.20 -1.29 -38.09
CA GLY A 939 -23.35 -2.26 -38.79
C GLY A 939 -21.85 -1.94 -38.79
N ASP A 940 -21.41 -0.91 -38.06
CA ASP A 940 -20.01 -0.54 -37.86
C ASP A 940 -19.45 -1.08 -36.52
N ASN A 941 -18.16 -0.87 -36.28
CA ASN A 941 -17.50 -1.22 -35.02
C ASN A 941 -17.17 0.05 -34.24
N SER A 942 -17.86 0.30 -33.12
CA SER A 942 -17.75 1.53 -32.33
C SER A 942 -18.39 1.36 -30.94
N PRO A 943 -18.08 2.23 -29.95
CA PRO A 943 -18.67 2.11 -28.62
C PRO A 943 -20.20 2.21 -28.64
N SER A 944 -20.83 1.37 -27.81
CA SER A 944 -22.27 1.27 -27.61
C SER A 944 -22.60 1.15 -26.12
N ASN A 945 -23.86 1.41 -25.79
CA ASN A 945 -24.47 1.18 -24.48
C ASN A 945 -25.78 0.39 -24.60
N LEU A 946 -26.01 -0.31 -25.71
CA LEU A 946 -27.19 -1.15 -25.91
C LEU A 946 -26.85 -2.59 -25.47
N PHE A 947 -27.61 -3.14 -24.53
CA PHE A 947 -27.37 -4.49 -24.02
C PHE A 947 -27.32 -5.55 -25.13
N ALA A 948 -28.18 -5.46 -26.15
CA ALA A 948 -28.16 -6.37 -27.29
C ALA A 948 -26.84 -6.36 -28.10
N ASP A 949 -26.14 -5.21 -28.18
CA ASP A 949 -24.82 -5.14 -28.82
C ASP A 949 -23.75 -5.83 -27.95
N LEU A 950 -23.82 -5.70 -26.61
CA LEU A 950 -22.96 -6.43 -25.67
C LEU A 950 -23.20 -7.95 -25.74
N VAL A 951 -24.46 -8.39 -25.84
CA VAL A 951 -24.79 -9.82 -25.98
C VAL A 951 -24.24 -10.38 -27.29
N PHE A 952 -24.38 -9.66 -28.41
CA PHE A 952 -23.77 -10.08 -29.68
C PHE A 952 -22.24 -10.11 -29.61
N TYR A 953 -21.62 -9.13 -28.94
CA TYR A 953 -20.18 -9.09 -28.71
C TYR A 953 -19.69 -10.29 -27.90
N LEU A 954 -20.31 -10.61 -26.76
CA LEU A 954 -19.97 -11.77 -25.93
C LEU A 954 -20.24 -13.10 -26.64
N LEU A 955 -21.24 -13.18 -27.52
CA LEU A 955 -21.49 -14.37 -28.36
C LEU A 955 -20.42 -14.59 -29.44
N THR A 956 -19.76 -13.52 -29.93
CA THR A 956 -18.86 -13.58 -31.10
C THR A 956 -17.38 -13.37 -30.80
N ASN A 957 -17.02 -12.72 -29.69
CA ASN A 957 -15.63 -12.52 -29.26
C ASN A 957 -14.99 -13.87 -28.86
N LYS A 958 -13.74 -14.10 -29.30
CA LYS A 958 -12.96 -15.33 -29.12
C LYS A 958 -11.93 -15.28 -27.98
N SER A 959 -11.76 -14.12 -27.35
CA SER A 959 -10.86 -13.88 -26.22
C SER A 959 -11.66 -13.75 -24.93
N GLN A 960 -12.61 -12.82 -24.87
CA GLN A 960 -13.43 -12.54 -23.67
C GLN A 960 -14.84 -13.17 -23.72
N GLY A 961 -15.22 -13.77 -24.85
CA GLY A 961 -16.57 -14.27 -25.11
C GLY A 961 -16.62 -15.77 -25.43
N VAL A 962 -17.82 -16.24 -25.73
CA VAL A 962 -18.10 -17.65 -26.08
C VAL A 962 -17.94 -17.96 -27.58
N GLY A 963 -17.37 -17.03 -28.37
CA GLY A 963 -17.23 -17.14 -29.83
C GLY A 963 -16.26 -18.22 -30.35
N ASN A 964 -15.60 -18.97 -29.45
CA ASN A 964 -14.90 -20.23 -29.79
C ASN A 964 -15.81 -21.46 -29.71
N VAL A 965 -16.98 -21.34 -29.06
CA VAL A 965 -17.92 -22.42 -28.73
C VAL A 965 -19.26 -22.23 -29.46
N VAL A 966 -19.64 -20.98 -29.73
CA VAL A 966 -20.88 -20.62 -30.46
C VAL A 966 -20.55 -20.23 -31.90
N PRO A 967 -20.93 -21.03 -32.91
CA PRO A 967 -20.86 -20.63 -34.32
C PRO A 967 -21.86 -19.51 -34.65
N SER A 968 -21.57 -18.72 -35.69
CA SER A 968 -22.42 -17.63 -36.19
C SER A 968 -23.84 -18.07 -36.54
N GLU A 969 -24.01 -19.33 -36.93
CA GLU A 969 -25.28 -19.93 -37.34
C GLU A 969 -26.21 -20.18 -36.13
N LEU A 970 -25.66 -20.17 -34.91
CA LEU A 970 -26.39 -20.28 -33.65
C LEU A 970 -26.69 -18.91 -33.01
N ILE A 971 -26.68 -17.83 -33.79
CA ILE A 971 -27.04 -16.48 -33.35
C ILE A 971 -28.21 -15.96 -34.19
N ASP A 972 -29.28 -15.50 -33.55
CA ASP A 972 -30.40 -14.83 -34.21
C ASP A 972 -30.15 -13.31 -34.22
N GLU A 973 -29.29 -12.86 -35.15
CA GLU A 973 -28.89 -11.45 -35.27
C GLU A 973 -30.07 -10.51 -35.53
N ASP A 974 -31.13 -10.98 -36.20
CA ASP A 974 -32.32 -10.16 -36.48
C ASP A 974 -33.15 -9.90 -35.21
N SER A 975 -33.28 -10.87 -34.31
CA SER A 975 -33.89 -10.67 -32.99
C SER A 975 -33.09 -9.67 -32.14
N LEU A 976 -31.77 -9.84 -32.07
CA LEU A 976 -30.86 -8.94 -31.33
C LEU A 976 -30.89 -7.52 -31.91
N ARG A 977 -30.92 -7.38 -33.25
CA ARG A 977 -31.03 -6.10 -33.97
C ARG A 977 -32.37 -5.41 -33.73
N THR A 978 -33.46 -6.17 -33.63
CA THR A 978 -34.80 -5.65 -33.28
C THR A 978 -34.82 -5.15 -31.84
N THR A 979 -34.26 -5.93 -30.91
CA THR A 979 -34.12 -5.55 -29.49
C THR A 979 -33.21 -4.33 -29.30
N ALA A 980 -32.10 -4.23 -30.05
CA ALA A 980 -31.24 -3.05 -30.03
C ALA A 980 -32.01 -1.76 -30.37
N ARG A 981 -32.93 -1.82 -31.35
CA ARG A 981 -33.79 -0.66 -31.71
C ARG A 981 -34.76 -0.31 -30.59
N PHE A 982 -35.41 -1.31 -29.98
CA PHE A 982 -36.29 -1.12 -28.83
C PHE A 982 -35.56 -0.46 -27.64
N LEU A 983 -34.38 -0.97 -27.28
CA LEU A 983 -33.53 -0.39 -26.22
C LEU A 983 -33.17 1.07 -26.53
N ARG A 984 -32.78 1.37 -27.78
CA ARG A 984 -32.42 2.73 -28.21
C ARG A 984 -33.60 3.70 -28.21
N ALA A 985 -34.77 3.28 -28.71
CA ALA A 985 -35.97 4.10 -28.76
C ALA A 985 -36.43 4.49 -27.34
N ASN A 986 -36.48 3.52 -26.43
CA ASN A 986 -36.95 3.72 -25.06
C ASN A 986 -35.87 4.25 -24.09
N ARG A 987 -34.64 4.52 -24.58
CA ARG A 987 -33.44 4.98 -23.85
C ARG A 987 -33.08 4.10 -22.65
N ILE A 988 -33.08 2.79 -22.87
CA ILE A 988 -32.65 1.75 -21.92
C ILE A 988 -31.19 1.41 -22.25
N PHE A 989 -30.28 1.70 -21.33
CA PHE A 989 -28.83 1.63 -21.55
C PHE A 989 -28.12 0.74 -20.51
N TYR A 990 -27.01 0.14 -20.93
CA TYR A 990 -26.09 -0.63 -20.10
C TYR A 990 -24.72 0.05 -20.16
N ASP A 991 -24.32 0.67 -19.05
CA ASP A 991 -23.02 1.32 -18.86
C ASP A 991 -22.31 0.67 -17.67
N GLY A 992 -21.64 -0.46 -17.90
CA GLY A 992 -21.02 -1.29 -16.86
C GLY A 992 -19.59 -1.71 -17.18
N VAL A 993 -18.90 -2.27 -16.20
CA VAL A 993 -17.57 -2.86 -16.38
C VAL A 993 -17.67 -4.30 -15.92
N LEU A 994 -17.56 -5.25 -16.84
CA LEU A 994 -17.66 -6.68 -16.51
C LEU A 994 -16.29 -7.15 -16.00
N GLU A 995 -16.21 -7.51 -14.73
CA GLU A 995 -14.96 -7.94 -14.07
C GLU A 995 -14.98 -9.42 -13.60
N ASP A 996 -16.18 -9.99 -13.39
CA ASP A 996 -16.34 -11.34 -12.85
C ASP A 996 -16.40 -12.45 -13.93
N SER A 997 -15.99 -13.66 -13.54
CA SER A 997 -16.02 -14.86 -14.40
C SER A 997 -17.20 -15.75 -14.05
N GLU A 998 -18.32 -15.54 -14.72
CA GLU A 998 -19.58 -16.25 -14.47
C GLU A 998 -20.08 -17.07 -15.66
N SER A 999 -21.24 -17.73 -15.51
CA SER A 999 -21.89 -18.45 -16.60
C SER A 999 -22.57 -17.45 -17.53
N PHE A 1000 -22.15 -17.38 -18.80
CA PHE A 1000 -22.76 -16.49 -19.80
C PHE A 1000 -24.30 -16.62 -19.89
N ARG A 1001 -24.88 -17.80 -19.59
CA ARG A 1001 -26.35 -17.95 -19.52
C ARG A 1001 -26.96 -17.35 -18.25
N GLY A 1002 -26.26 -17.37 -17.12
CA GLY A 1002 -26.66 -16.71 -15.86
C GLY A 1002 -26.78 -15.21 -16.08
N PHE A 1003 -25.65 -14.56 -16.40
CA PHE A 1003 -25.57 -13.17 -16.87
C PHE A 1003 -26.76 -12.71 -17.72
N LEU A 1004 -27.13 -13.48 -18.77
CA LEU A 1004 -28.26 -13.14 -19.63
C LEU A 1004 -29.63 -13.29 -18.96
N TYR A 1005 -29.87 -14.35 -18.18
CA TYR A 1005 -31.15 -14.50 -17.47
C TYR A 1005 -31.34 -13.40 -16.41
N ASP A 1006 -30.28 -13.11 -15.65
CA ASP A 1006 -30.32 -12.14 -14.55
C ASP A 1006 -30.43 -10.70 -15.08
N ASN A 1007 -29.68 -10.33 -16.12
CA ASN A 1007 -29.70 -8.96 -16.64
C ASN A 1007 -30.78 -8.65 -17.68
N ALA A 1008 -31.22 -9.59 -18.53
CA ALA A 1008 -32.13 -9.25 -19.64
C ALA A 1008 -33.47 -8.67 -19.14
N SER A 1009 -34.04 -9.26 -18.08
CA SER A 1009 -35.31 -8.80 -17.49
C SER A 1009 -35.21 -7.36 -16.95
N LEU A 1010 -34.04 -6.97 -16.44
CA LEU A 1010 -33.74 -5.62 -15.95
C LEU A 1010 -33.61 -4.59 -17.08
N GLN A 1011 -33.44 -5.04 -18.34
CA GLN A 1011 -33.47 -4.19 -19.53
C GLN A 1011 -34.82 -4.24 -20.28
N LEU A 1012 -35.89 -4.73 -19.62
CA LEU A 1012 -37.20 -4.99 -20.21
C LEU A 1012 -37.14 -5.94 -21.43
N CYS A 1013 -36.27 -6.94 -21.38
CA CYS A 1013 -36.03 -7.89 -22.47
C CYS A 1013 -36.10 -9.35 -21.99
N ASN A 1014 -36.54 -10.24 -22.88
CA ASN A 1014 -36.55 -11.68 -22.69
C ASN A 1014 -35.42 -12.32 -23.52
N PHE A 1015 -34.56 -13.09 -22.89
CA PHE A 1015 -33.56 -13.93 -23.58
C PHE A 1015 -34.26 -15.16 -24.17
N THR A 1016 -33.99 -15.47 -25.44
CA THR A 1016 -34.69 -16.54 -26.17
C THR A 1016 -33.73 -17.49 -26.88
N ILE A 1017 -34.16 -18.76 -27.02
CA ILE A 1017 -33.45 -19.78 -27.77
C ILE A 1017 -34.39 -20.34 -28.85
N LYS A 1018 -34.21 -19.89 -30.09
CA LYS A 1018 -35.10 -20.20 -31.21
C LYS A 1018 -34.40 -21.14 -32.19
N ASN A 1019 -34.93 -22.34 -32.38
CA ASN A 1019 -34.33 -23.38 -33.23
C ASN A 1019 -32.83 -23.64 -32.92
N GLY A 1020 -32.48 -23.62 -31.62
CA GLY A 1020 -31.10 -23.77 -31.14
C GLY A 1020 -30.20 -22.53 -31.25
N ARG A 1021 -30.70 -21.41 -31.79
CA ARG A 1021 -29.97 -20.13 -31.88
C ARG A 1021 -30.26 -19.23 -30.69
N PHE A 1022 -29.25 -18.53 -30.19
CA PHE A 1022 -29.37 -17.52 -29.15
C PHE A 1022 -29.89 -16.20 -29.72
N GLY A 1023 -30.90 -15.63 -29.08
CA GLY A 1023 -31.53 -14.36 -29.46
C GLY A 1023 -32.05 -13.60 -28.25
N MET A 1024 -32.65 -12.45 -28.50
CA MET A 1024 -33.31 -11.63 -27.47
C MET A 1024 -34.48 -10.87 -28.09
N GLN A 1025 -35.54 -10.68 -27.32
CA GLN A 1025 -36.75 -9.96 -27.73
C GLN A 1025 -37.20 -8.98 -26.64
N PRO A 1026 -37.90 -7.88 -26.96
CA PRO A 1026 -38.52 -7.03 -25.95
C PRO A 1026 -39.57 -7.79 -25.12
N ALA A 1027 -39.62 -7.53 -23.81
CA ALA A 1027 -40.61 -8.10 -22.89
C ALA A 1027 -41.94 -7.30 -22.84
N LEU A 1028 -42.07 -6.28 -23.69
CA LEU A 1028 -43.25 -5.43 -23.83
C LEU A 1028 -43.61 -5.26 -25.32
N PRO A 1029 -44.89 -5.07 -25.67
CA PRO A 1029 -45.28 -4.73 -27.03
C PRO A 1029 -44.67 -3.38 -27.43
N PHE A 1030 -44.30 -3.26 -28.71
CA PHE A 1030 -43.67 -2.06 -29.27
C PHE A 1030 -44.29 -1.69 -30.62
N ASP A 1031 -44.19 -0.41 -30.98
CA ASP A 1031 -44.78 0.16 -32.19
C ASP A 1031 -43.83 0.08 -33.41
N SER A 1032 -44.22 0.65 -34.56
CA SER A 1032 -43.35 0.73 -35.74
C SER A 1032 -42.06 1.55 -35.54
N ASN A 1033 -42.02 2.47 -34.58
CA ASN A 1033 -40.84 3.24 -34.17
C ASN A 1033 -39.99 2.50 -33.11
N HIS A 1034 -40.46 1.35 -32.61
CA HIS A 1034 -39.89 0.51 -31.55
C HIS A 1034 -39.99 1.12 -30.14
N GLU A 1035 -40.87 2.11 -29.94
CA GLU A 1035 -41.26 2.62 -28.62
C GLU A 1035 -42.28 1.67 -27.96
N ILE A 1036 -42.37 1.64 -26.63
CA ILE A 1036 -43.35 0.79 -25.91
C ILE A 1036 -44.77 1.20 -26.32
N SER A 1037 -45.53 0.24 -26.85
CA SER A 1037 -46.84 0.49 -27.45
C SER A 1037 -47.99 0.44 -26.44
N LEU A 1038 -48.94 1.35 -26.63
CA LEU A 1038 -50.25 1.36 -25.96
C LEU A 1038 -51.41 1.05 -26.93
N GLU A 1039 -51.11 0.48 -28.10
CA GLU A 1039 -52.10 -0.05 -29.03
C GLU A 1039 -52.57 -1.46 -28.62
N PRO A 1040 -53.74 -1.92 -29.09
CA PRO A 1040 -54.21 -3.29 -28.84
C PRO A 1040 -53.25 -4.34 -29.39
N ILE A 1041 -52.95 -5.37 -28.58
CA ILE A 1041 -52.02 -6.44 -28.97
C ILE A 1041 -52.55 -7.16 -30.21
N GLN A 1042 -51.73 -7.16 -31.27
CA GLN A 1042 -52.00 -7.95 -32.46
C GLN A 1042 -51.74 -9.43 -32.14
N VAL A 1043 -52.77 -10.25 -32.28
CA VAL A 1043 -52.71 -11.68 -31.99
C VAL A 1043 -52.32 -12.43 -33.27
N ASP A 1044 -51.15 -13.06 -33.25
CA ASP A 1044 -50.58 -13.81 -34.37
C ASP A 1044 -51.39 -15.08 -34.70
N GLN A 1045 -51.93 -15.75 -33.67
CA GLN A 1045 -52.74 -16.97 -33.83
C GLN A 1045 -53.71 -17.19 -32.65
N ILE A 1046 -54.87 -17.77 -32.95
CA ILE A 1046 -55.91 -18.12 -31.96
C ILE A 1046 -55.92 -19.64 -31.76
N PHE A 1047 -55.93 -20.07 -30.50
CA PHE A 1047 -56.06 -21.46 -30.09
C PHE A 1047 -57.36 -21.70 -29.32
N THR A 1048 -57.99 -22.84 -29.58
CA THR A 1048 -59.27 -23.27 -29.01
C THR A 1048 -59.26 -24.79 -28.84
N ALA A 1049 -60.29 -25.36 -28.23
CA ALA A 1049 -60.48 -26.83 -28.15
C ALA A 1049 -60.49 -27.54 -29.53
N GLY A 1050 -60.62 -26.82 -30.65
CA GLY A 1050 -60.59 -27.39 -32.01
C GLY A 1050 -59.20 -27.50 -32.66
N ASN A 1051 -58.17 -26.83 -32.14
CA ASN A 1051 -56.78 -26.90 -32.65
C ASN A 1051 -55.70 -27.13 -31.57
N ILE A 1052 -56.12 -27.31 -30.31
CA ILE A 1052 -55.32 -27.88 -29.23
C ILE A 1052 -55.54 -29.40 -29.22
N ILE A 1053 -54.48 -30.18 -29.01
CA ILE A 1053 -54.57 -31.64 -28.90
C ILE A 1053 -55.29 -32.03 -27.60
N ALA A 1054 -56.23 -32.98 -27.69
CA ALA A 1054 -56.97 -33.49 -26.55
C ALA A 1054 -56.03 -33.96 -25.42
N ASP A 1055 -56.45 -33.74 -24.17
CA ASP A 1055 -55.71 -34.05 -22.94
C ASP A 1055 -54.31 -33.39 -22.81
N SER A 1056 -53.93 -32.46 -23.70
CA SER A 1056 -52.64 -31.76 -23.65
C SER A 1056 -52.68 -30.38 -23.00
N LEU A 1057 -53.85 -29.76 -22.84
CA LEU A 1057 -53.98 -28.41 -22.30
C LEU A 1057 -53.78 -28.39 -20.77
N GLN A 1058 -52.70 -27.75 -20.34
CA GLN A 1058 -52.39 -27.46 -18.95
C GLN A 1058 -52.42 -25.94 -18.72
N LEU A 1059 -53.24 -25.50 -17.76
CA LEU A 1059 -53.31 -24.11 -17.30
C LEU A 1059 -52.81 -24.05 -15.85
N GLN A 1060 -51.71 -23.35 -15.61
CA GLN A 1060 -51.08 -23.27 -14.29
C GLN A 1060 -51.23 -21.87 -13.70
N TYR A 1061 -51.98 -21.76 -12.61
CA TYR A 1061 -52.15 -20.51 -11.87
C TYR A 1061 -50.96 -20.26 -10.93
N ILE A 1062 -50.57 -19.00 -10.81
CA ILE A 1062 -49.52 -18.51 -9.91
C ILE A 1062 -50.15 -18.17 -8.55
N ASP A 1063 -49.56 -18.70 -7.47
CA ASP A 1063 -50.07 -18.53 -6.11
C ASP A 1063 -50.20 -17.06 -5.69
N ALA A 1064 -51.26 -16.74 -4.94
CA ALA A 1064 -51.52 -15.39 -4.44
C ALA A 1064 -50.40 -14.86 -3.50
N SER A 1065 -49.64 -15.76 -2.86
CA SER A 1065 -48.47 -15.42 -2.05
C SER A 1065 -47.26 -14.99 -2.90
N GLN A 1066 -47.08 -15.59 -4.07
CA GLN A 1066 -46.04 -15.20 -5.02
C GLN A 1066 -46.40 -13.84 -5.66
N ARG A 1067 -47.68 -13.64 -5.99
CA ARG A 1067 -48.25 -12.38 -6.53
C ARG A 1067 -48.57 -11.32 -5.47
N ALA A 1068 -48.08 -11.48 -4.24
CA ALA A 1068 -48.23 -10.46 -3.20
C ALA A 1068 -47.57 -9.14 -3.62
N ASN A 1069 -48.22 -8.02 -3.29
CA ASN A 1069 -47.73 -6.68 -3.63
C ASN A 1069 -46.43 -6.37 -2.88
N ILE A 1070 -45.42 -5.96 -3.63
CA ILE A 1070 -44.13 -5.49 -3.09
C ILE A 1070 -44.03 -3.97 -3.13
N ARG A 1071 -43.11 -3.43 -2.33
CA ARG A 1071 -42.52 -2.09 -2.48
C ARG A 1071 -41.11 -2.29 -3.01
N ALA A 1072 -40.79 -1.68 -4.15
CA ALA A 1072 -39.51 -1.88 -4.83
C ALA A 1072 -38.52 -0.77 -4.43
N LEU A 1073 -37.46 -1.12 -3.70
CA LEU A 1073 -36.34 -0.22 -3.46
C LEU A 1073 -35.33 -0.40 -4.60
N VAL A 1074 -35.32 0.51 -5.56
CA VAL A 1074 -34.42 0.46 -6.72
C VAL A 1074 -33.21 1.37 -6.49
N THR A 1075 -32.01 0.91 -6.85
CA THR A 1075 -30.75 1.67 -6.74
C THR A 1075 -30.08 1.78 -8.12
N TRP A 1076 -29.56 2.96 -8.46
CA TRP A 1076 -28.80 3.23 -9.70
C TRP A 1076 -27.57 4.08 -9.41
N ARG A 1077 -26.68 4.24 -10.41
CA ARG A 1077 -25.41 4.97 -10.26
C ARG A 1077 -25.45 6.30 -11.01
N VAL A 1078 -25.48 7.42 -10.28
CA VAL A 1078 -25.32 8.74 -10.90
C VAL A 1078 -23.86 8.93 -11.32
N THR A 1079 -23.64 9.19 -12.60
CA THR A 1079 -22.33 9.54 -13.17
C THR A 1079 -22.28 11.03 -13.52
N VAL A 1080 -21.13 11.65 -13.29
CA VAL A 1080 -20.83 13.02 -13.70
C VAL A 1080 -19.52 12.99 -14.50
N GLN A 1081 -19.39 13.82 -15.53
CA GLN A 1081 -18.18 13.87 -16.33
C GLN A 1081 -16.98 14.32 -15.48
N ASN A 1082 -15.92 13.51 -15.48
CA ASN A 1082 -14.67 13.76 -14.77
C ASN A 1082 -14.78 13.87 -13.22
N ASP A 1083 -15.82 13.29 -12.61
CA ASP A 1083 -16.00 13.23 -11.15
C ASP A 1083 -16.42 11.81 -10.70
N LEU A 1084 -16.27 11.49 -9.41
CA LEU A 1084 -16.60 10.17 -8.86
C LEU A 1084 -18.11 9.89 -8.91
N PRO A 1085 -18.51 8.61 -9.07
CA PRO A 1085 -19.92 8.25 -9.15
C PRO A 1085 -20.49 8.07 -7.73
N TYR A 1086 -21.80 8.27 -7.58
CA TYR A 1086 -22.51 7.95 -6.34
C TYR A 1086 -23.76 7.14 -6.62
N GLN A 1087 -24.16 6.30 -5.66
CA GLN A 1087 -25.43 5.59 -5.72
C GLN A 1087 -26.58 6.51 -5.30
N ALA A 1088 -27.70 6.41 -6.02
CA ALA A 1088 -28.98 6.98 -5.63
C ALA A 1088 -30.03 5.87 -5.61
N SER A 1089 -31.04 6.00 -4.76
CA SER A 1089 -32.09 4.99 -4.58
C SER A 1089 -33.46 5.65 -4.53
N ALA A 1090 -34.49 4.88 -4.89
CA ALA A 1090 -35.88 5.28 -4.75
C ALA A 1090 -36.73 4.10 -4.29
N LEU A 1091 -37.63 4.33 -3.34
CA LEU A 1091 -38.66 3.37 -2.93
C LEU A 1091 -39.95 3.65 -3.71
N LEU A 1092 -40.35 2.70 -4.54
CA LEU A 1092 -41.63 2.72 -5.26
C LEU A 1092 -42.67 1.87 -4.52
N HIS A 1093 -43.86 2.43 -4.34
CA HIS A 1093 -45.06 1.67 -3.99
C HIS A 1093 -46.22 2.02 -4.94
N TRP A 1094 -47.22 1.14 -5.01
CA TRP A 1094 -48.45 1.42 -5.74
C TRP A 1094 -49.22 2.57 -5.07
N SER A 1095 -49.79 3.49 -5.86
CA SER A 1095 -50.51 4.66 -5.34
C SER A 1095 -51.91 4.32 -4.79
N ASP A 1096 -52.46 3.15 -5.12
CA ASP A 1096 -53.72 2.63 -4.57
C ASP A 1096 -53.56 1.90 -3.23
N LEU A 1097 -52.35 1.81 -2.68
CA LEU A 1097 -52.02 1.17 -1.40
C LEU A 1097 -51.38 2.17 -0.43
N SER A 1098 -51.70 2.09 0.86
CA SER A 1098 -51.10 2.97 1.88
C SER A 1098 -49.66 2.55 2.21
N VAL A 1099 -48.76 3.52 2.39
CA VAL A 1099 -47.34 3.29 2.76
C VAL A 1099 -47.20 2.45 4.04
N SER A 1100 -48.18 2.56 4.94
CA SER A 1100 -48.27 1.86 6.23
C SER A 1100 -48.94 0.48 6.17
N ASP A 1101 -49.28 -0.03 4.98
CA ASP A 1101 -49.96 -1.33 4.86
C ASP A 1101 -49.02 -2.51 5.12
N ARG A 1102 -49.33 -3.25 6.19
CA ARG A 1102 -48.62 -4.47 6.62
C ARG A 1102 -48.76 -5.64 5.64
N ALA A 1103 -49.62 -5.53 4.63
CA ALA A 1103 -49.76 -6.52 3.57
C ALA A 1103 -48.69 -6.44 2.46
N THR A 1104 -47.80 -5.43 2.50
CA THR A 1104 -46.73 -5.26 1.49
C THR A 1104 -45.35 -5.61 2.04
N THR A 1105 -44.55 -6.34 1.27
CA THR A 1105 -43.14 -6.64 1.58
C THR A 1105 -42.21 -5.72 0.79
N GLU A 1106 -41.06 -5.36 1.38
CA GLU A 1106 -40.03 -4.60 0.69
C GLU A 1106 -39.09 -5.55 -0.06
N GLN A 1107 -38.72 -5.20 -1.29
CA GLN A 1107 -37.74 -5.93 -2.09
C GLN A 1107 -36.78 -4.94 -2.74
N ALA A 1108 -35.48 -5.15 -2.54
CA ALA A 1108 -34.43 -4.35 -3.16
C ALA A 1108 -34.05 -4.87 -4.54
N PHE A 1109 -33.74 -3.95 -5.46
CA PHE A 1109 -33.23 -4.20 -6.81
C PHE A 1109 -32.06 -3.24 -7.05
N ASP A 1110 -30.84 -3.73 -6.93
CA ASP A 1110 -29.65 -2.94 -7.26
C ASP A 1110 -29.37 -3.05 -8.76
N LEU A 1111 -29.38 -1.90 -9.44
CA LEU A 1111 -29.07 -1.75 -10.87
C LEU A 1111 -27.79 -0.92 -11.06
N SER A 1112 -27.11 -0.51 -9.99
CA SER A 1112 -26.01 0.48 -10.01
C SER A 1112 -24.71 -0.01 -10.65
N GLU A 1113 -24.63 -1.29 -11.02
CA GLU A 1113 -23.55 -1.85 -11.84
C GLU A 1113 -23.58 -1.34 -13.29
N PHE A 1114 -24.77 -1.24 -13.90
CA PHE A 1114 -24.95 -0.84 -15.29
C PHE A 1114 -25.84 0.39 -15.51
N CYS A 1115 -26.76 0.69 -14.57
CA CYS A 1115 -27.80 1.68 -14.79
C CYS A 1115 -27.36 3.07 -14.32
N THR A 1116 -27.28 4.00 -15.27
CA THR A 1116 -26.92 5.41 -15.02
C THR A 1116 -28.08 6.39 -15.17
N ASN A 1117 -29.22 5.92 -15.71
CA ASN A 1117 -30.42 6.71 -16.03
C ASN A 1117 -31.51 6.47 -14.96
N ARG A 1118 -31.89 7.51 -14.22
CA ARG A 1118 -32.94 7.45 -13.18
C ARG A 1118 -34.25 6.89 -13.71
N GLU A 1119 -34.73 7.40 -14.85
CA GLU A 1119 -36.02 7.00 -15.42
C GLU A 1119 -36.01 5.56 -15.96
N GLN A 1120 -34.84 5.03 -16.35
CA GLN A 1120 -34.70 3.58 -16.64
C GLN A 1120 -34.85 2.73 -15.37
N ALA A 1121 -34.24 3.16 -14.26
CA ALA A 1121 -34.35 2.47 -12.99
C ALA A 1121 -35.82 2.43 -12.50
N LEU A 1122 -36.53 3.57 -12.59
CA LEU A 1122 -37.95 3.66 -12.27
C LEU A 1122 -38.82 2.78 -13.20
N ARG A 1123 -38.60 2.77 -14.51
CA ARG A 1123 -39.31 1.89 -15.46
C ARG A 1123 -39.12 0.42 -15.16
N THR A 1124 -37.89 0.01 -14.82
CA THR A 1124 -37.57 -1.37 -14.45
C THR A 1124 -38.28 -1.77 -13.16
N ALA A 1125 -38.32 -0.90 -12.16
CA ALA A 1125 -39.10 -1.13 -10.94
C ALA A 1125 -40.62 -1.23 -11.20
N ARG A 1126 -41.19 -0.31 -12.00
CA ARG A 1126 -42.61 -0.35 -12.43
C ARG A 1126 -42.93 -1.66 -13.15
N PHE A 1127 -42.06 -2.12 -14.06
CA PHE A 1127 -42.21 -3.39 -14.79
C PHE A 1127 -42.24 -4.58 -13.84
N LEU A 1128 -41.24 -4.72 -12.95
CA LEU A 1128 -41.12 -5.84 -12.01
C LEU A 1128 -42.28 -5.87 -10.99
N MET A 1129 -42.76 -4.71 -10.54
CA MET A 1129 -43.96 -4.60 -9.70
C MET A 1129 -45.22 -5.01 -10.47
N SER A 1130 -45.35 -4.55 -11.72
CA SER A 1130 -46.53 -4.81 -12.55
C SER A 1130 -46.62 -6.27 -12.99
N THR A 1131 -45.55 -6.89 -13.50
CA THR A 1131 -45.56 -8.31 -13.88
C THR A 1131 -45.97 -9.19 -12.71
N ARG A 1132 -45.40 -8.95 -11.52
CA ARG A 1132 -45.74 -9.66 -10.28
C ARG A 1132 -47.20 -9.47 -9.82
N ARG A 1133 -47.77 -8.26 -9.98
CA ARG A 1133 -49.17 -7.96 -9.59
C ARG A 1133 -50.18 -8.48 -10.61
N ARG A 1134 -49.85 -8.43 -11.91
CA ARG A 1134 -50.81 -8.59 -13.02
C ARG A 1134 -50.81 -9.97 -13.67
N ILE A 1135 -49.66 -10.64 -13.81
CA ILE A 1135 -49.59 -11.98 -14.44
C ILE A 1135 -50.13 -13.00 -13.44
N THR A 1136 -51.15 -13.78 -13.83
CA THR A 1136 -51.87 -14.71 -12.94
C THR A 1136 -51.70 -16.18 -13.29
N LYS A 1137 -51.40 -16.50 -14.55
CA LYS A 1137 -51.33 -17.87 -15.06
C LYS A 1137 -50.34 -18.04 -16.21
N THR A 1138 -49.92 -19.28 -16.44
CA THR A 1138 -49.22 -19.74 -17.65
C THR A 1138 -50.01 -20.86 -18.30
N VAL A 1139 -49.79 -21.09 -19.60
CA VAL A 1139 -50.46 -22.14 -20.36
C VAL A 1139 -49.45 -22.95 -21.15
N SER A 1140 -49.62 -24.27 -21.16
CA SER A 1140 -48.90 -25.16 -22.07
C SER A 1140 -49.85 -26.15 -22.74
N PHE A 1141 -49.58 -26.49 -23.99
CA PHE A 1141 -50.40 -27.40 -24.77
C PHE A 1141 -49.66 -27.94 -26.00
N LYS A 1142 -50.18 -29.03 -26.58
CA LYS A 1142 -49.73 -29.57 -27.87
C LYS A 1142 -50.65 -29.14 -29.02
N THR A 1143 -50.09 -28.96 -30.20
CA THR A 1143 -50.81 -28.66 -31.45
C THR A 1143 -50.11 -29.29 -32.66
N VAL A 1144 -50.74 -29.27 -33.84
CA VAL A 1144 -50.18 -29.83 -35.08
C VAL A 1144 -49.27 -28.81 -35.79
N PRO A 1145 -48.15 -29.24 -36.41
CA PRO A 1145 -47.24 -28.31 -37.11
C PRO A 1145 -47.86 -27.64 -38.35
N ASP A 1146 -48.78 -28.32 -39.03
CA ASP A 1146 -49.21 -28.03 -40.42
C ASP A 1146 -50.02 -26.74 -40.59
N ALA A 1147 -50.35 -26.06 -39.48
CA ALA A 1147 -51.09 -24.80 -39.44
C ALA A 1147 -50.46 -23.75 -38.51
N LEU A 1148 -49.15 -23.87 -38.20
CA LEU A 1148 -48.50 -23.03 -37.20
C LEU A 1148 -47.80 -21.81 -37.81
N SER A 1149 -48.25 -20.61 -37.48
CA SER A 1149 -47.69 -19.33 -37.95
C SER A 1149 -46.95 -18.54 -36.87
N VAL A 1150 -46.72 -19.15 -35.69
CA VAL A 1150 -46.17 -18.51 -34.50
C VAL A 1150 -44.75 -18.94 -34.15
N GLN A 1151 -44.06 -18.11 -33.39
CA GLN A 1151 -42.69 -18.29 -32.91
C GLN A 1151 -42.56 -17.86 -31.44
N PRO A 1152 -41.47 -18.18 -30.72
CA PRO A 1152 -41.18 -17.53 -29.44
C PRO A 1152 -41.24 -15.99 -29.57
N GLY A 1153 -41.89 -15.35 -28.60
CA GLY A 1153 -42.20 -13.92 -28.59
C GLY A 1153 -43.53 -13.53 -29.27
N SER A 1154 -44.16 -14.41 -30.06
CA SER A 1154 -45.49 -14.17 -30.65
C SER A 1154 -46.58 -14.08 -29.59
N TYR A 1155 -47.61 -13.27 -29.88
CA TYR A 1155 -48.79 -13.13 -29.04
C TYR A 1155 -49.92 -14.02 -29.55
N ILE A 1156 -50.42 -14.91 -28.69
CA ILE A 1156 -51.51 -15.85 -29.01
C ILE A 1156 -52.70 -15.60 -28.09
N ARG A 1157 -53.91 -15.92 -28.58
CA ARG A 1157 -55.12 -15.94 -27.74
C ARG A 1157 -55.55 -17.38 -27.55
N VAL A 1158 -55.63 -17.83 -26.30
CA VAL A 1158 -56.11 -19.19 -25.96
C VAL A 1158 -57.51 -19.06 -25.37
N ILE A 1159 -58.50 -19.59 -26.08
CA ILE A 1159 -59.91 -19.55 -25.68
C ILE A 1159 -60.23 -20.86 -24.97
N THR A 1160 -60.69 -20.77 -23.71
CA THR A 1160 -61.10 -21.94 -22.90
C THR A 1160 -62.50 -21.73 -22.34
N GLU A 1161 -63.26 -22.82 -22.21
CA GLU A 1161 -64.61 -22.80 -21.64
C GLU A 1161 -64.63 -23.67 -20.38
N ALA A 1162 -65.15 -23.10 -19.29
CA ALA A 1162 -65.31 -23.80 -18.01
C ALA A 1162 -66.75 -23.67 -17.51
N SER A 1163 -67.35 -24.78 -17.07
CA SER A 1163 -68.63 -24.77 -16.37
C SER A 1163 -68.42 -24.51 -14.87
N THR A 1164 -69.23 -23.63 -14.31
CA THR A 1164 -69.13 -23.17 -12.92
C THR A 1164 -70.41 -23.50 -12.15
N TYR A 1165 -70.22 -23.89 -10.87
CA TYR A 1165 -71.30 -24.17 -9.93
C TYR A 1165 -71.43 -23.00 -8.94
N SER A 1166 -72.65 -22.51 -8.73
CA SER A 1166 -72.97 -21.58 -7.64
C SER A 1166 -74.11 -22.11 -6.79
N SER A 1167 -73.99 -22.03 -5.47
CA SER A 1167 -75.07 -22.39 -4.55
C SER A 1167 -76.28 -21.44 -4.63
N THR A 1168 -76.11 -20.23 -5.18
CA THR A 1168 -77.23 -19.29 -5.43
C THR A 1168 -78.12 -19.74 -6.60
N ALA A 1169 -77.62 -20.62 -7.48
CA ALA A 1169 -78.35 -21.18 -8.61
C ALA A 1169 -79.15 -22.45 -8.23
N ASN A 1170 -79.22 -22.78 -6.94
CA ASN A 1170 -80.01 -23.89 -6.41
C ASN A 1170 -81.47 -23.48 -6.15
N GLY A 1171 -82.39 -24.41 -6.38
CA GLY A 1171 -83.79 -24.25 -6.01
C GLY A 1171 -84.57 -25.56 -5.95
N ALA A 1172 -85.87 -25.45 -5.75
CA ALA A 1172 -86.82 -26.54 -5.86
C ALA A 1172 -87.97 -26.20 -6.81
N ILE A 1173 -88.55 -27.25 -7.39
CA ILE A 1173 -89.76 -27.24 -8.20
C ILE A 1173 -90.83 -27.93 -7.37
N THR A 1174 -91.88 -27.21 -6.97
CA THR A 1174 -92.96 -27.78 -6.15
C THR A 1174 -93.78 -28.82 -6.93
N ASP A 1175 -94.64 -29.57 -6.25
CA ASP A 1175 -95.58 -30.52 -6.88
C ASP A 1175 -96.62 -29.82 -7.80
N ALA A 1176 -96.76 -28.50 -7.68
CA ALA A 1176 -97.56 -27.66 -8.59
C ALA A 1176 -96.73 -27.07 -9.75
N GLY A 1177 -95.44 -27.40 -9.84
CA GLY A 1177 -94.50 -26.91 -10.85
C GLY A 1177 -93.90 -25.53 -10.60
N THR A 1178 -94.28 -24.85 -9.52
CA THR A 1178 -93.78 -23.51 -9.19
C THR A 1178 -92.33 -23.56 -8.71
N LEU A 1179 -91.52 -22.60 -9.17
CA LEU A 1179 -90.12 -22.46 -8.78
C LEU A 1179 -89.96 -21.73 -7.45
N VAL A 1180 -89.04 -22.23 -6.62
CA VAL A 1180 -88.64 -21.63 -5.35
C VAL A 1180 -87.11 -21.63 -5.25
N SER A 1181 -86.50 -20.45 -5.29
CA SER A 1181 -85.04 -20.23 -5.26
C SER A 1181 -84.72 -18.84 -4.69
N ILE A 1182 -83.46 -18.56 -4.34
CA ILE A 1182 -83.04 -17.26 -3.75
C ILE A 1182 -83.22 -16.12 -4.75
N THR A 1183 -82.78 -16.31 -5.98
CA THR A 1183 -82.86 -15.32 -7.07
C THR A 1183 -84.04 -15.65 -7.97
N SER A 1184 -84.87 -14.66 -8.30
CA SER A 1184 -85.89 -14.82 -9.35
C SER A 1184 -85.23 -15.22 -10.68
N VAL A 1185 -85.52 -16.44 -11.14
CA VAL A 1185 -85.09 -16.92 -12.46
C VAL A 1185 -86.04 -16.33 -13.50
N GLU A 1186 -85.51 -15.76 -14.59
CA GLU A 1186 -86.31 -15.20 -15.67
C GLU A 1186 -86.91 -16.31 -16.56
N ASP A 1187 -87.93 -15.98 -17.35
CA ASP A 1187 -88.55 -16.89 -18.31
C ASP A 1187 -87.53 -17.27 -19.42
N GLY A 1188 -87.15 -18.56 -19.48
CA GLY A 1188 -86.10 -19.04 -20.37
C GLY A 1188 -85.78 -20.53 -20.20
N THR A 1189 -84.94 -21.07 -21.08
CA THR A 1189 -84.48 -22.47 -21.03
C THR A 1189 -83.02 -22.54 -20.56
N TYR A 1190 -82.76 -23.31 -19.51
CA TYR A 1190 -81.46 -23.42 -18.85
C TYR A 1190 -81.01 -24.88 -18.78
N ASP A 1191 -79.70 -25.14 -18.88
CA ASP A 1191 -79.12 -26.45 -18.55
C ASP A 1191 -79.00 -26.61 -17.03
N ALA A 1192 -79.43 -27.74 -16.49
CA ALA A 1192 -79.55 -27.95 -15.05
C ALA A 1192 -79.26 -29.39 -14.62
N LEU A 1193 -78.72 -29.54 -13.41
CA LEU A 1193 -78.72 -30.80 -12.68
C LEU A 1193 -79.98 -30.90 -11.84
N ILE A 1194 -80.73 -31.99 -11.98
CA ILE A 1194 -82.03 -32.25 -11.35
C ILE A 1194 -81.94 -33.50 -10.47
N TYR A 1195 -82.55 -33.48 -9.28
CA TYR A 1195 -82.65 -34.62 -8.39
C TYR A 1195 -84.06 -34.77 -7.81
N LYS A 1196 -84.59 -36.00 -7.76
CA LYS A 1196 -85.91 -36.31 -7.22
C LYS A 1196 -85.83 -37.14 -5.94
N PRO A 1197 -86.48 -36.72 -4.83
CA PRO A 1197 -86.56 -37.54 -3.61
C PRO A 1197 -87.18 -38.92 -3.83
N ALA A 1198 -88.16 -39.04 -4.73
CA ALA A 1198 -88.86 -40.28 -5.03
C ALA A 1198 -88.03 -41.31 -5.84
N THR A 1199 -86.93 -40.90 -6.47
CA THR A 1199 -86.07 -41.74 -7.31
C THR A 1199 -84.63 -41.23 -7.22
N PRO A 1200 -83.73 -41.89 -6.46
CA PRO A 1200 -82.45 -41.31 -6.01
C PRO A 1200 -81.35 -41.31 -7.09
N GLU A 1201 -81.65 -40.68 -8.22
CA GLU A 1201 -80.78 -40.52 -9.38
C GLU A 1201 -80.69 -39.02 -9.72
N VAL A 1202 -79.49 -38.56 -10.09
CA VAL A 1202 -79.23 -37.17 -10.51
C VAL A 1202 -79.17 -37.15 -12.03
N LEU A 1203 -80.00 -36.31 -12.65
CA LEU A 1203 -80.17 -36.22 -14.10
C LEU A 1203 -79.76 -34.83 -14.59
N GLU A 1204 -78.99 -34.77 -15.67
CA GLU A 1204 -78.66 -33.52 -16.36
C GLU A 1204 -79.66 -33.30 -17.49
N ALA A 1205 -80.39 -32.18 -17.46
CA ALA A 1205 -81.47 -31.90 -18.40
C ALA A 1205 -81.73 -30.39 -18.53
N LYS A 1206 -82.46 -30.01 -19.59
CA LYS A 1206 -82.92 -28.63 -19.76
C LYS A 1206 -84.22 -28.38 -19.00
N LEU A 1207 -84.29 -27.26 -18.30
CA LEU A 1207 -85.48 -26.74 -17.61
C LEU A 1207 -86.00 -25.52 -18.34
N THR A 1208 -87.29 -25.49 -18.68
CA THR A 1208 -87.94 -24.30 -19.25
C THR A 1208 -88.80 -23.61 -18.20
N VAL A 1209 -88.35 -22.43 -17.79
CA VAL A 1209 -89.06 -21.52 -16.88
C VAL A 1209 -90.07 -20.70 -17.68
N SER A 1210 -91.33 -20.69 -17.26
CA SER A 1210 -92.24 -19.60 -17.63
C SER A 1210 -93.20 -19.21 -16.51
N SER A 1211 -93.36 -17.91 -16.28
CA SER A 1211 -94.21 -17.32 -15.23
C SER A 1211 -93.91 -17.89 -13.83
N ASN A 1212 -92.62 -18.10 -13.53
CA ASN A 1212 -92.12 -18.76 -12.31
C ASN A 1212 -92.62 -20.21 -12.11
N ALA A 1213 -92.90 -20.94 -13.20
CA ALA A 1213 -93.17 -22.37 -13.17
C ALA A 1213 -92.35 -23.14 -14.22
N ILE A 1214 -92.08 -24.42 -13.96
CA ILE A 1214 -91.47 -25.36 -14.91
C ILE A 1214 -92.56 -26.02 -15.74
N THR A 1215 -92.45 -25.93 -17.07
CA THR A 1215 -93.46 -26.51 -17.99
C THR A 1215 -93.42 -28.03 -18.04
N GLU A 1216 -92.25 -28.61 -17.78
CA GLU A 1216 -91.93 -30.03 -17.83
C GLU A 1216 -92.38 -30.74 -16.54
N THR A 1217 -93.64 -31.19 -16.49
CA THR A 1217 -94.25 -31.87 -15.33
C THR A 1217 -93.46 -33.07 -14.80
N GLN A 1218 -92.68 -33.73 -15.65
CA GLN A 1218 -91.75 -34.79 -15.26
C GLN A 1218 -90.67 -34.37 -14.24
N PHE A 1219 -90.42 -33.07 -14.07
CA PHE A 1219 -89.48 -32.50 -13.10
C PHE A 1219 -90.15 -31.83 -11.89
N HIS A 1220 -91.48 -31.88 -11.76
CA HIS A 1220 -92.18 -31.40 -10.55
C HIS A 1220 -91.84 -32.28 -9.34
N GLY A 1221 -91.74 -31.70 -8.14
CA GLY A 1221 -91.29 -32.38 -6.93
C GLY A 1221 -89.79 -32.71 -6.93
N ALA A 1222 -88.95 -31.80 -7.44
CA ALA A 1222 -87.51 -32.01 -7.61
C ALA A 1222 -86.66 -30.81 -7.14
N PHE A 1223 -85.42 -31.07 -6.74
CA PHE A 1223 -84.40 -30.04 -6.56
C PHE A 1223 -83.61 -29.84 -7.86
N PHE A 1224 -83.13 -28.62 -8.09
CA PHE A 1224 -82.31 -28.30 -9.26
C PHE A 1224 -81.15 -27.35 -8.94
N THR A 1225 -80.13 -27.39 -9.79
CA THR A 1225 -79.06 -26.38 -9.90
C THR A 1225 -78.91 -25.98 -11.36
N LEU A 1226 -78.96 -24.68 -11.67
CA LEU A 1226 -78.64 -24.19 -13.03
C LEU A 1226 -77.12 -24.16 -13.25
N LEU A 1227 -76.68 -24.59 -14.43
CA LEU A 1227 -75.27 -24.58 -14.83
C LEU A 1227 -74.95 -23.32 -15.64
N SER A 1228 -73.79 -22.73 -15.41
CA SER A 1228 -73.29 -21.56 -16.17
C SER A 1228 -71.89 -21.80 -16.71
N SER A 1229 -71.69 -21.62 -18.02
CA SER A 1229 -70.38 -21.59 -18.65
C SER A 1229 -69.76 -20.19 -18.62
N SER A 1230 -68.45 -20.13 -18.42
CA SER A 1230 -67.63 -18.93 -18.57
C SER A 1230 -66.53 -19.19 -19.59
N THR A 1231 -66.44 -18.35 -20.62
CA THR A 1231 -65.41 -18.42 -21.66
C THR A 1231 -64.29 -17.41 -21.35
N ASP A 1232 -63.06 -17.90 -21.19
CA ASP A 1232 -61.84 -17.09 -21.03
C ASP A 1232 -61.24 -16.79 -22.41
N TYR A 1233 -60.86 -15.53 -22.66
CA TYR A 1233 -60.32 -15.00 -23.92
C TYR A 1233 -58.87 -14.47 -23.79
N SER A 1234 -58.14 -14.94 -22.78
CA SER A 1234 -56.82 -14.45 -22.40
C SER A 1234 -55.77 -14.48 -23.52
N VAL A 1235 -54.91 -13.47 -23.52
CA VAL A 1235 -53.75 -13.33 -24.40
C VAL A 1235 -52.50 -13.82 -23.67
N TYR A 1236 -51.60 -14.48 -24.39
CA TYR A 1236 -50.35 -15.05 -23.88
C TYR A 1236 -49.21 -14.75 -24.85
N GLN A 1237 -47.97 -14.62 -24.34
CA GLN A 1237 -46.76 -14.54 -25.16
C GLN A 1237 -46.04 -15.89 -25.09
N ILE A 1238 -45.63 -16.44 -26.25
CA ILE A 1238 -44.95 -17.74 -26.30
C ILE A 1238 -43.52 -17.61 -25.76
N ASP A 1239 -43.20 -18.35 -24.69
CA ASP A 1239 -41.84 -18.45 -24.13
C ASP A 1239 -41.00 -19.43 -24.96
N SER A 1240 -41.59 -20.58 -25.29
CA SER A 1240 -40.91 -21.67 -25.99
C SER A 1240 -41.87 -22.52 -26.83
N LEU A 1241 -41.30 -23.09 -27.89
CA LEU A 1241 -42.00 -23.84 -28.93
C LEU A 1241 -41.07 -24.97 -29.36
N ASN A 1242 -41.43 -26.21 -29.08
CA ASN A 1242 -40.59 -27.40 -29.29
C ASN A 1242 -41.35 -28.44 -30.13
N LEU A 1243 -40.69 -29.05 -31.11
CA LEU A 1243 -41.20 -30.23 -31.81
C LEU A 1243 -40.84 -31.49 -31.01
N GLU A 1244 -41.82 -32.31 -30.65
CA GLU A 1244 -41.61 -33.56 -29.90
C GLU A 1244 -41.47 -34.79 -30.81
N GLU A 1245 -41.03 -35.92 -30.25
CA GLU A 1245 -40.79 -37.17 -31.00
C GLU A 1245 -42.06 -37.78 -31.62
N ASP A 1246 -43.25 -37.36 -31.17
CA ASP A 1246 -44.55 -37.71 -31.73
C ASP A 1246 -44.93 -36.86 -32.98
N GLY A 1247 -44.11 -35.87 -33.33
CA GLY A 1247 -44.35 -34.95 -34.44
C GLY A 1247 -45.33 -33.81 -34.12
N LEU A 1248 -45.75 -33.66 -32.86
CA LEU A 1248 -46.56 -32.54 -32.39
C LEU A 1248 -45.67 -31.38 -31.92
N VAL A 1249 -46.22 -30.16 -31.95
CA VAL A 1249 -45.56 -28.98 -31.40
C VAL A 1249 -46.09 -28.72 -29.99
N SER A 1250 -45.17 -28.74 -29.03
CA SER A 1250 -45.37 -28.34 -27.64
C SER A 1250 -45.15 -26.83 -27.52
N ILE A 1251 -46.14 -26.10 -27.00
CA ILE A 1251 -46.10 -24.65 -26.77
C ILE A 1251 -46.16 -24.38 -25.26
N SER A 1252 -45.33 -23.46 -24.77
CA SER A 1252 -45.45 -22.84 -23.44
C SER A 1252 -45.55 -21.32 -23.60
N ALA A 1253 -46.49 -20.71 -22.88
CA ALA A 1253 -46.72 -19.27 -22.94
C ALA A 1253 -47.16 -18.67 -21.59
N VAL A 1254 -46.66 -17.47 -21.27
CA VAL A 1254 -47.05 -16.67 -20.10
C VAL A 1254 -48.20 -15.72 -20.44
N GLU A 1255 -49.16 -15.54 -19.53
CA GLU A 1255 -50.25 -14.58 -19.69
C GLU A 1255 -49.73 -13.15 -19.89
N VAL A 1256 -50.30 -12.43 -20.86
CA VAL A 1256 -50.08 -11.00 -21.07
C VAL A 1256 -51.36 -10.27 -20.67
N PRO A 1257 -51.43 -9.66 -19.47
CA PRO A 1257 -52.65 -9.06 -18.97
C PRO A 1257 -53.08 -7.87 -19.85
N THR A 1258 -54.24 -7.99 -20.49
CA THR A 1258 -54.84 -6.94 -21.34
C THR A 1258 -56.09 -6.35 -20.71
N ASP A 1259 -56.40 -5.10 -21.01
CA ASP A 1259 -57.67 -4.46 -20.65
C ASP A 1259 -58.80 -4.77 -21.67
N ASP A 1260 -59.98 -4.18 -21.43
CA ASP A 1260 -61.17 -4.30 -22.28
C ASP A 1260 -60.99 -3.77 -23.72
N GLN A 1261 -59.84 -3.14 -24.03
CA GLN A 1261 -59.47 -2.69 -25.38
C GLN A 1261 -58.37 -3.56 -25.99
N GLY A 1262 -57.90 -4.60 -25.28
CA GLY A 1262 -56.82 -5.47 -25.72
C GLY A 1262 -55.41 -4.89 -25.56
N VAL A 1263 -55.24 -3.79 -24.81
CA VAL A 1263 -53.95 -3.14 -24.58
C VAL A 1263 -53.26 -3.76 -23.36
N SER A 1264 -51.94 -3.98 -23.44
CA SER A 1264 -51.15 -4.49 -22.31
C SER A 1264 -51.25 -3.58 -21.08
N ILE A 1265 -51.79 -4.10 -19.98
CA ILE A 1265 -51.85 -3.43 -18.69
C ILE A 1265 -50.43 -3.20 -18.15
N VAL A 1266 -49.50 -4.12 -18.42
CA VAL A 1266 -48.09 -3.98 -17.99
C VAL A 1266 -47.40 -2.84 -18.73
N ALA A 1267 -47.65 -2.66 -20.04
CA ALA A 1267 -47.15 -1.50 -20.78
C ALA A 1267 -47.75 -0.18 -20.26
N LYS A 1268 -49.05 -0.18 -19.92
CA LYS A 1268 -49.71 0.97 -19.27
C LYS A 1268 -49.08 1.30 -17.92
N ASP A 1269 -48.90 0.33 -17.03
CA ASP A 1269 -48.32 0.57 -15.70
C ASP A 1269 -46.85 1.05 -15.80
N VAL A 1270 -46.05 0.55 -16.75
CA VAL A 1270 -44.66 1.02 -16.96
C VAL A 1270 -44.59 2.49 -17.39
N LEU A 1271 -45.52 2.94 -18.24
CA LEU A 1271 -45.58 4.32 -18.77
C LEU A 1271 -46.41 5.29 -17.91
N THR A 1272 -47.26 4.81 -17.00
CA THR A 1272 -48.20 5.64 -16.23
C THR A 1272 -47.66 5.89 -14.82
N GLU A 1273 -46.85 6.94 -14.67
CA GLU A 1273 -46.18 7.27 -13.40
C GLU A 1273 -47.14 7.40 -12.20
N SER A 1274 -48.34 7.93 -12.42
CA SER A 1274 -49.36 8.17 -11.38
C SER A 1274 -49.92 6.90 -10.71
N ASN A 1275 -49.69 5.72 -11.29
CA ASN A 1275 -50.06 4.44 -10.68
C ASN A 1275 -49.10 4.06 -9.52
N PHE A 1276 -48.02 4.82 -9.36
CA PHE A 1276 -46.99 4.63 -8.35
C PHE A 1276 -46.79 5.92 -7.54
N THR A 1277 -46.14 5.78 -6.40
CA THR A 1277 -45.60 6.90 -5.62
C THR A 1277 -44.15 6.59 -5.31
N VAL A 1278 -43.30 7.58 -5.52
CA VAL A 1278 -41.84 7.48 -5.45
C VAL A 1278 -41.36 8.27 -4.25
N LEU A 1279 -40.50 7.67 -3.43
CA LEU A 1279 -39.81 8.31 -2.30
C LEU A 1279 -38.30 8.18 -2.54
N GLU A 1280 -37.59 9.30 -2.52
CA GLU A 1280 -36.13 9.43 -2.80
C GLU A 1280 -35.41 10.06 -1.61
#